data_AF-A0A068ULD5-F1
#
_entry.id   AF-A0A068ULD5-F1
#
_cell.length_a   1.000
_cell.length_b   1.000
_cell.length_c   1.000
_cell.angle_alpha   90.00
_cell.angle_beta   90.00
_cell.angle_gamma   90.00
#
_symmetry.space_group_name_H-M   'P 1'
#
loop_
_entity.id
_entity.type
_entity.pdbx_description
1 polymer ?
#
loop_
_entity_poly.entity_id
_entity_poly.type
_entity_poly.pdbx_seq_one_letter_code
_entity_poly.pdbx_strand_id
1 'polypeptide(L)'
;MMNISSDSSTNCFDFALDRLESFNQSFKYGYDFSFWELKVGISLLKTFDMYIRKCRRRRSSQDTRLENEMEDRGNAKSDSLRLSSISFKIQDLVSGISLGLEYALSRCNDDQPDESDFSDIDIDCECARYEENMRCFFETDIKESGIIDLLLCYSLGDLQLVIDFIDSISENLKHLCKCYYGVDEALNTVMETLEEKLMFLKSFIRFATLQGVEGQQLKDLLVHVEVVALNAASLICGSWFKRNDKLAYKEMESEISQLIHKKIDSFDPQVRETYINVLTVSKLSRPSYTLAMKKNKHLVAEFIDYLMRSLMKLLESYPSFPVPVKDQMLKLHEGVRFLIILLSRQQEQFDELNDEMKNCIGFVVSDAGIVIFSLSVNEMKEGLCNETGLALSRLVEVLKLVIAEVGHIYALPSSSSLGFPRTNELGSLDFLLETLKELASSTADSIAFSNNQIHTILEDLVLLRSFLGNIVEQRNQNEKLQALWSRIMKVAYSAELEIDSALVGDQREHCLDAVAGDIKLMRIEAEGIYNSIRYDGETQRVTKTTIDMPSQVTVPISSEALVGLNDEVESIIDRLLRGSEQLDIVAIVGMPGLGKTTIVNKVYSDPSVKFHFHVHAWCCVSQAYSKRSLLVQILCCIDGGSSIQYVEMNEDDMADKLHKFLKRNRYLIILDDVWDIDGWDLLKHSLPDDCNRSRILLTSRFQNLSLQMKPDSKPHHLRPLTSKESLELLQKKLFGKQDCPPTLSEVVLHVAKYCKGLPLAVILVAGILATTQQDSWEEVARCLSSTIFVDNEHCMETLEHSYNYLPDYLKPCLLYLSAFQEDRDIPVRELLWLWISEGFVQQTNGKSLEDVADEYLMDLIGRSLVMATQQRSLGGIKTCRIHDLVHEFCLAKAKEERFLQIFHADDLPTFTGPCYLHRLCIYPTTSEGPLNSSLFFPNLRSVLLFDFGSLLLDRSSVKFPLSKLLRVLHLGGRFYWGTCFPREVLFFVHLRYLKIAWQKGEIPSAIVNLSRLETFVVGRRLTINYLLPNTIWNMKTLRHLVVFPNYVPNYGIGFRFPIDNLEGSPDLKHLDTLTLAIDPSSRSLQKILSKLPSIRRLTCVEVNRRASARNHNDILVLNCLSFLESLKISGFAGYEFEFPLNLKKLILSSNYQPWSNISAIGKLPNLEVLKLRYNSFVGEKWEMEEGEFRNLRFLKLSYLNIRWWTASSDNFCCLEKLVLHACHWLEEVPSCLGETLTLDMIEIKWCHESAVNYVKQIVQEQMDMGNNGLKIVIE
;
A
#
# COMPACT_ATOMS: atom_id res chain seq x y z
N MET A 1 -23.61 -14.40 60.89
CA MET A 1 -24.25 -13.10 61.19
C MET A 1 -23.17 -12.04 61.29
N MET A 2 -22.99 -11.27 60.22
CA MET A 2 -22.49 -9.90 60.25
C MET A 2 -23.03 -9.23 58.99
N ASN A 3 -23.89 -8.24 59.18
CA ASN A 3 -24.42 -7.38 58.12
C ASN A 3 -23.26 -6.60 57.50
N ILE A 4 -22.96 -6.85 56.23
CA ILE A 4 -22.21 -5.89 55.41
C ILE A 4 -23.25 -5.19 54.52
N SER A 5 -23.34 -3.89 54.76
CA SER A 5 -24.21 -2.92 54.11
C SER A 5 -24.07 -2.93 52.60
N SER A 6 -25.22 -2.89 51.93
CA SER A 6 -25.41 -2.47 50.55
C SER A 6 -24.88 -1.04 50.35
N ASP A 7 -23.71 -0.90 49.71
CA ASP A 7 -23.38 0.21 48.78
C ASP A 7 -21.89 0.24 48.32
N SER A 8 -21.12 -0.83 48.54
CA SER A 8 -19.72 -0.91 48.03
C SER A 8 -19.36 -2.27 47.42
N SER A 9 -20.20 -2.81 46.51
CA SER A 9 -19.82 -3.97 45.70
C SER A 9 -18.95 -3.52 44.52
N THR A 10 -17.68 -3.24 44.78
CA THR A 10 -16.63 -3.51 43.79
C THR A 10 -16.80 -4.99 43.41
N ASN A 11 -17.26 -5.23 42.19
CA ASN A 11 -17.91 -6.45 41.72
C ASN A 11 -16.97 -7.66 41.81
N CYS A 12 -17.44 -8.79 42.33
CA CYS A 12 -16.71 -10.07 42.32
C CYS A 12 -16.20 -10.48 40.92
N PHE A 13 -16.88 -10.03 39.85
CA PHE A 13 -16.44 -10.22 38.47
C PHE A 13 -15.17 -9.44 38.11
N ASP A 14 -15.08 -8.16 38.51
CA ASP A 14 -13.90 -7.34 38.21
C ASP A 14 -12.69 -7.89 38.98
N PHE A 15 -12.92 -8.27 40.24
CA PHE A 15 -11.92 -8.99 41.03
C PHE A 15 -11.47 -10.30 40.38
N ALA A 16 -12.40 -11.11 39.85
CA ALA A 16 -12.07 -12.37 39.20
C ALA A 16 -11.29 -12.17 37.88
N LEU A 17 -11.67 -11.17 37.08
CA LEU A 17 -10.99 -10.84 35.82
C LEU A 17 -9.59 -10.27 36.07
N ASP A 18 -9.45 -9.33 37.01
CA ASP A 18 -8.14 -8.77 37.41
C ASP A 18 -7.21 -9.86 37.96
N ARG A 19 -7.76 -10.82 38.70
CA ARG A 19 -6.99 -11.95 39.23
C ARG A 19 -6.54 -12.90 38.14
N LEU A 20 -7.41 -13.26 37.19
CA LEU A 20 -7.02 -14.04 36.01
C LEU A 20 -5.99 -13.31 35.15
N GLU A 21 -6.03 -11.98 35.08
CA GLU A 21 -4.99 -11.18 34.40
C GLU A 21 -3.66 -11.24 35.15
N SER A 22 -3.68 -11.07 36.47
CA SER A 22 -2.51 -11.22 37.34
C SER A 22 -1.90 -12.62 37.25
N PHE A 23 -2.74 -13.66 37.17
CA PHE A 23 -2.27 -15.04 36.99
C PHE A 23 -1.64 -15.22 35.62
N ASN A 24 -2.27 -14.73 34.55
CA ASN A 24 -1.71 -14.81 33.20
C ASN A 24 -0.33 -14.14 33.07
N GLN A 25 -0.12 -13.02 33.77
CA GLN A 25 1.17 -12.32 33.79
C GLN A 25 2.25 -13.05 34.61
N SER A 26 1.85 -13.91 35.55
CA SER A 26 2.76 -14.63 36.44
C SER A 26 3.34 -15.91 35.81
N PHE A 27 2.65 -16.50 34.83
CA PHE A 27 3.10 -17.69 34.10
C PHE A 27 3.72 -17.30 32.76
N LYS A 28 5.01 -17.63 32.54
CA LYS A 28 5.75 -17.10 31.39
C LYS A 28 5.58 -17.86 30.07
N TYR A 29 5.05 -19.09 30.06
CA TYR A 29 4.60 -19.84 28.87
C TYR A 29 3.79 -21.06 29.38
N GLY A 30 2.57 -21.31 28.86
CA GLY A 30 1.83 -22.58 29.10
C GLY A 30 0.29 -22.49 29.19
N TYR A 31 -0.25 -21.47 29.88
CA TYR A 31 -1.68 -21.45 30.31
C TYR A 31 -2.55 -20.36 29.68
N ASP A 32 -2.02 -19.62 28.70
CA ASP A 32 -2.71 -18.47 28.09
C ASP A 32 -4.10 -18.83 27.55
N PHE A 33 -4.29 -20.07 27.07
CA PHE A 33 -5.55 -20.53 26.50
C PHE A 33 -6.61 -20.83 27.58
N SER A 34 -6.29 -21.64 28.60
CA SER A 34 -7.22 -22.02 29.67
C SER A 34 -7.70 -20.82 30.50
N PHE A 35 -6.80 -19.88 30.82
CA PHE A 35 -7.18 -18.65 31.53
C PHE A 35 -8.00 -17.71 30.65
N TRP A 36 -7.69 -17.64 29.36
CA TRP A 36 -8.50 -16.91 28.41
C TRP A 36 -9.93 -17.48 28.32
N GLU A 37 -10.09 -18.81 28.34
CA GLU A 37 -11.41 -19.45 28.31
C GLU A 37 -12.26 -19.07 29.53
N LEU A 38 -11.67 -19.09 30.72
CA LEU A 38 -12.36 -18.65 31.93
C LEU A 38 -12.72 -17.16 31.89
N LYS A 39 -11.84 -16.29 31.36
CA LYS A 39 -12.12 -14.86 31.22
C LYS A 39 -13.36 -14.60 30.35
N VAL A 40 -13.47 -15.28 29.21
CA VAL A 40 -14.64 -15.15 28.33
C VAL A 40 -15.90 -15.67 29.02
N GLY A 41 -15.84 -16.83 29.67
CA GLY A 41 -16.96 -17.37 30.44
C GLY A 41 -17.46 -16.43 31.55
N ILE A 42 -16.54 -15.83 32.32
CA ILE A 42 -16.86 -14.87 33.38
C ILE A 42 -17.47 -13.59 32.80
N SER A 43 -16.95 -13.09 31.67
CA SER A 43 -17.49 -11.92 30.99
C SER A 43 -18.94 -12.15 30.50
N LEU A 44 -19.24 -13.34 29.96
CA LEU A 44 -20.61 -13.72 29.59
C LEU A 44 -21.53 -13.74 30.82
N LEU A 45 -21.09 -14.34 31.92
CA LEU A 45 -21.87 -14.37 33.16
C LEU A 45 -22.09 -12.98 33.76
N LYS A 46 -21.07 -12.11 33.70
CA LYS A 46 -21.15 -10.69 34.11
C LYS A 46 -22.26 -9.96 33.35
N THR A 47 -22.34 -10.22 32.04
CA THR A 47 -23.34 -9.66 31.13
C THR A 47 -24.77 -10.00 31.60
N PHE A 48 -25.04 -11.28 31.92
CA PHE A 48 -26.34 -11.73 32.42
C PHE A 48 -26.66 -11.24 33.83
N ASP A 49 -25.71 -11.31 34.76
CA ASP A 49 -25.93 -10.88 36.15
C ASP A 49 -26.20 -9.37 36.24
N MET A 50 -25.49 -8.56 35.46
CA MET A 50 -25.75 -7.12 35.35
C MET A 50 -27.21 -6.84 34.96
N TYR A 51 -27.69 -7.52 33.92
CA TYR A 51 -29.05 -7.36 33.41
C TYR A 51 -30.09 -7.84 34.44
N ILE A 52 -29.90 -9.02 35.02
CA ILE A 52 -30.78 -9.61 36.06
C ILE A 52 -30.92 -8.68 37.28
N ARG A 53 -29.81 -8.16 37.81
CA ARG A 53 -29.82 -7.27 38.99
C ARG A 53 -30.63 -6.00 38.73
N LYS A 54 -30.59 -5.46 37.51
CA LYS A 54 -31.33 -4.25 37.12
C LYS A 54 -32.81 -4.53 36.89
N CYS A 55 -33.18 -5.64 36.26
CA CYS A 55 -34.58 -6.09 36.19
C CYS A 55 -35.21 -6.18 37.58
N ARG A 56 -34.47 -6.74 38.55
CA ARG A 56 -34.88 -6.81 39.96
C ARG A 56 -35.10 -5.42 40.57
N ARG A 57 -34.14 -4.50 40.44
CA ARG A 57 -34.21 -3.15 41.04
C ARG A 57 -35.41 -2.35 40.52
N ARG A 58 -35.71 -2.43 39.22
CA ARG A 58 -36.87 -1.74 38.64
C ARG A 58 -38.19 -2.28 39.21
N ARG A 59 -38.31 -3.60 39.37
CA ARG A 59 -39.50 -4.20 40.00
C ARG A 59 -39.71 -3.71 41.42
N SER A 60 -38.65 -3.65 42.23
CA SER A 60 -38.71 -3.10 43.60
C SER A 60 -39.24 -1.66 43.64
N SER A 61 -38.97 -0.88 42.57
CA SER A 61 -39.45 0.50 42.41
C SER A 61 -40.86 0.62 41.78
N GLN A 62 -41.35 -0.41 41.08
CA GLN A 62 -42.72 -0.46 40.52
C GLN A 62 -43.72 -1.04 41.53
N ASP A 63 -43.31 -2.02 42.35
CA ASP A 63 -44.10 -2.59 43.45
C ASP A 63 -44.41 -1.54 44.55
N THR A 64 -43.63 -0.45 44.61
CA THR A 64 -43.88 0.71 45.47
C THR A 64 -44.81 1.77 44.85
N ARG A 65 -45.14 1.67 43.55
CA ARG A 65 -46.02 2.62 42.83
C ARG A 65 -47.40 2.06 42.47
N LEU A 66 -47.58 0.74 42.45
CA LEU A 66 -48.85 0.08 42.11
C LEU A 66 -49.31 -0.82 43.27
N GLU A 67 -49.84 -0.21 44.34
CA GLU A 67 -50.39 -0.97 45.47
C GLU A 67 -51.72 -1.68 45.15
N ASN A 68 -52.35 -1.44 43.99
CA ASN A 68 -53.78 -1.73 43.79
C ASN A 68 -54.19 -2.86 42.81
N GLU A 69 -53.29 -3.70 42.30
CA GLU A 69 -53.71 -4.89 41.53
C GLU A 69 -53.29 -6.18 42.25
N MET A 70 -54.25 -7.07 42.54
CA MET A 70 -54.05 -8.22 43.45
C MET A 70 -53.84 -9.57 42.76
N GLU A 71 -54.11 -9.73 41.47
CA GLU A 71 -54.00 -11.04 40.80
C GLU A 71 -52.62 -11.34 40.18
N ASP A 72 -51.81 -10.32 39.86
CA ASP A 72 -50.47 -10.55 39.26
C ASP A 72 -49.35 -10.75 40.30
N ARG A 73 -49.68 -10.63 41.61
CA ARG A 73 -48.71 -10.62 42.72
C ARG A 73 -48.05 -11.98 42.99
N GLY A 74 -48.73 -13.08 42.66
CA GLY A 74 -48.28 -14.45 42.94
C GLY A 74 -47.17 -14.95 42.02
N ASN A 75 -47.37 -14.82 40.70
CA ASN A 75 -46.35 -15.15 39.70
C ASN A 75 -45.17 -14.16 39.79
N ALA A 76 -45.46 -12.89 40.08
CA ALA A 76 -44.46 -11.86 40.20
C ALA A 76 -43.43 -12.11 41.32
N LYS A 77 -43.88 -12.48 42.52
CA LYS A 77 -42.98 -12.73 43.65
C LYS A 77 -42.11 -13.97 43.43
N SER A 78 -42.68 -14.99 42.78
CA SER A 78 -41.97 -16.21 42.37
C SER A 78 -40.82 -15.90 41.39
N ASP A 79 -41.09 -15.08 40.36
CA ASP A 79 -40.08 -14.72 39.36
C ASP A 79 -38.96 -13.84 39.92
N SER A 80 -39.27 -12.91 40.84
CA SER A 80 -38.25 -12.10 41.50
C SER A 80 -37.32 -12.94 42.39
N LEU A 81 -37.87 -13.96 43.07
CA LEU A 81 -37.08 -14.90 43.88
C LEU A 81 -36.20 -15.78 43.00
N ARG A 82 -36.74 -16.24 41.85
CA ARG A 82 -35.97 -16.98 40.83
C ARG A 82 -34.79 -16.14 40.35
N LEU A 83 -35.02 -14.93 39.85
CA LEU A 83 -33.95 -14.02 39.38
C LEU A 83 -32.89 -13.74 40.47
N SER A 84 -33.31 -13.57 41.73
CA SER A 84 -32.37 -13.36 42.83
C SER A 84 -31.56 -14.62 43.15
N SER A 85 -32.16 -15.80 43.06
CA SER A 85 -31.46 -17.07 43.24
C SER A 85 -30.41 -17.28 42.14
N ILE A 86 -30.76 -16.97 40.89
CA ILE A 86 -29.85 -17.10 39.74
C ILE A 86 -28.69 -16.10 39.86
N SER A 87 -28.96 -14.81 40.12
CA SER A 87 -27.91 -13.80 40.31
C SER A 87 -26.94 -14.18 41.43
N PHE A 88 -27.46 -14.75 42.53
CA PHE A 88 -26.63 -15.26 43.61
C PHE A 88 -25.76 -16.44 43.17
N LYS A 89 -26.34 -17.44 42.47
CA LYS A 89 -25.58 -18.58 41.93
C LYS A 89 -24.48 -18.14 40.95
N ILE A 90 -24.73 -17.12 40.12
CA ILE A 90 -23.69 -16.58 39.22
C ILE A 90 -22.53 -16.00 40.04
N GLN A 91 -22.83 -15.17 41.05
CA GLN A 91 -21.79 -14.55 41.89
C GLN A 91 -21.01 -15.59 42.70
N ASP A 92 -21.69 -16.63 43.17
CA ASP A 92 -21.07 -17.75 43.89
C ASP A 92 -20.13 -18.55 42.98
N LEU A 93 -20.57 -18.87 41.76
CA LEU A 93 -19.75 -19.54 40.74
C LEU A 93 -18.48 -18.72 40.42
N VAL A 94 -18.62 -17.41 40.19
CA VAL A 94 -17.49 -16.52 39.87
C VAL A 94 -16.53 -16.33 41.04
N SER A 95 -17.06 -16.21 42.26
CA SER A 95 -16.22 -16.13 43.47
C SER A 95 -15.49 -17.45 43.73
N GLY A 96 -16.15 -18.58 43.46
CA GLY A 96 -15.58 -19.92 43.58
C GLY A 96 -14.42 -20.18 42.63
N ILE A 97 -14.44 -19.62 41.41
CA ILE A 97 -13.33 -19.71 40.44
C ILE A 97 -12.09 -19.01 40.99
N SER A 98 -12.24 -17.79 41.50
CA SER A 98 -11.10 -17.01 42.01
C SER A 98 -10.46 -17.69 43.22
N LEU A 99 -11.27 -18.14 44.18
CA LEU A 99 -10.81 -18.81 45.40
C LEU A 99 -10.22 -20.20 45.13
N GLY A 100 -10.80 -20.93 44.17
CA GLY A 100 -10.32 -22.27 43.80
C GLY A 100 -8.97 -22.22 43.08
N LEU A 101 -8.79 -21.26 42.16
CA LEU A 101 -7.51 -21.03 41.50
C LEU A 101 -6.45 -20.55 42.48
N GLU A 102 -6.78 -19.66 43.43
CA GLU A 102 -5.86 -19.26 44.52
C GLU A 102 -5.44 -20.46 45.39
N TYR A 103 -6.37 -21.37 45.67
CA TYR A 103 -6.09 -22.59 46.43
C TYR A 103 -5.21 -23.57 45.64
N ALA A 104 -5.48 -23.80 44.35
CA ALA A 104 -4.66 -24.63 43.47
C ALA A 104 -3.22 -24.06 43.33
N LEU A 105 -3.10 -22.74 43.22
CA LEU A 105 -1.80 -22.03 43.17
C LEU A 105 -1.02 -22.12 44.49
N SER A 106 -1.72 -22.09 45.63
CA SER A 106 -1.07 -22.27 46.94
C SER A 106 -0.46 -23.67 47.08
N ARG A 107 -1.09 -24.69 46.48
CA ARG A 107 -0.54 -26.05 46.40
C ARG A 107 0.68 -26.15 45.49
N CYS A 108 0.68 -25.44 44.36
CA CYS A 108 1.83 -25.41 43.44
C CYS A 108 3.08 -24.74 44.03
N ASN A 109 2.93 -23.85 45.02
CA ASN A 109 4.04 -23.13 45.66
C ASN A 109 4.66 -23.87 46.87
N ASP A 110 3.99 -24.90 47.41
CA ASP A 110 4.43 -25.66 48.60
C ASP A 110 5.22 -26.94 48.26
N ASP A 111 5.28 -27.35 46.98
CA ASP A 111 6.03 -28.54 46.55
C ASP A 111 7.49 -28.22 46.18
N GLN A 112 8.41 -29.01 46.74
CA GLN A 112 9.85 -28.97 46.39
C GLN A 112 10.07 -29.30 44.90
N PRO A 113 11.10 -28.72 44.26
CA PRO A 113 11.31 -28.85 42.82
C PRO A 113 12.05 -30.16 42.50
N ASP A 114 11.32 -31.28 42.47
CA ASP A 114 11.77 -32.54 41.86
C ASP A 114 10.54 -33.35 41.41
N GLU A 115 9.96 -32.98 40.26
CA GLU A 115 9.19 -33.78 39.27
C GLU A 115 8.24 -32.85 38.48
N SER A 116 8.67 -32.42 37.30
CA SER A 116 8.07 -31.35 36.49
C SER A 116 6.87 -31.76 35.60
N ASP A 117 6.08 -32.76 35.99
CA ASP A 117 4.90 -33.19 35.20
C ASP A 117 3.56 -33.11 35.96
N PHE A 118 3.55 -32.91 37.29
CA PHE A 118 2.31 -32.95 38.09
C PHE A 118 1.71 -31.59 38.44
N SER A 119 2.51 -30.52 38.58
CA SER A 119 1.98 -29.18 38.90
C SER A 119 1.13 -28.62 37.76
N ASP A 120 1.47 -28.99 36.53
CA ASP A 120 0.83 -28.42 35.35
C ASP A 120 -0.56 -29.01 35.05
N ILE A 121 -0.80 -30.24 35.50
CA ILE A 121 -2.06 -30.96 35.28
C ILE A 121 -3.18 -30.46 36.22
N ASP A 122 -2.86 -29.99 37.42
CA ASP A 122 -3.88 -29.62 38.43
C ASP A 122 -4.60 -28.30 38.09
N ILE A 123 -3.87 -27.30 37.56
CA ILE A 123 -4.45 -26.01 37.16
C ILE A 123 -5.34 -26.16 35.93
N ASP A 124 -4.92 -26.91 34.91
CA ASP A 124 -5.74 -27.15 33.72
C ASP A 124 -6.98 -28.00 34.03
N CYS A 125 -6.86 -29.00 34.92
CA CYS A 125 -8.02 -29.77 35.39
C CYS A 125 -9.02 -28.88 36.15
N GLU A 126 -8.52 -27.98 36.99
CA GLU A 126 -9.36 -27.01 37.71
C GLU A 126 -10.02 -26.02 36.74
N CYS A 127 -9.29 -25.48 35.76
CA CYS A 127 -9.86 -24.61 34.72
C CYS A 127 -10.95 -25.33 33.92
N ALA A 128 -10.69 -26.56 33.46
CA ALA A 128 -11.67 -27.37 32.75
C ALA A 128 -12.91 -27.69 33.61
N ARG A 129 -12.72 -27.94 34.92
CA ARG A 129 -13.84 -28.15 35.86
C ARG A 129 -14.69 -26.90 36.01
N TYR A 130 -14.08 -25.73 36.10
CA TYR A 130 -14.82 -24.47 36.20
C TYR A 130 -15.55 -24.13 34.91
N GLU A 131 -14.92 -24.38 33.76
CA GLU A 131 -15.58 -24.25 32.47
C GLU A 131 -16.82 -25.17 32.39
N GLU A 132 -16.69 -26.42 32.84
CA GLU A 132 -17.78 -27.38 32.89
C GLU A 132 -18.92 -26.93 33.81
N ASN A 133 -18.58 -26.37 34.97
CA ASN A 133 -19.56 -25.81 35.89
C ASN A 133 -20.30 -24.61 35.27
N MET A 134 -19.60 -23.74 34.54
CA MET A 134 -20.25 -22.64 33.79
C MET A 134 -21.18 -23.17 32.69
N ARG A 135 -20.75 -24.21 31.96
CA ARG A 135 -21.54 -24.87 30.92
C ARG A 135 -22.82 -25.46 31.49
N CYS A 136 -22.70 -26.27 32.55
CA CYS A 136 -23.83 -26.85 33.25
C CYS A 136 -24.79 -25.77 33.74
N PHE A 137 -24.27 -24.72 34.40
CA PHE A 137 -25.08 -23.59 34.86
C PHE A 137 -25.82 -22.90 33.72
N PHE A 138 -25.16 -22.68 32.57
CA PHE A 138 -25.81 -22.06 31.42
C PHE A 138 -26.92 -22.94 30.85
N GLU A 139 -26.71 -24.25 30.76
CA GLU A 139 -27.73 -25.18 30.26
C GLU A 139 -28.92 -25.32 31.21
N THR A 140 -28.68 -25.55 32.50
CA THR A 140 -29.74 -25.83 33.48
C THR A 140 -30.45 -24.58 33.97
N ASP A 141 -29.68 -23.56 34.35
CA ASP A 141 -30.20 -22.37 35.03
C ASP A 141 -30.48 -21.22 34.07
N ILE A 142 -29.85 -21.12 32.89
CA ILE A 142 -30.13 -20.04 31.91
C ILE A 142 -31.01 -20.51 30.74
N LYS A 143 -30.73 -21.67 30.15
CA LYS A 143 -31.43 -22.17 28.95
C LYS A 143 -32.69 -22.96 29.27
N GLU A 144 -32.61 -24.00 30.10
CA GLU A 144 -33.76 -24.87 30.44
C GLU A 144 -34.82 -24.19 31.33
N SER A 145 -34.40 -23.22 32.13
CA SER A 145 -35.26 -22.45 33.01
C SER A 145 -36.11 -21.38 32.30
N GLY A 146 -35.88 -21.16 30.99
CA GLY A 146 -36.53 -20.12 30.21
C GLY A 146 -36.20 -18.70 30.70
N ILE A 147 -35.02 -18.48 31.31
CA ILE A 147 -34.62 -17.13 31.77
C ILE A 147 -34.67 -16.13 30.63
N ILE A 148 -34.28 -16.50 29.41
CA ILE A 148 -34.32 -15.57 28.28
C ILE A 148 -35.76 -15.14 28.01
N ASP A 149 -36.72 -16.07 27.99
CA ASP A 149 -38.14 -15.75 27.85
C ASP A 149 -38.65 -14.91 29.01
N LEU A 150 -38.18 -15.19 30.23
CA LEU A 150 -38.48 -14.40 31.42
C LEU A 150 -37.94 -12.96 31.28
N LEU A 151 -36.68 -12.80 30.89
CA LEU A 151 -36.02 -11.51 30.69
C LEU A 151 -36.63 -10.72 29.53
N LEU A 152 -37.08 -11.40 28.47
CA LEU A 152 -37.83 -10.83 27.36
C LEU A 152 -39.20 -10.30 27.80
N CYS A 153 -39.89 -10.99 28.72
CA CYS A 153 -41.14 -10.52 29.32
C CYS A 153 -40.94 -9.24 30.17
N TYR A 154 -39.73 -8.99 30.67
CA TYR A 154 -39.41 -7.92 31.61
C TYR A 154 -38.53 -6.81 31.01
N SER A 155 -38.65 -6.57 29.70
CA SER A 155 -37.92 -5.50 29.01
C SER A 155 -37.99 -4.16 29.76
N LEU A 156 -36.82 -3.57 30.00
CA LEU A 156 -36.68 -2.38 30.81
C LEU A 156 -36.89 -1.12 29.97
N GLY A 157 -36.49 -1.13 28.70
CA GLY A 157 -36.44 0.09 27.90
C GLY A 157 -35.64 1.20 28.60
N ASP A 158 -34.62 0.81 29.39
CA ASP A 158 -33.72 1.72 30.10
C ASP A 158 -32.50 2.01 29.22
N LEU A 159 -32.33 3.28 28.86
CA LEU A 159 -31.32 3.72 27.91
C LEU A 159 -29.91 3.27 28.29
N GLN A 160 -29.49 3.55 29.53
CA GLN A 160 -28.12 3.28 29.96
C GLN A 160 -27.85 1.77 30.01
N LEU A 161 -28.80 1.00 30.52
CA LEU A 161 -28.68 -0.45 30.58
C LEU A 161 -28.59 -1.09 29.19
N VAL A 162 -29.40 -0.67 28.22
CA VAL A 162 -29.34 -1.22 26.85
C VAL A 162 -27.97 -0.93 26.23
N ILE A 163 -27.42 0.27 26.44
CA ILE A 163 -26.08 0.63 25.95
C ILE A 163 -25.00 -0.22 26.64
N ASP A 164 -24.99 -0.31 27.97
CA ASP A 164 -24.02 -1.09 28.74
C ASP A 164 -24.07 -2.58 28.34
N PHE A 165 -25.27 -3.09 28.05
CA PHE A 165 -25.48 -4.47 27.65
C PHE A 165 -24.94 -4.75 26.24
N ILE A 166 -25.18 -3.85 25.28
CA ILE A 166 -24.58 -3.94 23.94
C ILE A 166 -23.04 -3.93 24.02
N ASP A 167 -22.46 -3.08 24.86
CA ASP A 167 -21.00 -2.99 25.02
C ASP A 167 -20.41 -4.30 25.53
N SER A 168 -21.04 -4.87 26.56
CA SER A 168 -20.67 -6.18 27.12
C SER A 168 -20.76 -7.30 26.07
N ILE A 169 -21.77 -7.26 25.19
CA ILE A 169 -21.94 -8.25 24.11
C ILE A 169 -20.90 -8.06 23.00
N SER A 170 -20.64 -6.82 22.57
CA SER A 170 -19.65 -6.48 21.54
C SER A 170 -18.24 -6.93 21.95
N GLU A 171 -17.87 -6.70 23.21
CA GLU A 171 -16.59 -7.17 23.77
C GLU A 171 -16.48 -8.69 23.66
N ASN A 172 -17.50 -9.43 24.09
CA ASN A 172 -17.54 -10.88 24.00
C ASN A 172 -17.48 -11.40 22.55
N LEU A 173 -18.18 -10.77 21.60
CA LEU A 173 -18.10 -11.11 20.17
C LEU A 173 -16.69 -10.95 19.61
N LYS A 174 -16.00 -9.85 19.97
CA LYS A 174 -14.61 -9.62 19.56
C LYS A 174 -13.66 -10.68 20.09
N HIS A 175 -13.85 -11.12 21.34
CA HIS A 175 -13.06 -12.21 21.91
C HIS A 175 -13.33 -13.54 21.19
N LEU A 176 -14.58 -13.86 20.87
CA LEU A 176 -14.92 -15.08 20.11
C LEU A 176 -14.34 -15.09 18.69
N CYS A 177 -14.46 -13.98 17.95
CA CYS A 177 -13.97 -13.90 16.57
C CYS A 177 -12.45 -14.11 16.47
N LYS A 178 -11.69 -13.72 17.50
CA LYS A 178 -10.24 -14.01 17.57
C LYS A 178 -9.93 -15.50 17.65
N CYS A 179 -10.88 -16.34 18.08
CA CYS A 179 -10.60 -17.73 18.45
C CYS A 179 -11.05 -18.75 17.41
N TYR A 180 -12.02 -18.36 16.59
CA TYR A 180 -12.39 -19.11 15.39
C TYR A 180 -11.46 -18.83 14.20
N TYR A 181 -10.36 -18.09 14.39
CA TYR A 181 -9.41 -17.74 13.33
C TYR A 181 -8.80 -19.02 12.70
N GLY A 182 -9.35 -19.44 11.56
CA GLY A 182 -8.87 -20.59 10.77
C GLY A 182 -9.70 -21.89 10.84
N VAL A 183 -10.82 -21.94 11.58
CA VAL A 183 -11.62 -23.18 11.77
C VAL A 183 -12.93 -23.21 10.96
N ASP A 184 -13.73 -22.13 10.99
CA ASP A 184 -14.92 -21.93 10.13
C ASP A 184 -15.06 -20.45 9.77
N GLU A 185 -15.00 -20.14 8.48
CA GLU A 185 -14.95 -18.76 7.99
C GLU A 185 -16.34 -18.11 7.88
N ALA A 186 -17.38 -18.91 7.67
CA ALA A 186 -18.74 -18.41 7.51
C ALA A 186 -19.30 -17.94 8.85
N LEU A 187 -19.09 -18.72 9.91
CA LEU A 187 -19.50 -18.36 11.27
C LEU A 187 -18.84 -17.07 11.76
N ASN A 188 -17.52 -16.91 11.55
CA ASN A 188 -16.79 -15.68 11.87
C ASN A 188 -17.39 -14.45 11.17
N THR A 189 -17.65 -14.57 9.87
CA THR A 189 -18.23 -13.46 9.09
C THR A 189 -19.59 -13.02 9.64
N VAL A 190 -20.42 -13.99 10.03
CA VAL A 190 -21.75 -13.73 10.58
C VAL A 190 -21.67 -13.14 12.00
N MET A 191 -20.71 -13.55 12.83
CA MET A 191 -20.45 -12.96 14.15
C MET A 191 -19.93 -11.53 14.08
N GLU A 192 -18.98 -11.24 13.17
CA GLU A 192 -18.52 -9.88 12.90
C GLU A 192 -19.68 -8.99 12.44
N THR A 193 -20.56 -9.53 11.59
CA THR A 193 -21.76 -8.82 11.12
C THR A 193 -22.74 -8.54 12.28
N LEU A 194 -22.92 -9.48 13.21
CA LEU A 194 -23.78 -9.27 14.39
C LEU A 194 -23.22 -8.15 15.30
N GLU A 195 -21.90 -8.13 15.52
CA GLU A 195 -21.24 -7.08 16.31
C GLU A 195 -21.45 -5.70 15.68
N GLU A 196 -21.21 -5.59 14.38
CA GLU A 196 -21.45 -4.36 13.61
C GLU A 196 -22.91 -3.89 13.75
N LYS A 197 -23.87 -4.82 13.67
CA LYS A 197 -25.30 -4.55 13.77
C LYS A 197 -25.74 -4.09 15.17
N LEU A 198 -25.16 -4.65 16.22
CA LEU A 198 -25.41 -4.19 17.60
C LEU A 198 -24.86 -2.78 17.84
N MET A 199 -23.66 -2.51 17.32
CA MET A 199 -23.05 -1.19 17.42
C MET A 199 -23.84 -0.13 16.64
N PHE A 200 -24.42 -0.48 15.48
CA PHE A 200 -25.40 0.35 14.78
C PHE A 200 -26.58 0.74 15.68
N LEU A 201 -27.22 -0.23 16.36
CA LEU A 201 -28.37 0.03 17.22
C LEU A 201 -28.00 0.97 18.38
N LYS A 202 -26.81 0.79 18.96
CA LYS A 202 -26.26 1.69 19.98
C LYS A 202 -26.09 3.11 19.44
N SER A 203 -25.45 3.29 18.28
CA SER A 203 -25.27 4.61 17.66
C SER A 203 -26.61 5.25 17.28
N PHE A 204 -27.59 4.46 16.82
CA PHE A 204 -28.94 4.93 16.50
C PHE A 204 -29.69 5.43 17.73
N ILE A 205 -29.70 4.67 18.82
CA ILE A 205 -30.29 5.09 20.10
C ILE A 205 -29.66 6.41 20.56
N ARG A 206 -28.32 6.50 20.56
CA ARG A 206 -27.59 7.71 20.96
C ARG A 206 -27.94 8.91 20.08
N PHE A 207 -28.05 8.72 18.77
CA PHE A 207 -28.48 9.76 17.84
C PHE A 207 -29.92 10.21 18.11
N ALA A 208 -30.86 9.27 18.30
CA ALA A 208 -32.26 9.60 18.59
C ALA A 208 -32.42 10.39 19.90
N THR A 209 -31.73 9.97 20.97
CA THR A 209 -31.71 10.72 22.24
C THR A 209 -31.06 12.10 22.09
N LEU A 210 -29.99 12.22 21.29
CA LEU A 210 -29.36 13.51 20.99
C LEU A 210 -30.32 14.48 20.27
N GLN A 211 -31.20 13.96 19.43
CA GLN A 211 -32.25 14.72 18.73
C GLN A 211 -33.49 15.00 19.61
N GLY A 212 -33.45 14.64 20.89
CA GLY A 212 -34.53 14.91 21.84
C GLY A 212 -35.73 13.96 21.70
N VAL A 213 -35.55 12.77 21.11
CA VAL A 213 -36.59 11.74 21.13
C VAL A 213 -36.68 11.17 22.54
N GLU A 214 -37.83 11.34 23.18
CA GLU A 214 -38.11 10.86 24.54
C GLU A 214 -39.51 10.22 24.62
N GLY A 215 -39.84 9.58 25.74
CA GLY A 215 -41.16 9.01 25.98
C GLY A 215 -41.40 7.67 25.27
N GLN A 216 -42.63 7.46 24.79
CA GLN A 216 -43.09 6.15 24.33
C GLN A 216 -42.37 5.66 23.07
N GLN A 217 -42.03 6.54 22.14
CA GLN A 217 -41.38 6.17 20.87
C GLN A 217 -39.93 5.69 21.05
N LEU A 218 -39.18 6.30 21.98
CA LEU A 218 -37.85 5.80 22.35
C LEU A 218 -37.96 4.48 23.11
N LYS A 219 -38.98 4.33 23.96
CA LYS A 219 -39.22 3.10 24.73
C LYS A 219 -39.42 1.89 23.82
N ASP A 220 -40.22 2.01 22.76
CA ASP A 220 -40.46 0.91 21.82
C ASP A 220 -39.16 0.49 21.09
N LEU A 221 -38.31 1.45 20.71
CA LEU A 221 -36.99 1.16 20.15
C LEU A 221 -36.06 0.49 21.18
N LEU A 222 -35.99 1.00 22.40
CA LEU A 222 -35.15 0.43 23.45
C LEU A 222 -35.57 -1.00 23.79
N VAL A 223 -36.88 -1.27 23.88
CA VAL A 223 -37.43 -2.61 24.09
C VAL A 223 -37.01 -3.54 22.94
N HIS A 224 -37.16 -3.09 21.70
CA HIS A 224 -36.75 -3.88 20.53
C HIS A 224 -35.25 -4.21 20.53
N VAL A 225 -34.39 -3.21 20.78
CA VAL A 225 -32.93 -3.41 20.83
C VAL A 225 -32.51 -4.30 21.99
N GLU A 226 -33.17 -4.17 23.14
CA GLU A 226 -32.96 -5.03 24.30
C GLU A 226 -33.28 -6.50 23.97
N VAL A 227 -34.38 -6.76 23.25
CA VAL A 227 -34.73 -8.10 22.74
C VAL A 227 -33.66 -8.62 21.80
N VAL A 228 -33.15 -7.81 20.86
CA VAL A 228 -32.08 -8.20 19.94
C VAL A 228 -30.82 -8.58 20.71
N ALA A 229 -30.40 -7.74 21.65
CA ALA A 229 -29.21 -7.94 22.47
C ALA A 229 -29.32 -9.22 23.33
N LEU A 230 -30.50 -9.51 23.91
CA LEU A 230 -30.73 -10.74 24.67
C LEU A 230 -30.60 -11.99 23.81
N ASN A 231 -31.14 -11.96 22.59
CA ASN A 231 -30.99 -13.08 21.64
C ASN A 231 -29.54 -13.24 21.19
N ALA A 232 -28.82 -12.13 20.95
CA ALA A 232 -27.40 -12.17 20.62
C ALA A 232 -26.58 -12.81 21.77
N ALA A 233 -26.79 -12.36 23.01
CA ALA A 233 -26.13 -12.92 24.19
C ALA A 233 -26.37 -14.44 24.33
N SER A 234 -27.59 -14.90 24.07
CA SER A 234 -27.91 -16.34 24.07
C SER A 234 -27.13 -17.13 23.02
N LEU A 235 -27.08 -16.64 21.77
CA LEU A 235 -26.37 -17.29 20.67
C LEU A 235 -24.85 -17.31 20.89
N ILE A 236 -24.30 -16.24 21.48
CA ILE A 236 -22.88 -16.13 21.84
C ILE A 236 -22.51 -17.17 22.89
N CYS A 237 -23.33 -17.33 23.93
CA CYS A 237 -23.11 -18.37 24.93
C CYS A 237 -23.23 -19.77 24.32
N GLY A 238 -24.24 -20.01 23.47
CA GLY A 238 -24.34 -21.27 22.73
C GLY A 238 -23.09 -21.55 21.89
N SER A 239 -22.54 -20.51 21.26
CA SER A 239 -21.30 -20.59 20.47
C SER A 239 -20.07 -20.87 21.32
N TRP A 240 -20.00 -20.29 22.51
CA TRP A 240 -18.91 -20.54 23.45
C TRP A 240 -18.83 -22.01 23.88
N PHE A 241 -19.97 -22.57 24.30
CA PHE A 241 -20.01 -23.94 24.84
C PHE A 241 -19.99 -25.03 23.77
N LYS A 242 -20.40 -24.72 22.53
CA LYS A 242 -20.32 -25.64 21.39
C LYS A 242 -19.05 -25.44 20.53
N ARG A 243 -18.06 -24.68 20.99
CA ARG A 243 -16.86 -24.33 20.21
C ARG A 243 -16.04 -25.54 19.74
N ASN A 244 -16.21 -26.72 20.35
CA ASN A 244 -15.50 -27.95 19.97
C ASN A 244 -16.31 -28.86 19.03
N ASP A 245 -17.56 -28.52 18.68
CA ASP A 245 -18.44 -29.29 17.78
C ASP A 245 -18.58 -28.63 16.39
N LYS A 246 -17.96 -29.25 15.38
CA LYS A 246 -17.98 -28.75 13.99
C LYS A 246 -19.37 -28.80 13.34
N LEU A 247 -20.27 -29.69 13.77
CA LEU A 247 -21.62 -29.77 13.21
C LEU A 247 -22.51 -28.62 13.73
N ALA A 248 -22.24 -28.15 14.94
CA ALA A 248 -22.95 -27.03 15.55
C ALA A 248 -22.68 -25.68 14.85
N TYR A 249 -21.53 -25.51 14.18
CA TYR A 249 -21.19 -24.23 13.54
C TYR A 249 -22.17 -23.79 12.46
N LYS A 250 -22.64 -24.72 11.61
CA LYS A 250 -23.62 -24.41 10.55
C LYS A 250 -24.99 -24.04 11.10
N GLU A 251 -25.39 -24.71 12.18
CA GLU A 251 -26.64 -24.38 12.88
C GLU A 251 -26.55 -22.96 13.46
N MET A 252 -25.44 -22.63 14.12
CA MET A 252 -25.20 -21.31 14.70
C MET A 252 -25.07 -20.21 13.64
N GLU A 253 -24.38 -20.49 12.54
CA GLU A 253 -24.30 -19.58 11.38
C GLU A 253 -25.71 -19.23 10.87
N SER A 254 -26.57 -20.24 10.71
CA SER A 254 -27.97 -20.06 10.31
C SER A 254 -28.78 -19.30 11.36
N GLU A 255 -28.64 -19.60 12.65
CA GLU A 255 -29.36 -18.91 13.73
C GLU A 255 -28.99 -17.44 13.85
N ILE A 256 -27.69 -17.11 13.79
CA ILE A 256 -27.23 -15.72 13.84
C ILE A 256 -27.65 -14.98 12.57
N SER A 257 -27.54 -15.61 11.40
CA SER A 257 -28.03 -15.03 10.14
C SER A 257 -29.53 -14.74 10.20
N GLN A 258 -30.32 -15.64 10.79
CA GLN A 258 -31.74 -15.42 11.00
C GLN A 258 -32.03 -14.30 12.00
N LEU A 259 -31.26 -14.17 13.09
CA LEU A 259 -31.39 -13.07 14.03
C LEU A 259 -31.16 -11.72 13.34
N ILE A 260 -30.07 -11.61 12.57
CA ILE A 260 -29.74 -10.41 11.80
C ILE A 260 -30.87 -10.09 10.81
N HIS A 261 -31.29 -11.05 10.00
CA HIS A 261 -32.30 -10.83 8.96
C HIS A 261 -33.71 -10.54 9.49
N LYS A 262 -34.14 -11.20 10.56
CA LYS A 262 -35.52 -11.08 11.09
C LYS A 262 -35.68 -9.95 12.10
N LYS A 263 -34.65 -9.65 12.89
CA LYS A 263 -34.78 -8.75 14.05
C LYS A 263 -33.93 -7.48 13.98
N ILE A 264 -33.00 -7.35 13.03
CA ILE A 264 -32.13 -6.17 12.97
C ILE A 264 -32.16 -5.48 11.61
N ASP A 265 -32.07 -6.26 10.54
CA ASP A 265 -32.18 -5.70 9.20
C ASP A 265 -33.58 -5.12 8.98
N SER A 266 -33.64 -3.95 8.33
CA SER A 266 -34.88 -3.21 8.02
C SER A 266 -35.75 -3.88 6.93
N PHE A 267 -35.56 -5.18 6.70
CA PHE A 267 -36.41 -6.01 5.84
C PHE A 267 -37.71 -6.41 6.56
N ASP A 268 -37.68 -6.55 7.89
CA ASP A 268 -38.89 -6.78 8.68
C ASP A 268 -39.76 -5.50 8.74
N PRO A 269 -41.04 -5.55 8.34
CA PRO A 269 -41.90 -4.37 8.28
C PRO A 269 -42.09 -3.66 9.62
N GLN A 270 -42.16 -4.39 10.73
CA GLN A 270 -42.41 -3.82 12.07
C GLN A 270 -41.17 -3.13 12.62
N VAL A 271 -39.99 -3.73 12.40
CA VAL A 271 -38.70 -3.15 12.80
C VAL A 271 -38.44 -1.86 12.02
N ARG A 272 -38.65 -1.90 10.69
CA ARG A 272 -38.51 -0.74 9.82
C ARG A 272 -39.43 0.41 10.22
N GLU A 273 -40.70 0.12 10.48
CA GLU A 273 -41.67 1.12 10.91
C GLU A 273 -41.25 1.78 12.23
N THR A 274 -40.72 0.99 13.17
CA THR A 274 -40.14 1.52 14.43
C THR A 274 -38.99 2.49 14.16
N TYR A 275 -38.05 2.15 13.27
CA TYR A 275 -36.89 3.00 12.96
C TYR A 275 -37.31 4.29 12.25
N ILE A 276 -38.20 4.19 11.25
CA ILE A 276 -38.74 5.34 10.52
C ILE A 276 -39.52 6.26 11.45
N ASN A 277 -40.34 5.71 12.35
CA ASN A 277 -41.10 6.49 13.33
C ASN A 277 -40.17 7.27 14.28
N VAL A 278 -39.13 6.64 14.81
CA VAL A 278 -38.14 7.31 15.68
C VAL A 278 -37.43 8.45 14.93
N LEU A 279 -37.00 8.23 13.69
CA LEU A 279 -36.35 9.27 12.88
C LEU A 279 -37.31 10.40 12.50
N THR A 280 -38.59 10.08 12.25
CA THR A 280 -39.62 11.08 11.96
C THR A 280 -39.91 11.95 13.17
N VAL A 281 -39.97 11.36 14.37
CA VAL A 281 -40.10 12.09 15.64
C VAL A 281 -38.87 12.94 15.90
N SER A 282 -37.67 12.39 15.66
CA SER A 282 -36.40 13.14 15.74
C SER A 282 -36.37 14.35 14.81
N LYS A 283 -37.07 14.32 13.68
CA LYS A 283 -37.18 15.47 12.76
C LYS A 283 -38.17 16.52 13.27
N LEU A 284 -39.23 16.10 13.95
CA LEU A 284 -40.30 16.97 14.44
C LEU A 284 -40.01 17.58 15.82
N SER A 285 -39.09 16.99 16.59
CA SER A 285 -38.58 17.58 17.83
C SER A 285 -37.80 18.86 17.51
N ARG A 286 -38.17 19.98 18.15
CA ARG A 286 -37.46 21.26 18.01
C ARG A 286 -36.16 21.21 18.84
N PRO A 287 -34.97 21.40 18.25
CA PRO A 287 -33.75 21.43 19.05
C PRO A 287 -33.54 22.80 19.70
N SER A 288 -33.21 22.81 21.00
CA SER A 288 -32.51 23.91 21.67
C SER A 288 -31.19 23.37 22.27
N TYR A 289 -30.41 22.61 21.50
CA TYR A 289 -29.28 21.84 22.03
C TYR A 289 -28.02 21.87 21.15
N THR A 290 -27.68 23.03 20.57
CA THR A 290 -26.40 23.27 19.88
C THR A 290 -25.21 22.74 20.69
N LEU A 291 -25.25 22.91 22.02
CA LEU A 291 -24.21 22.45 22.93
C LEU A 291 -24.10 20.91 23.01
N ALA A 292 -25.22 20.18 22.88
CA ALA A 292 -25.22 18.72 22.90
C ALA A 292 -24.63 18.16 21.60
N MET A 293 -24.98 18.74 20.44
CA MET A 293 -24.39 18.39 19.14
C MET A 293 -22.88 18.65 19.13
N LYS A 294 -22.43 19.79 19.69
CA LYS A 294 -21.00 20.12 19.84
C LYS A 294 -20.23 19.08 20.66
N LYS A 295 -20.78 18.62 21.78
CA LYS A 295 -20.15 17.60 22.65
C LYS A 295 -20.18 16.19 22.07
N ASN A 296 -21.19 15.89 21.25
CA ASN A 296 -21.50 14.53 20.80
C ASN A 296 -21.37 14.33 19.28
N LYS A 297 -20.63 15.20 18.57
CA LYS A 297 -20.45 15.13 17.10
C LYS A 297 -19.92 13.77 16.60
N HIS A 298 -19.11 13.10 17.42
CA HIS A 298 -18.59 11.76 17.13
C HIS A 298 -19.71 10.71 17.04
N LEU A 299 -20.74 10.80 17.88
CA LEU A 299 -21.89 9.88 17.87
C LEU A 299 -22.70 10.02 16.59
N VAL A 300 -22.84 11.25 16.09
CA VAL A 300 -23.52 11.53 14.83
C VAL A 300 -22.70 10.99 13.66
N ALA A 301 -21.38 11.18 13.68
CA ALA A 301 -20.49 10.63 12.66
C ALA A 301 -20.54 9.08 12.62
N GLU A 302 -20.59 8.40 13.77
CA GLU A 302 -20.76 6.95 13.85
C GLU A 302 -22.09 6.50 13.22
N PHE A 303 -23.20 7.15 13.57
CA PHE A 303 -24.51 6.79 13.00
C PHE A 303 -24.55 6.99 11.47
N ILE A 304 -23.95 8.08 10.97
CA ILE A 304 -23.86 8.34 9.54
C ILE A 304 -23.02 7.27 8.82
N ASP A 305 -21.92 6.81 9.44
CA ASP A 305 -21.08 5.72 8.89
C ASP A 305 -21.91 4.45 8.64
N TYR A 306 -22.77 4.08 9.60
CA TYR A 306 -23.68 2.94 9.44
C TYR A 306 -24.72 3.15 8.34
N LEU A 307 -25.30 4.35 8.23
CA LEU A 307 -26.23 4.68 7.16
C LEU A 307 -25.58 4.52 5.79
N MET A 308 -24.33 4.99 5.64
CA MET A 308 -23.56 4.81 4.40
C MET A 308 -23.34 3.34 4.06
N ARG A 309 -22.91 2.52 5.02
CA ARG A 309 -22.72 1.07 4.80
C ARG A 309 -24.03 0.39 4.39
N SER A 310 -25.14 0.77 5.03
CA SER A 310 -26.47 0.25 4.71
C SER A 310 -26.91 0.63 3.30
N LEU A 311 -26.70 1.89 2.90
CA LEU A 311 -26.97 2.39 1.55
C LEU A 311 -26.13 1.66 0.49
N MET A 312 -24.85 1.38 0.78
CA MET A 312 -23.99 0.59 -0.12
C MET A 312 -24.48 -0.85 -0.27
N LYS A 313 -24.86 -1.51 0.82
CA LYS A 313 -25.46 -2.86 0.77
C LYS A 313 -26.74 -2.89 -0.08
N LEU A 314 -27.54 -1.81 -0.08
CA LEU A 314 -28.73 -1.68 -0.94
C LEU A 314 -28.37 -1.50 -2.42
N LEU A 315 -27.36 -0.71 -2.74
CA LEU A 315 -26.87 -0.53 -4.12
C LEU A 315 -26.38 -1.85 -4.75
N GLU A 316 -25.92 -2.79 -3.93
CA GLU A 316 -25.38 -4.08 -4.35
C GLU A 316 -26.45 -5.18 -4.49
N SER A 317 -27.47 -5.15 -3.63
CA SER A 317 -28.43 -6.25 -3.49
C SER A 317 -29.49 -6.30 -4.60
N TYR A 318 -29.62 -5.27 -5.45
CA TYR A 318 -30.72 -5.21 -6.43
C TYR A 318 -30.34 -4.69 -7.84
N PRO A 319 -30.49 -5.53 -8.89
CA PRO A 319 -30.45 -5.08 -10.27
C PRO A 319 -31.71 -4.32 -10.71
N SER A 320 -32.79 -4.29 -9.91
CA SER A 320 -34.13 -3.81 -10.27
C SER A 320 -34.37 -2.30 -10.13
N PHE A 321 -33.51 -1.54 -9.42
CA PHE A 321 -33.69 -0.08 -9.34
C PHE A 321 -33.45 0.58 -10.71
N PRO A 322 -34.32 1.51 -11.15
CA PRO A 322 -34.05 2.35 -12.31
C PRO A 322 -32.72 3.07 -12.18
N VAL A 323 -31.97 3.21 -13.27
CA VAL A 323 -30.67 3.93 -13.31
C VAL A 323 -30.73 5.31 -12.64
N PRO A 324 -31.79 6.13 -12.81
CA PRO A 324 -31.90 7.43 -12.12
C PRO A 324 -31.97 7.31 -10.60
N VAL A 325 -32.62 6.28 -10.05
CA VAL A 325 -32.70 6.07 -8.59
C VAL A 325 -31.34 5.65 -8.06
N LYS A 326 -30.61 4.80 -8.78
CA LYS A 326 -29.22 4.42 -8.42
C LYS A 326 -28.29 5.63 -8.40
N ASP A 327 -28.38 6.49 -9.41
CA ASP A 327 -27.59 7.74 -9.48
C ASP A 327 -27.90 8.68 -8.30
N GLN A 328 -29.18 8.83 -7.95
CA GLN A 328 -29.59 9.64 -6.79
C GLN A 328 -29.16 9.02 -5.45
N MET A 329 -29.17 7.68 -5.33
CA MET A 329 -28.65 6.97 -4.14
C MET A 329 -27.14 7.19 -3.99
N LEU A 330 -26.40 7.21 -5.10
CA LEU A 330 -24.97 7.55 -5.10
C LEU A 330 -24.71 9.00 -4.68
N LYS A 331 -25.52 9.95 -5.18
CA LYS A 331 -25.46 11.36 -4.76
C LYS A 331 -25.79 11.53 -3.28
N LEU A 332 -26.77 10.78 -2.77
CA LEU A 332 -27.08 10.76 -1.34
C LEU A 332 -25.89 10.24 -0.53
N HIS A 333 -25.28 9.12 -0.95
CA HIS A 333 -24.11 8.56 -0.29
C HIS A 333 -22.98 9.59 -0.21
N GLU A 334 -22.71 10.31 -1.29
CA GLU A 334 -21.69 11.36 -1.33
C GLU A 334 -22.02 12.55 -0.41
N GLY A 335 -23.26 13.05 -0.45
CA GLY A 335 -23.66 14.17 0.40
C GLY A 335 -23.65 13.80 1.88
N VAL A 336 -24.07 12.59 2.23
CA VAL A 336 -24.03 12.07 3.60
C VAL A 336 -22.58 11.85 4.07
N ARG A 337 -21.70 11.37 3.19
CA ARG A 337 -20.25 11.27 3.45
C ARG A 337 -19.61 12.62 3.75
N PHE A 338 -20.03 13.68 3.05
CA PHE A 338 -19.58 15.05 3.33
C PHE A 338 -19.92 15.48 4.76
N LEU A 339 -21.07 15.08 5.30
CA LEU A 339 -21.45 15.38 6.69
C LEU A 339 -20.52 14.72 7.70
N ILE A 340 -20.06 13.48 7.47
CA ILE A 340 -19.04 12.83 8.33
C ILE A 340 -17.78 13.68 8.38
N ILE A 341 -17.33 14.17 7.22
CA ILE A 341 -16.11 14.98 7.11
C ILE A 341 -16.29 16.28 7.90
N LEU A 342 -17.43 16.95 7.74
CA LEU A 342 -17.76 18.17 8.48
C LEU A 342 -17.73 17.94 10.00
N LEU A 343 -18.31 16.84 10.47
CA LEU A 343 -18.35 16.46 11.89
C LEU A 343 -16.98 16.03 12.46
N SER A 344 -16.08 15.58 11.59
CA SER A 344 -14.73 15.11 11.96
C SER A 344 -13.69 16.23 12.04
N ARG A 345 -14.03 17.48 11.68
CA ARG A 345 -13.11 18.63 11.76
C ARG A 345 -12.85 19.11 13.19
N GLN A 346 -11.78 19.90 13.35
CA GLN A 346 -11.42 20.53 14.63
C GLN A 346 -12.60 21.32 15.21
N GLN A 347 -12.71 21.33 16.54
CA GLN A 347 -13.88 21.86 17.26
C GLN A 347 -14.14 23.34 16.94
N GLU A 348 -13.08 24.15 16.81
CA GLU A 348 -13.16 25.59 16.52
C GLU A 348 -13.85 25.87 15.18
N GLN A 349 -13.49 25.14 14.13
CA GLN A 349 -14.07 25.32 12.79
C GLN A 349 -15.55 24.90 12.75
N PHE A 350 -15.92 23.82 13.44
CA PHE A 350 -17.33 23.40 13.52
C PHE A 350 -18.16 24.36 14.39
N ASP A 351 -17.53 25.02 15.36
CA ASP A 351 -18.19 25.98 16.23
C ASP A 351 -18.62 27.25 15.49
N GLU A 352 -17.92 27.64 14.41
CA GLU A 352 -18.24 28.76 13.52
C GLU A 352 -19.55 28.58 12.74
N LEU A 353 -20.03 27.34 12.54
CA LEU A 353 -21.35 27.09 11.94
C LEU A 353 -22.45 27.70 12.81
N ASN A 354 -23.42 28.38 12.21
CA ASN A 354 -24.57 28.87 12.96
C ASN A 354 -25.42 27.70 13.50
N ASP A 355 -26.23 27.99 14.53
CA ASP A 355 -27.04 26.96 15.22
C ASP A 355 -28.11 26.35 14.29
N GLU A 356 -28.62 27.13 13.34
CA GLU A 356 -29.55 26.67 12.31
C GLU A 356 -28.93 25.60 11.40
N MET A 357 -27.67 25.77 11.00
CA MET A 357 -26.93 24.81 10.17
C MET A 357 -26.61 23.53 10.94
N LYS A 358 -26.22 23.65 12.21
CA LYS A 358 -26.01 22.48 13.09
C LYS A 358 -27.30 21.67 13.27
N ASN A 359 -28.45 22.33 13.38
CA ASN A 359 -29.75 21.67 13.39
C ASN A 359 -30.11 21.07 12.03
N CYS A 360 -29.80 21.78 10.93
CA CYS A 360 -30.00 21.30 9.57
C CYS A 360 -29.27 19.97 9.30
N ILE A 361 -28.01 19.85 9.75
CA ILE A 361 -27.25 18.59 9.68
C ILE A 361 -28.02 17.45 10.35
N GLY A 362 -28.55 17.69 11.56
CA GLY A 362 -29.40 16.71 12.26
C GLY A 362 -30.61 16.26 11.45
N PHE A 363 -31.35 17.21 10.87
CA PHE A 363 -32.52 16.91 10.04
C PHE A 363 -32.17 16.12 8.78
N VAL A 364 -31.07 16.48 8.11
CA VAL A 364 -30.59 15.80 6.91
C VAL A 364 -30.18 14.36 7.20
N VAL A 365 -29.53 14.12 8.35
CA VAL A 365 -29.18 12.76 8.80
C VAL A 365 -30.43 11.93 9.07
N SER A 366 -31.47 12.52 9.70
CA SER A 366 -32.74 11.84 9.91
C SER A 366 -33.46 11.54 8.60
N ASP A 367 -33.50 12.49 7.66
CA ASP A 367 -34.09 12.28 6.34
C ASP A 367 -33.34 11.20 5.53
N ALA A 368 -32.00 11.18 5.60
CA ALA A 368 -31.20 10.13 4.99
C ALA A 368 -31.54 8.76 5.56
N GLY A 369 -31.63 8.65 6.89
CA GLY A 369 -32.04 7.41 7.55
C GLY A 369 -33.44 6.94 7.15
N ILE A 370 -34.43 7.85 7.09
CA ILE A 370 -35.80 7.54 6.66
C ILE A 370 -35.80 7.00 5.23
N VAL A 371 -35.11 7.67 4.31
CA VAL A 371 -35.03 7.26 2.90
C VAL A 371 -34.33 5.90 2.78
N ILE A 372 -33.20 5.69 3.46
CA ILE A 372 -32.46 4.42 3.43
C ILE A 372 -33.31 3.25 3.94
N PHE A 373 -33.97 3.40 5.09
CA PHE A 373 -34.85 2.36 5.63
C PHE A 373 -36.12 2.16 4.80
N SER A 374 -36.60 3.20 4.10
CA SER A 374 -37.73 3.08 3.17
C SER A 374 -37.35 2.34 1.89
N LEU A 375 -36.08 2.42 1.46
CA LEU A 375 -35.57 1.74 0.26
C LEU A 375 -35.27 0.25 0.48
N SER A 376 -35.22 -0.23 1.72
CA SER A 376 -34.87 -1.63 2.03
C SER A 376 -36.01 -2.65 1.86
N VAL A 377 -36.99 -2.41 0.97
CA VAL A 377 -38.14 -3.30 0.75
C VAL A 377 -37.91 -4.17 -0.49
N ASN A 378 -37.93 -5.51 -0.32
CA ASN A 378 -37.78 -6.49 -1.41
C ASN A 378 -38.87 -6.41 -2.50
N GLU A 379 -39.96 -5.68 -2.24
CA GLU A 379 -41.16 -5.55 -3.09
C GLU A 379 -41.57 -4.08 -3.26
N MET A 380 -40.68 -3.21 -3.73
CA MET A 380 -41.12 -1.86 -4.10
C MET A 380 -42.12 -1.93 -5.27
N LYS A 381 -43.41 -1.76 -4.97
CA LYS A 381 -44.44 -1.49 -5.98
C LYS A 381 -44.09 -0.19 -6.70
N GLU A 382 -44.32 -0.15 -8.01
CA GLU A 382 -43.93 0.97 -8.90
C GLU A 382 -44.34 2.36 -8.38
N GLY A 383 -45.48 2.47 -7.70
CA GLY A 383 -45.94 3.70 -7.05
C GLY A 383 -45.10 4.18 -5.85
N LEU A 384 -44.60 3.26 -5.01
CA LEU A 384 -43.76 3.60 -3.84
C LEU A 384 -42.35 4.05 -4.24
N CYS A 385 -41.85 3.54 -5.37
CA CYS A 385 -40.56 3.91 -5.96
C CYS A 385 -40.55 5.39 -6.38
N ASN A 386 -41.67 5.91 -6.90
CA ASN A 386 -41.79 7.31 -7.31
C ASN A 386 -41.81 8.28 -6.11
N GLU A 387 -42.53 7.95 -5.03
CA GLU A 387 -42.54 8.78 -3.82
C GLU A 387 -41.18 8.79 -3.11
N THR A 388 -40.55 7.63 -3.00
CA THR A 388 -39.21 7.49 -2.39
C THR A 388 -38.13 8.14 -3.26
N GLY A 389 -38.26 8.05 -4.60
CA GLY A 389 -37.38 8.74 -5.56
C GLY A 389 -37.50 10.27 -5.49
N LEU A 390 -38.71 10.82 -5.28
CA LEU A 390 -38.92 12.25 -5.06
C LEU A 390 -38.35 12.71 -3.72
N ALA A 391 -38.53 11.92 -2.65
CA ALA A 391 -37.94 12.21 -1.34
C ALA A 391 -36.41 12.20 -1.39
N LEU A 392 -35.83 11.22 -2.09
CA LEU A 392 -34.40 11.12 -2.34
C LEU A 392 -33.86 12.32 -3.14
N SER A 393 -34.55 12.74 -4.21
CA SER A 393 -34.16 13.91 -5.00
C SER A 393 -34.17 15.20 -4.18
N ARG A 394 -35.21 15.41 -3.37
CA ARG A 394 -35.30 16.58 -2.46
C ARG A 394 -34.18 16.57 -1.42
N LEU A 395 -33.87 15.40 -0.87
CA LEU A 395 -32.80 15.26 0.12
C LEU A 395 -31.42 15.59 -0.49
N VAL A 396 -31.17 15.14 -1.72
CA VAL A 396 -29.94 15.48 -2.46
C VAL A 396 -29.86 16.99 -2.70
N GLU A 397 -30.97 17.67 -3.02
CA GLU A 397 -30.99 19.14 -3.15
C GLU A 397 -30.69 19.85 -1.83
N VAL A 398 -31.28 19.41 -0.72
CA VAL A 398 -30.99 19.97 0.61
C VAL A 398 -29.53 19.76 0.99
N LEU A 399 -28.98 18.58 0.73
CA LEU A 399 -27.55 18.29 0.92
C LEU A 399 -26.67 19.22 0.10
N LYS A 400 -27.01 19.49 -1.16
CA LYS A 400 -26.28 20.47 -1.99
C LYS A 400 -26.30 21.87 -1.40
N LEU A 401 -27.44 22.30 -0.85
CA LEU A 401 -27.54 23.61 -0.17
C LEU A 401 -26.70 23.65 1.10
N VAL A 402 -26.74 22.61 1.94
CA VAL A 402 -25.89 22.49 3.13
C VAL A 402 -24.41 22.53 2.73
N ILE A 403 -24.01 21.76 1.71
CA ILE A 403 -22.64 21.74 1.18
C ILE A 403 -22.23 23.12 0.66
N ALA A 404 -23.12 23.84 -0.04
CA ALA A 404 -22.83 25.17 -0.57
C ALA A 404 -22.68 26.22 0.54
N GLU A 405 -23.57 26.23 1.52
CA GLU A 405 -23.55 27.18 2.65
C GLU A 405 -22.35 26.95 3.58
N VAL A 406 -22.07 25.69 3.90
CA VAL A 406 -20.82 25.25 4.55
C VAL A 406 -19.63 25.66 3.68
N GLY A 407 -19.73 25.43 2.38
CA GLY A 407 -18.76 25.84 1.37
C GLY A 407 -18.39 27.31 1.45
N HIS A 408 -19.31 28.23 1.76
CA HIS A 408 -19.03 29.67 1.91
C HIS A 408 -18.26 30.03 3.19
N ILE A 409 -18.54 29.36 4.30
CA ILE A 409 -17.79 29.52 5.57
C ILE A 409 -16.35 29.00 5.40
N TYR A 410 -16.18 27.99 4.54
CA TYR A 410 -14.91 27.33 4.28
C TYR A 410 -14.31 27.66 2.89
N ALA A 411 -14.84 28.65 2.16
CA ALA A 411 -14.39 29.01 0.81
C ALA A 411 -13.24 30.02 0.86
N LEU A 412 -12.11 29.56 0.33
CA LEU A 412 -11.22 30.23 -0.62
C LEU A 412 -11.04 31.76 -0.45
N PRO A 413 -9.82 32.22 -0.13
CA PRO A 413 -9.39 33.52 -0.61
C PRO A 413 -9.62 33.56 -2.13
N SER A 414 -10.22 34.66 -2.59
CA SER A 414 -10.42 35.05 -4.00
C SER A 414 -9.36 34.48 -4.95
N SER A 415 -9.81 34.08 -6.14
CA SER A 415 -9.15 33.49 -7.33
C SER A 415 -7.79 34.07 -7.81
N SER A 416 -7.13 34.93 -7.03
CA SER A 416 -5.82 35.52 -7.30
C SER A 416 -4.63 34.63 -6.95
N SER A 417 -4.77 33.54 -6.18
CA SER A 417 -3.63 32.71 -5.72
C SER A 417 -3.60 31.23 -6.14
N LEU A 418 -4.48 30.81 -7.08
CA LEU A 418 -4.46 29.47 -7.69
C LEU A 418 -3.04 29.18 -8.24
N GLY A 419 -2.25 28.37 -7.54
CA GLY A 419 -0.96 27.91 -8.07
C GLY A 419 -1.12 26.51 -8.57
N PHE A 420 -1.05 26.39 -9.88
CA PHE A 420 -1.00 25.12 -10.59
C PHE A 420 0.45 24.63 -10.71
N PRO A 421 0.67 23.33 -10.91
CA PRO A 421 2.00 22.81 -11.22
C PRO A 421 2.55 23.52 -12.46
N ARG A 422 3.79 24.02 -12.38
CA ARG A 422 4.47 24.68 -13.52
C ARG A 422 5.29 23.72 -14.39
N THR A 423 5.34 22.46 -13.99
CA THR A 423 6.10 21.38 -14.64
C THR A 423 5.33 20.81 -15.82
N ASN A 424 5.93 20.72 -17.02
CA ASN A 424 5.30 20.13 -18.21
C ASN A 424 3.90 20.70 -18.53
N GLU A 425 3.82 22.03 -18.48
CA GLU A 425 2.62 22.79 -18.80
C GLU A 425 2.08 22.43 -20.19
N LEU A 426 2.95 22.31 -21.20
CA LEU A 426 2.53 21.92 -22.54
C LEU A 426 2.01 20.48 -22.62
N GLY A 427 2.64 19.54 -21.94
CA GLY A 427 2.15 18.16 -21.91
C GLY A 427 0.83 18.02 -21.15
N SER A 428 0.63 18.83 -20.11
CA SER A 428 -0.68 18.94 -19.43
C SER A 428 -1.75 19.45 -20.39
N LEU A 429 -1.41 20.44 -21.22
CA LEU A 429 -2.31 20.97 -22.25
C LEU A 429 -2.57 19.95 -23.36
N ASP A 430 -1.56 19.19 -23.81
CA ASP A 430 -1.71 18.12 -24.79
C ASP A 430 -2.66 17.01 -24.27
N PHE A 431 -2.52 16.65 -23.00
CA PHE A 431 -3.38 15.67 -22.35
C PHE A 431 -4.83 16.16 -22.23
N LEU A 432 -5.02 17.44 -21.88
CA LEU A 432 -6.34 18.08 -21.88
C LEU A 432 -6.96 18.05 -23.29
N LEU A 433 -6.17 18.36 -24.31
CA LEU A 433 -6.61 18.31 -25.71
C LEU A 433 -7.00 16.90 -26.14
N GLU A 434 -6.25 15.87 -25.72
CA GLU A 434 -6.60 14.47 -25.98
C GLU A 434 -7.92 14.10 -25.29
N THR A 435 -8.08 14.48 -24.02
CA THR A 435 -9.34 14.27 -23.27
C THR A 435 -10.52 14.95 -23.98
N LEU A 436 -10.34 16.19 -24.44
CA LEU A 436 -11.36 16.94 -25.19
C LEU A 436 -11.71 16.27 -26.53
N LYS A 437 -10.72 15.73 -27.25
CA LYS A 437 -10.94 14.97 -28.50
C LYS A 437 -11.74 13.70 -28.24
N GLU A 438 -11.38 12.95 -27.20
CA GLU A 438 -12.13 11.76 -26.79
C GLU A 438 -13.59 12.09 -26.49
N LEU A 439 -13.83 13.14 -25.70
CA LEU A 439 -15.18 13.61 -25.36
C LEU A 439 -15.97 14.03 -26.59
N ALA A 440 -15.37 14.83 -27.47
CA ALA A 440 -15.99 15.27 -28.72
C ALA A 440 -16.30 14.11 -29.69
N SER A 441 -15.52 13.02 -29.62
CA SER A 441 -15.73 11.82 -30.45
C SER A 441 -16.76 10.85 -29.88
N SER A 442 -17.16 11.01 -28.62
CA SER A 442 -18.09 10.09 -27.95
C SER A 442 -19.53 10.33 -28.42
N THR A 443 -20.16 9.30 -29.00
CA THR A 443 -21.55 9.35 -29.47
C THR A 443 -22.58 9.14 -28.34
N ALA A 444 -22.19 9.39 -27.09
CA ALA A 444 -23.05 9.11 -25.95
C ALA A 444 -24.03 10.27 -25.73
N ASP A 445 -25.30 10.05 -26.04
CA ASP A 445 -26.44 10.94 -25.76
C ASP A 445 -26.65 11.25 -24.25
N SER A 446 -25.73 10.85 -23.37
CA SER A 446 -25.82 10.94 -21.91
C SER A 446 -24.91 11.99 -21.27
N ILE A 447 -24.14 12.74 -22.06
CA ILE A 447 -23.29 13.81 -21.52
C ILE A 447 -24.12 15.10 -21.50
N ALA A 448 -24.25 15.73 -20.32
CA ALA A 448 -25.04 16.95 -20.11
C ALA A 448 -24.49 18.22 -20.81
N PHE A 449 -23.44 18.11 -21.62
CA PHE A 449 -22.81 19.25 -22.30
C PHE A 449 -23.37 19.45 -23.71
N SER A 450 -23.33 20.70 -24.19
CA SER A 450 -23.43 20.92 -25.63
C SER A 450 -22.09 20.54 -26.30
N ASN A 451 -22.09 19.56 -27.20
CA ASN A 451 -20.90 19.18 -27.97
C ASN A 451 -20.24 20.38 -28.67
N ASN A 452 -21.05 21.39 -29.04
CA ASN A 452 -20.58 22.63 -29.66
C ASN A 452 -19.62 23.44 -28.75
N GLN A 453 -19.83 23.47 -27.43
CA GLN A 453 -18.94 24.17 -26.49
C GLN A 453 -17.59 23.45 -26.35
N ILE A 454 -17.60 22.11 -26.23
CA ILE A 454 -16.38 21.29 -26.17
C ILE A 454 -15.56 21.48 -27.46
N HIS A 455 -16.21 21.49 -28.62
CA HIS A 455 -15.56 21.78 -29.89
C HIS A 455 -14.92 23.18 -29.94
N THR A 456 -15.62 24.20 -29.44
CA THR A 456 -15.10 25.58 -29.42
C THR A 456 -13.86 25.72 -28.52
N ILE A 457 -13.94 25.14 -27.31
CA ILE A 457 -12.81 25.11 -26.36
C ILE A 457 -11.63 24.35 -26.97
N LEU A 458 -11.89 23.21 -27.61
CA LEU A 458 -10.88 22.39 -28.28
C LEU A 458 -10.17 23.17 -29.39
N GLU A 459 -10.91 23.83 -30.28
CA GLU A 459 -10.33 24.64 -31.37
C GLU A 459 -9.44 25.76 -30.86
N ASP A 460 -9.92 26.54 -29.87
CA ASP A 460 -9.15 27.66 -29.33
C ASP A 460 -7.92 27.19 -28.54
N LEU A 461 -8.01 26.11 -27.76
CA LEU A 461 -6.87 25.53 -27.05
C LEU A 461 -5.83 24.92 -28.01
N VAL A 462 -6.24 24.33 -29.15
CA VAL A 462 -5.29 23.86 -30.17
C VAL A 462 -4.47 25.02 -30.73
N LEU A 463 -5.11 26.16 -31.00
CA LEU A 463 -4.42 27.36 -31.48
C LEU A 463 -3.48 27.94 -30.42
N LEU A 464 -3.93 28.05 -29.17
CA LEU A 464 -3.09 28.48 -28.06
C LEU A 464 -1.91 27.53 -27.84
N ARG A 465 -2.13 26.21 -27.91
CA ARG A 465 -1.07 25.20 -27.79
C ARG A 465 0.00 25.36 -28.87
N SER A 466 -0.41 25.64 -30.11
CA SER A 466 0.50 25.92 -31.23
C SER A 466 1.29 27.21 -30.99
N PHE A 467 0.63 28.28 -30.53
CA PHE A 467 1.28 29.53 -30.17
C PHE A 467 2.32 29.34 -29.06
N LEU A 468 1.93 28.68 -27.96
CA LEU A 468 2.84 28.37 -26.85
C LEU A 468 4.06 27.59 -27.35
N GLY A 469 3.86 26.57 -28.18
CA GLY A 469 4.96 25.81 -28.79
C GLY A 469 5.97 26.68 -29.54
N ASN A 470 5.54 27.76 -30.20
CA ASN A 470 6.41 28.67 -30.94
C ASN A 470 7.20 29.65 -30.03
N ILE A 471 6.71 29.93 -28.82
CA ILE A 471 7.32 30.91 -27.90
C ILE A 471 8.05 30.27 -26.71
N VAL A 472 8.08 28.93 -26.61
CA VAL A 472 8.70 28.16 -25.51
C VAL A 472 10.10 28.67 -25.14
N GLU A 473 10.95 28.89 -26.14
CA GLU A 473 12.36 29.29 -25.90
C GLU A 473 12.49 30.77 -25.55
N GLN A 474 11.55 31.61 -26.01
CA GLN A 474 11.57 33.06 -25.80
C GLN A 474 10.88 33.48 -24.49
N ARG A 475 10.09 32.58 -23.87
CA ARG A 475 9.27 32.92 -22.69
C ARG A 475 10.08 33.41 -21.50
N ASN A 476 11.28 32.85 -21.28
CA ASN A 476 12.14 33.21 -20.15
C ASN A 476 12.86 34.56 -20.33
N GLN A 477 12.87 35.10 -21.54
CA GLN A 477 13.54 36.36 -21.88
C GLN A 477 12.57 37.54 -22.00
N ASN A 478 11.26 37.28 -21.96
CA ASN A 478 10.22 38.29 -22.17
C ASN A 478 9.09 38.15 -21.15
N GLU A 479 9.05 39.07 -20.18
CA GLU A 479 8.06 39.09 -19.10
C GLU A 479 6.61 39.09 -19.60
N LYS A 480 6.32 39.73 -20.74
CA LYS A 480 4.95 39.74 -21.31
C LYS A 480 4.54 38.37 -21.83
N LEU A 481 5.46 37.65 -22.49
CA LEU A 481 5.21 36.28 -22.96
C LEU A 481 5.05 35.33 -21.77
N GLN A 482 5.88 35.49 -20.73
CA GLN A 482 5.77 34.70 -19.49
C GLN A 482 4.44 34.92 -18.75
N ALA A 483 3.97 36.17 -18.70
CA ALA A 483 2.69 36.52 -18.08
C ALA A 483 1.50 35.94 -18.85
N LEU A 484 1.51 36.03 -20.20
CA LEU A 484 0.48 35.43 -21.05
C LEU A 484 0.49 33.90 -20.94
N TRP A 485 1.67 33.29 -20.98
CA TRP A 485 1.85 31.85 -20.78
C TRP A 485 1.21 31.38 -19.46
N SER A 486 1.54 32.05 -18.36
CA SER A 486 1.01 31.73 -17.04
C SER A 486 -0.52 31.85 -16.98
N ARG A 487 -1.10 32.85 -17.66
CA ARG A 487 -2.56 33.03 -17.77
C ARG A 487 -3.21 31.92 -18.59
N ILE A 488 -2.64 31.55 -19.75
CA ILE A 488 -3.14 30.46 -20.59
C ILE A 488 -3.14 29.15 -19.80
N MET A 489 -2.05 28.85 -19.10
CA MET A 489 -1.97 27.63 -18.30
C MET A 489 -2.96 27.64 -17.14
N LYS A 490 -3.14 28.78 -16.45
CA LYS A 490 -4.15 28.93 -15.40
C LYS A 490 -5.55 28.57 -15.91
N VAL A 491 -5.93 29.07 -17.08
CA VAL A 491 -7.25 28.82 -17.65
C VAL A 491 -7.37 27.41 -18.23
N ALA A 492 -6.30 26.84 -18.81
CA ALA A 492 -6.28 25.45 -19.22
C ALA A 492 -6.51 24.50 -18.04
N TYR A 493 -5.86 24.73 -16.90
CA TYR A 493 -6.09 23.93 -15.70
C TYR A 493 -7.49 24.12 -15.11
N SER A 494 -8.02 25.35 -15.14
CA SER A 494 -9.42 25.60 -14.79
C SER A 494 -10.38 24.87 -15.73
N ALA A 495 -10.12 24.86 -17.04
CA ALA A 495 -10.91 24.14 -18.02
C ALA A 495 -10.91 22.64 -17.75
N GLU A 496 -9.72 22.05 -17.53
CA GLU A 496 -9.56 20.65 -17.17
C GLU A 496 -10.35 20.30 -15.89
N LEU A 497 -10.30 21.16 -14.88
CA LEU A 497 -11.02 20.96 -13.62
C LEU A 497 -12.54 20.99 -13.80
N GLU A 498 -13.06 21.98 -14.53
CA GLU A 498 -14.50 22.12 -14.77
C GLU A 498 -15.04 21.01 -15.69
N ILE A 499 -14.27 20.62 -16.71
CA ILE A 499 -14.60 19.48 -17.59
C ILE A 499 -14.65 18.20 -16.77
N ASP A 500 -13.59 17.91 -16.00
CA ASP A 500 -13.55 16.71 -15.18
C ASP A 500 -14.67 16.74 -14.12
N SER A 501 -14.95 17.87 -13.46
CA SER A 501 -16.03 18.02 -12.47
C SER A 501 -17.41 17.71 -13.07
N ALA A 502 -17.72 18.28 -14.23
CA ALA A 502 -19.02 18.06 -14.85
C ALA A 502 -19.15 16.68 -15.53
N LEU A 503 -18.05 16.00 -15.88
CA LEU A 503 -18.07 14.56 -16.21
C LEU A 503 -18.51 13.68 -15.04
N VAL A 504 -18.30 14.11 -13.79
CA VAL A 504 -18.75 13.38 -12.59
C VAL A 504 -20.12 13.86 -12.08
N GLY A 505 -20.86 14.62 -12.89
CA GLY A 505 -22.24 15.03 -12.61
C GLY A 505 -22.41 16.22 -11.67
N ASP A 506 -21.32 16.91 -11.30
CA ASP A 506 -21.38 18.21 -10.62
C ASP A 506 -21.72 19.28 -11.66
N GLN A 507 -23.01 19.52 -11.88
CA GLN A 507 -23.47 20.54 -12.83
C GLN A 507 -23.08 21.95 -12.35
N ARG A 508 -21.95 22.46 -12.84
CA ARG A 508 -21.57 23.88 -12.84
C ARG A 508 -21.61 24.44 -14.26
N GLU A 509 -22.72 24.27 -14.97
CA GLU A 509 -22.87 24.70 -16.37
C GLU A 509 -22.49 26.19 -16.59
N HIS A 510 -22.73 27.06 -15.59
CA HIS A 510 -22.36 28.48 -15.66
C HIS A 510 -20.84 28.77 -15.63
N CYS A 511 -19.98 27.80 -15.27
CA CYS A 511 -18.53 28.02 -15.17
C CYS A 511 -17.78 27.74 -16.49
N LEU A 512 -18.28 26.83 -17.34
CA LEU A 512 -17.63 26.51 -18.62
C LEU A 512 -17.77 27.62 -19.66
N ASP A 513 -18.90 28.35 -19.68
CA ASP A 513 -19.05 29.51 -20.56
C ASP A 513 -18.08 30.64 -20.20
N ALA A 514 -17.80 30.82 -18.91
CA ALA A 514 -16.79 31.76 -18.44
C ALA A 514 -15.38 31.31 -18.88
N VAL A 515 -15.04 30.03 -18.71
CA VAL A 515 -13.77 29.45 -19.17
C VAL A 515 -13.60 29.58 -20.69
N ALA A 516 -14.64 29.27 -21.47
CA ALA A 516 -14.62 29.41 -22.92
C ALA A 516 -14.42 30.88 -23.34
N GLY A 517 -15.07 31.82 -22.64
CA GLY A 517 -14.86 33.25 -22.82
C GLY A 517 -13.42 33.69 -22.54
N ASP A 518 -12.83 33.21 -21.44
CA ASP A 518 -11.44 33.49 -21.06
C ASP A 518 -10.44 32.94 -22.09
N ILE A 519 -10.62 31.69 -22.53
CA ILE A 519 -9.79 31.05 -23.56
C ILE A 519 -9.81 31.88 -24.85
N LYS A 520 -11.01 32.30 -25.29
CA LYS A 520 -11.18 33.11 -26.49
C LYS A 520 -10.48 34.47 -26.38
N LEU A 521 -10.55 35.11 -25.21
CA LEU A 521 -9.87 36.38 -24.95
C LEU A 521 -8.34 36.23 -25.00
N MET A 522 -7.80 35.14 -24.45
CA MET A 522 -6.37 34.81 -24.52
C MET A 522 -5.92 34.51 -25.94
N ARG A 523 -6.75 33.84 -26.74
CA ARG A 523 -6.48 33.59 -28.15
C ARG A 523 -6.32 34.91 -28.91
N ILE A 524 -7.22 35.87 -28.73
CA ILE A 524 -7.15 37.19 -29.39
C ILE A 524 -5.86 37.92 -29.00
N GLU A 525 -5.50 37.88 -27.71
CA GLU A 525 -4.25 38.48 -27.21
C GLU A 525 -3.00 37.81 -27.81
N ALA A 526 -2.98 36.46 -27.87
CA ALA A 526 -1.90 35.69 -28.47
C ALA A 526 -1.74 35.97 -29.98
N GLU A 527 -2.84 36.06 -30.72
CA GLU A 527 -2.86 36.45 -32.14
C GLU A 527 -2.31 37.87 -32.32
N GLY A 528 -2.65 38.81 -31.44
CA GLY A 528 -2.12 40.18 -31.44
C GLY A 528 -0.60 40.24 -31.26
N ILE A 529 -0.06 39.46 -30.32
CA ILE A 529 1.39 39.36 -30.07
C ILE A 529 2.11 38.63 -31.21
N TYR A 530 1.53 37.53 -31.71
CA TYR A 530 2.11 36.79 -32.83
C TYR A 530 2.23 37.68 -34.08
N ASN A 531 1.23 38.54 -34.32
CA ASN A 531 1.27 39.50 -35.41
C ASN A 531 2.30 40.62 -35.18
N SER A 532 2.50 41.11 -33.95
CA SER A 532 3.51 42.14 -33.68
C SER A 532 4.95 41.63 -33.83
N ILE A 533 5.23 40.38 -33.42
CA ILE A 533 6.55 39.73 -33.60
C ILE A 533 6.88 39.50 -35.08
N ARG A 534 5.86 39.39 -35.95
CA ARG A 534 6.04 39.16 -37.39
C ARG A 534 6.44 40.42 -38.19
N TYR A 535 6.24 41.62 -37.62
CA TYR A 535 6.49 42.90 -38.27
C TYR A 535 7.77 43.61 -37.81
N ASP A 536 8.43 43.11 -36.76
CA ASP A 536 9.76 43.57 -36.34
C ASP A 536 10.79 42.53 -36.83
N GLY A 537 11.61 42.94 -37.80
CA GLY A 537 12.48 42.05 -38.57
C GLY A 537 13.59 41.39 -37.73
N GLU A 538 14.00 40.20 -38.20
CA GLU A 538 15.13 39.37 -37.74
C GLU A 538 14.99 38.72 -36.36
N THR A 539 14.12 37.72 -36.25
CA THR A 539 14.34 36.63 -35.28
C THR A 539 15.21 35.56 -35.94
N GLN A 540 16.44 35.41 -35.42
CA GLN A 540 17.32 34.27 -35.70
C GLN A 540 16.52 32.99 -35.51
N ARG A 541 16.25 32.27 -36.62
CA ARG A 541 15.88 30.86 -36.58
C ARG A 541 17.10 30.09 -36.08
N VAL A 542 17.24 29.95 -34.76
CA VAL A 542 18.00 28.85 -34.20
C VAL A 542 17.08 27.63 -34.29
N THR A 543 17.10 26.96 -35.43
CA THR A 543 16.53 25.62 -35.55
C THR A 543 17.36 24.69 -34.68
N LYS A 544 16.98 24.48 -33.41
CA LYS A 544 17.13 23.15 -32.85
C LYS A 544 15.99 22.32 -33.42
N THR A 545 16.30 21.59 -34.49
CA THR A 545 15.58 20.37 -34.83
C THR A 545 15.31 19.63 -33.53
N THR A 546 14.05 19.27 -33.27
CA THR A 546 13.72 18.10 -32.46
C THR A 546 14.41 16.92 -33.13
N ILE A 547 15.65 16.67 -32.72
CA ILE A 547 16.40 15.54 -33.20
C ILE A 547 15.82 14.36 -32.44
N ASP A 548 15.00 13.56 -33.12
CA ASP A 548 14.90 12.13 -32.83
C ASP A 548 16.31 11.55 -33.02
N MET A 549 17.14 11.65 -31.98
CA MET A 549 18.45 11.03 -31.98
C MET A 549 18.30 9.73 -31.22
N PRO A 550 18.55 8.57 -31.85
CA PRO A 550 18.74 7.36 -31.08
C PRO A 550 19.99 7.60 -30.25
N SER A 551 19.82 7.72 -28.94
CA SER A 551 20.94 7.72 -28.00
C SER A 551 21.67 6.39 -28.15
N GLN A 552 22.74 6.35 -28.96
CA GLN A 552 23.78 5.34 -28.82
C GLN A 552 24.57 5.63 -27.54
N VAL A 553 23.89 5.71 -26.40
CA VAL A 553 24.53 5.65 -25.09
C VAL A 553 24.63 4.16 -24.79
N THR A 554 25.80 3.59 -25.07
CA THR A 554 26.18 2.30 -24.48
C THR A 554 26.28 2.54 -22.99
N VAL A 555 25.18 2.33 -22.25
CA VAL A 555 25.12 2.54 -20.80
C VAL A 555 26.09 1.54 -20.15
N PRO A 556 27.24 1.97 -19.61
CA PRO A 556 28.03 1.10 -18.79
C PRO A 556 27.25 0.97 -17.49
N ILE A 557 26.75 -0.24 -17.18
CA ILE A 557 26.40 -0.59 -15.80
C ILE A 557 27.61 -0.22 -14.97
N SER A 558 27.43 0.67 -14.00
CA SER A 558 28.40 1.07 -12.98
C SER A 558 29.72 0.29 -13.06
N SER A 559 30.63 0.76 -13.91
CA SER A 559 32.00 0.88 -13.44
C SER A 559 32.01 2.28 -12.86
N GLU A 560 31.75 2.38 -11.55
CA GLU A 560 32.26 3.48 -10.73
C GLU A 560 33.78 3.49 -10.91
N ALA A 561 34.21 4.08 -12.02
CA ALA A 561 35.60 4.29 -12.30
C ALA A 561 36.07 5.37 -11.31
N LEU A 562 36.51 4.93 -10.14
CA LEU A 562 37.19 5.81 -9.20
C LEU A 562 38.49 6.28 -9.87
N VAL A 563 38.54 7.56 -10.23
CA VAL A 563 39.71 8.22 -10.84
C VAL A 563 40.45 8.98 -9.75
N GLY A 564 41.76 8.80 -9.66
CA GLY A 564 42.64 9.66 -8.84
C GLY A 564 42.65 9.46 -7.32
N LEU A 565 41.83 8.57 -6.76
CA LEU A 565 41.70 8.41 -5.29
C LEU A 565 42.23 7.06 -4.77
N ASN A 566 43.19 6.43 -5.47
CA ASN A 566 43.74 5.14 -5.05
C ASN A 566 44.61 5.28 -3.78
N ASP A 567 45.30 6.41 -3.63
CA ASP A 567 46.05 6.79 -2.42
C ASP A 567 45.14 6.87 -1.18
N GLU A 568 43.97 7.48 -1.34
CA GLU A 568 42.96 7.59 -0.29
C GLU A 568 42.38 6.21 0.09
N VAL A 569 42.13 5.35 -0.91
CA VAL A 569 41.66 3.96 -0.69
C VAL A 569 42.70 3.16 0.10
N GLU A 570 43.96 3.20 -0.31
CA GLU A 570 45.05 2.51 0.39
C GLU A 570 45.19 3.00 1.84
N SER A 571 45.07 4.31 2.07
CA SER A 571 45.10 4.88 3.42
C SER A 571 43.95 4.39 4.29
N ILE A 572 42.74 4.24 3.75
CA ILE A 572 41.58 3.74 4.52
C ILE A 572 41.75 2.24 4.81
N ILE A 573 42.19 1.45 3.83
CA ILE A 573 42.48 0.02 4.02
C ILE A 573 43.53 -0.16 5.11
N ASP A 574 44.60 0.63 5.11
CA ASP A 574 45.63 0.57 6.14
C ASP A 574 45.05 0.81 7.55
N ARG A 575 44.18 1.81 7.70
CA ARG A 575 43.48 2.10 8.97
C ARG A 575 42.52 0.99 9.41
N LEU A 576 41.91 0.28 8.47
CA LEU A 576 41.02 -0.85 8.78
C LEU A 576 41.81 -2.08 9.24
N LEU A 577 42.89 -2.40 8.54
CA LEU A 577 43.68 -3.62 8.77
C LEU A 577 44.70 -3.49 9.92
N ARG A 578 45.12 -2.26 10.24
CA ARG A 578 46.09 -1.95 11.31
C ARG A 578 45.39 -1.28 12.49
N GLY A 579 46.10 -1.11 13.61
CA GLY A 579 45.59 -0.39 14.79
C GLY A 579 45.24 -1.29 15.98
N SER A 580 44.41 -0.76 16.89
CA SER A 580 44.08 -1.38 18.18
C SER A 580 43.39 -2.74 18.02
N GLU A 581 43.61 -3.61 19.01
CA GLU A 581 42.90 -4.88 19.16
C GLU A 581 41.44 -4.69 19.57
N GLN A 582 41.13 -3.61 20.28
CA GLN A 582 39.76 -3.20 20.62
C GLN A 582 38.96 -2.79 19.39
N LEU A 583 37.63 -2.75 19.54
CA LEU A 583 36.70 -2.18 18.57
C LEU A 583 37.09 -0.72 18.29
N ASP A 584 37.25 -0.40 17.00
CA ASP A 584 37.64 0.95 16.57
C ASP A 584 36.73 1.51 15.49
N ILE A 585 36.65 2.84 15.44
CA ILE A 585 35.78 3.60 14.53
C ILE A 585 36.65 4.39 13.55
N VAL A 586 36.49 4.10 12.26
CA VAL A 586 37.12 4.83 11.16
C VAL A 586 36.09 5.73 10.52
N ALA A 587 36.17 7.03 10.83
CA ALA A 587 35.27 8.03 10.26
C ALA A 587 35.85 8.66 8.99
N ILE A 588 35.06 8.72 7.93
CA ILE A 588 35.35 9.43 6.68
C ILE A 588 34.42 10.63 6.59
N VAL A 589 34.99 11.83 6.57
CA VAL A 589 34.24 13.09 6.59
C VAL A 589 34.59 13.92 5.36
N GLY A 590 33.59 14.63 4.83
CA GLY A 590 33.75 15.48 3.66
C GLY A 590 32.42 16.04 3.19
N MET A 591 32.50 17.12 2.41
CA MET A 591 31.31 17.79 1.89
C MET A 591 30.43 16.87 1.02
N PRO A 592 29.15 17.22 0.79
CA PRO A 592 28.27 16.44 -0.07
C PRO A 592 28.80 16.35 -1.52
N GLY A 593 28.57 15.21 -2.20
CA GLY A 593 28.99 15.00 -3.58
C GLY A 593 30.49 14.69 -3.80
N LEU A 594 31.27 14.57 -2.72
CA LEU A 594 32.72 14.29 -2.78
C LEU A 594 33.10 12.82 -3.06
N GLY A 595 32.11 11.91 -3.09
CA GLY A 595 32.34 10.48 -3.37
C GLY A 595 32.67 9.61 -2.14
N LYS A 596 32.22 9.99 -0.94
CA LYS A 596 32.43 9.23 0.32
C LYS A 596 31.91 7.79 0.22
N THR A 597 30.65 7.61 -0.17
CA THR A 597 30.05 6.28 -0.38
C THR A 597 30.79 5.48 -1.45
N THR A 598 31.21 6.14 -2.54
CA THR A 598 31.97 5.51 -3.64
C THR A 598 33.33 4.98 -3.18
N ILE A 599 34.09 5.75 -2.40
CA ILE A 599 35.40 5.29 -1.91
C ILE A 599 35.24 4.14 -0.93
N VAL A 600 34.23 4.20 -0.06
CA VAL A 600 33.91 3.14 0.89
C VAL A 600 33.46 1.87 0.19
N ASN A 601 32.66 1.97 -0.87
CA ASN A 601 32.25 0.82 -1.68
C ASN A 601 33.46 0.11 -2.31
N LYS A 602 34.46 0.87 -2.76
CA LYS A 602 35.71 0.31 -3.28
C LYS A 602 36.54 -0.38 -2.19
N VAL A 603 36.65 0.24 -1.00
CA VAL A 603 37.33 -0.36 0.17
C VAL A 603 36.63 -1.65 0.63
N TYR A 604 35.30 -1.62 0.73
CA TYR A 604 34.48 -2.78 1.14
C TYR A 604 34.60 -3.94 0.15
N SER A 605 34.76 -3.63 -1.13
CA SER A 605 34.90 -4.63 -2.19
C SER A 605 36.33 -5.18 -2.33
N ASP A 606 37.31 -4.58 -1.66
CA ASP A 606 38.72 -4.95 -1.79
C ASP A 606 38.98 -6.36 -1.22
N PRO A 607 39.73 -7.22 -1.94
CA PRO A 607 40.03 -8.57 -1.47
C PRO A 607 40.72 -8.60 -0.09
N SER A 608 41.63 -7.67 0.19
CA SER A 608 42.35 -7.62 1.46
C SER A 608 41.41 -7.37 2.65
N VAL A 609 40.38 -6.55 2.44
CA VAL A 609 39.33 -6.27 3.44
C VAL A 609 38.37 -7.45 3.55
N LYS A 610 37.92 -8.01 2.41
CA LYS A 610 37.01 -9.17 2.41
C LYS A 610 37.57 -10.39 3.13
N PHE A 611 38.85 -10.69 2.96
CA PHE A 611 39.47 -11.84 3.64
C PHE A 611 39.88 -11.56 5.09
N HIS A 612 39.96 -10.30 5.50
CA HIS A 612 40.39 -9.95 6.86
C HIS A 612 39.26 -10.06 7.89
N PHE A 613 38.03 -9.69 7.54
CA PHE A 613 36.87 -9.74 8.44
C PHE A 613 36.04 -11.00 8.15
N HIS A 614 35.47 -11.62 9.18
CA HIS A 614 34.61 -12.80 9.05
C HIS A 614 33.16 -12.42 8.75
N VAL A 615 32.73 -11.25 9.24
CA VAL A 615 31.37 -10.73 9.08
C VAL A 615 31.43 -9.33 8.52
N HIS A 616 30.59 -9.06 7.53
CA HIS A 616 30.47 -7.77 6.88
C HIS A 616 29.01 -7.34 6.84
N ALA A 617 28.73 -6.08 7.17
CA ALA A 617 27.40 -5.53 7.01
C ALA A 617 27.48 -4.08 6.53
N TRP A 618 26.52 -3.69 5.69
CA TRP A 618 26.36 -2.32 5.22
C TRP A 618 25.00 -1.79 5.64
N CYS A 619 25.01 -0.69 6.39
CA CYS A 619 23.83 0.01 6.87
C CYS A 619 23.87 1.46 6.37
N CYS A 620 22.79 1.89 5.72
CA CYS A 620 22.62 3.27 5.26
C CYS A 620 21.70 3.97 6.26
N VAL A 621 22.17 5.07 6.85
CA VAL A 621 21.43 5.85 7.84
C VAL A 621 20.77 7.02 7.12
N SER A 622 19.50 6.85 6.74
CA SER A 622 18.69 7.94 6.15
C SER A 622 18.45 9.07 7.15
N GLN A 623 18.04 10.26 6.69
CA GLN A 623 17.73 11.40 7.60
C GLN A 623 16.63 11.07 8.63
N ALA A 624 15.68 10.23 8.26
CA ALA A 624 14.69 9.65 9.18
C ALA A 624 14.98 8.16 9.36
N TYR A 625 15.30 7.74 10.59
CA TYR A 625 15.66 6.35 10.90
C TYR A 625 15.05 5.90 12.24
N SER A 626 14.98 4.58 12.44
CA SER A 626 14.59 3.95 13.70
C SER A 626 15.50 2.79 14.08
N LYS A 627 15.63 2.47 15.37
CA LYS A 627 16.47 1.35 15.87
C LYS A 627 16.13 0.05 15.15
N ARG A 628 14.84 -0.29 15.03
CA ARG A 628 14.36 -1.41 14.23
C ARG A 628 14.87 -1.40 12.79
N SER A 629 14.75 -0.28 12.08
CA SER A 629 15.14 -0.20 10.66
C SER A 629 16.64 -0.46 10.45
N LEU A 630 17.49 0.08 11.33
CA LEU A 630 18.93 -0.11 11.29
C LEU A 630 19.32 -1.56 11.62
N LEU A 631 18.76 -2.13 12.70
CA LEU A 631 19.01 -3.51 13.10
C LEU A 631 18.60 -4.51 12.02
N VAL A 632 17.41 -4.33 11.42
CA VAL A 632 16.94 -5.18 10.32
C VAL A 632 17.88 -5.12 9.12
N GLN A 633 18.38 -3.94 8.76
CA GLN A 633 19.29 -3.80 7.62
C GLN A 633 20.61 -4.54 7.86
N ILE A 634 21.21 -4.40 9.05
CA ILE A 634 22.45 -5.07 9.43
C ILE A 634 22.24 -6.59 9.48
N LEU A 635 21.20 -7.05 10.20
CA LEU A 635 20.89 -8.48 10.34
C LEU A 635 20.60 -9.14 9.00
N CYS A 636 19.88 -8.47 8.10
CA CYS A 636 19.66 -8.96 6.73
C CYS A 636 20.97 -9.10 5.93
N CYS A 637 21.96 -8.24 6.16
CA CYS A 637 23.27 -8.39 5.52
C CYS A 637 24.02 -9.63 6.02
N ILE A 638 23.93 -9.91 7.33
CA ILE A 638 24.67 -11.01 7.98
C ILE A 638 24.01 -12.36 7.69
N ASP A 639 22.69 -12.46 7.89
CA ASP A 639 21.97 -13.74 7.78
C ASP A 639 21.71 -14.16 6.33
N GLY A 640 21.95 -13.26 5.36
CA GLY A 640 21.53 -13.43 3.96
C GLY A 640 20.02 -13.64 3.78
N GLY A 641 19.24 -13.46 4.86
CA GLY A 641 17.84 -13.80 4.99
C GLY A 641 16.91 -12.62 4.69
N SER A 642 15.66 -12.94 4.37
CA SER A 642 14.61 -11.94 4.20
C SER A 642 14.28 -11.24 5.52
N SER A 643 13.96 -9.95 5.48
CA SER A 643 13.55 -9.15 6.64
C SER A 643 12.29 -9.66 7.35
N ILE A 644 11.58 -10.63 6.75
CA ILE A 644 10.35 -11.24 7.30
C ILE A 644 10.58 -11.88 8.67
N GLN A 645 11.72 -12.54 8.88
CA GLN A 645 11.97 -13.26 10.13
C GLN A 645 12.10 -12.33 11.34
N TYR A 646 12.28 -11.03 11.12
CA TYR A 646 12.36 -10.02 12.18
C TYR A 646 11.05 -9.24 12.34
N VAL A 647 10.00 -9.55 11.57
CA VAL A 647 8.73 -8.78 11.55
C VAL A 647 8.01 -8.83 12.89
N GLU A 648 8.04 -9.98 13.57
CA GLU A 648 7.40 -10.18 14.88
C GLU A 648 8.41 -10.10 16.05
N MET A 649 9.70 -10.00 15.73
CA MET A 649 10.77 -9.88 16.73
C MET A 649 10.81 -8.45 17.27
N ASN A 650 10.93 -8.29 18.58
CA ASN A 650 11.10 -6.97 19.20
C ASN A 650 12.54 -6.45 18.96
N GLU A 651 12.77 -5.16 19.21
CA GLU A 651 14.07 -4.52 18.93
C GLU A 651 15.21 -5.04 19.81
N ASP A 652 14.92 -5.44 21.05
CA ASP A 652 15.94 -5.91 22.00
C ASP A 652 16.38 -7.34 21.68
N ASP A 653 15.46 -8.21 21.29
CA ASP A 653 15.75 -9.53 20.77
C ASP A 653 16.59 -9.44 19.48
N MET A 654 16.28 -8.49 18.60
CA MET A 654 17.10 -8.23 17.41
C MET A 654 18.51 -7.76 17.77
N ALA A 655 18.63 -6.82 18.71
CA ALA A 655 19.91 -6.36 19.21
C ALA A 655 20.74 -7.50 19.81
N ASP A 656 20.11 -8.38 20.60
CA ASP A 656 20.73 -9.57 21.18
C ASP A 656 21.14 -10.58 20.11
N LYS A 657 20.31 -10.77 19.08
CA LYS A 657 20.63 -11.66 17.95
C LYS A 657 21.83 -11.12 17.17
N LEU A 658 21.87 -9.82 16.89
CA LEU A 658 23.01 -9.16 16.25
C LEU A 658 24.26 -9.34 17.10
N HIS A 659 24.16 -9.06 18.41
CA HIS A 659 25.27 -9.24 19.34
C HIS A 659 25.80 -10.68 19.31
N LYS A 660 24.93 -11.69 19.31
CA LYS A 660 25.30 -13.12 19.22
C LYS A 660 26.02 -13.47 17.92
N PHE A 661 25.62 -12.90 16.78
CA PHE A 661 26.30 -13.12 15.50
C PHE A 661 27.70 -12.51 15.45
N LEU A 662 27.85 -11.32 16.03
CA LEU A 662 29.11 -10.59 16.02
C LEU A 662 30.10 -11.14 17.06
N LYS A 663 29.60 -11.71 18.16
CA LYS A 663 30.43 -12.22 19.25
C LYS A 663 31.40 -13.29 18.77
N ARG A 664 32.67 -13.15 19.17
CA ARG A 664 33.85 -13.95 18.79
C ARG A 664 34.26 -13.83 17.31
N ASN A 665 33.49 -13.15 16.48
CA ASN A 665 33.81 -12.93 15.07
C ASN A 665 34.45 -11.56 14.87
N ARG A 666 35.48 -11.46 14.03
CA ARG A 666 35.99 -10.16 13.58
C ARG A 666 35.02 -9.58 12.55
N TYR A 667 34.42 -8.43 12.82
CA TYR A 667 33.40 -7.83 11.95
C TYR A 667 33.78 -6.44 11.44
N LEU A 668 33.28 -6.12 10.25
CA LEU A 668 33.28 -4.78 9.66
C LEU A 668 31.83 -4.35 9.41
N ILE A 669 31.37 -3.31 10.10
CA ILE A 669 30.05 -2.71 9.86
C ILE A 669 30.24 -1.31 9.28
N ILE A 670 29.63 -1.08 8.13
CA ILE A 670 29.59 0.23 7.48
C ILE A 670 28.31 0.95 7.90
N LEU A 671 28.46 2.16 8.45
CA LEU A 671 27.38 3.10 8.72
C LEU A 671 27.51 4.27 7.74
N ASP A 672 26.78 4.20 6.64
CA ASP A 672 26.84 5.17 5.55
C ASP A 672 25.87 6.34 5.79
N ASP A 673 26.37 7.56 5.55
CA ASP A 673 25.71 8.87 5.67
C ASP A 673 25.09 9.17 7.05
N VAL A 674 25.87 9.04 8.13
CA VAL A 674 25.39 9.33 9.49
C VAL A 674 25.22 10.84 9.70
N TRP A 675 24.01 11.25 10.09
CA TRP A 675 23.60 12.66 10.26
C TRP A 675 23.82 13.20 11.68
N ASP A 676 23.63 12.37 12.70
CA ASP A 676 23.68 12.76 14.11
C ASP A 676 24.20 11.61 15.00
N ILE A 677 24.39 11.89 16.29
CA ILE A 677 24.93 10.92 17.25
C ILE A 677 23.90 9.87 17.68
N ASP A 678 22.62 10.19 17.56
CA ASP A 678 21.54 9.34 18.05
C ASP A 678 21.52 8.03 17.24
N GLY A 679 21.79 8.07 15.93
CA GLY A 679 21.85 6.88 15.08
C GLY A 679 22.92 5.88 15.52
N TRP A 680 24.07 6.36 16.02
CA TRP A 680 25.10 5.53 16.63
C TRP A 680 24.67 4.99 17.99
N ASP A 681 24.09 5.85 18.82
CA ASP A 681 23.67 5.51 20.18
C ASP A 681 22.61 4.40 20.22
N LEU A 682 21.78 4.29 19.18
CA LEU A 682 20.82 3.19 19.02
C LEU A 682 21.49 1.83 18.78
N LEU A 683 22.67 1.80 18.16
CA LEU A 683 23.37 0.56 17.75
C LEU A 683 24.49 0.15 18.70
N LYS A 684 25.14 1.09 19.40
CA LYS A 684 26.37 0.85 20.16
C LYS A 684 26.28 -0.32 21.16
N HIS A 685 25.12 -0.53 21.76
CA HIS A 685 24.90 -1.60 22.74
C HIS A 685 24.77 -2.99 22.11
N SER A 686 24.49 -3.08 20.81
CA SER A 686 24.39 -4.33 20.06
C SER A 686 25.73 -4.84 19.55
N LEU A 687 26.82 -4.07 19.70
CA LEU A 687 28.12 -4.32 19.09
C LEU A 687 29.15 -4.81 20.13
N PRO A 688 29.54 -6.10 20.15
CA PRO A 688 30.51 -6.62 21.10
C PRO A 688 31.94 -6.15 20.79
N ASP A 689 32.71 -5.78 21.82
CA ASP A 689 34.17 -5.60 21.72
C ASP A 689 34.89 -6.79 22.35
N ASP A 690 35.21 -7.78 21.52
CA ASP A 690 35.95 -8.98 21.94
C ASP A 690 37.48 -8.82 21.78
N CYS A 691 37.99 -7.58 21.63
CA CYS A 691 39.40 -7.30 21.39
C CYS A 691 39.99 -8.08 20.19
N ASN A 692 39.19 -8.25 19.13
CA ASN A 692 39.53 -9.06 17.96
C ASN A 692 39.78 -8.24 16.68
N ARG A 693 39.99 -6.93 16.82
CA ARG A 693 40.17 -5.92 15.74
C ARG A 693 38.93 -5.69 14.89
N SER A 694 37.75 -5.78 15.47
CA SER A 694 36.53 -5.38 14.78
C SER A 694 36.54 -3.87 14.48
N ARG A 695 35.85 -3.47 13.41
CA ARG A 695 35.85 -2.10 12.89
C ARG A 695 34.44 -1.63 12.57
N ILE A 696 34.15 -0.38 12.94
CA ILE A 696 33.02 0.38 12.40
C ILE A 696 33.60 1.41 11.44
N LEU A 697 33.16 1.40 10.19
CA LEU A 697 33.51 2.45 9.24
C LEU A 697 32.28 3.32 9.04
N LEU A 698 32.42 4.62 9.27
CA LEU A 698 31.31 5.55 9.10
C LEU A 698 31.63 6.63 8.09
N THR A 699 30.63 7.05 7.32
CA THR A 699 30.72 8.24 6.48
C THR A 699 29.80 9.32 7.05
N SER A 700 30.24 10.58 7.05
CA SER A 700 29.40 11.69 7.48
C SER A 700 29.77 12.99 6.77
N ARG A 701 28.81 13.91 6.70
CA ARG A 701 29.00 15.29 6.26
C ARG A 701 29.57 16.16 7.38
N PHE A 702 29.42 15.75 8.65
CA PHE A 702 29.71 16.56 9.82
C PHE A 702 30.97 16.08 10.54
N GLN A 703 32.03 16.90 10.51
CA GLN A 703 33.30 16.59 11.19
C GLN A 703 33.14 16.40 12.71
N ASN A 704 32.25 17.16 13.33
CA ASN A 704 32.08 17.13 14.78
C ASN A 704 31.47 15.81 15.29
N LEU A 705 30.76 15.08 14.42
CA LEU A 705 30.10 13.84 14.79
C LEU A 705 31.10 12.74 15.17
N SER A 706 32.19 12.60 14.41
CA SER A 706 33.22 11.59 14.71
C SER A 706 33.90 11.84 16.06
N LEU A 707 34.08 13.12 16.43
CA LEU A 707 34.71 13.51 17.70
C LEU A 707 33.79 13.24 18.91
N GLN A 708 32.47 13.27 18.72
CA GLN A 708 31.50 12.92 19.76
C GLN A 708 31.48 11.40 20.02
N MET A 709 31.62 10.58 18.97
CA MET A 709 31.67 9.12 19.09
C MET A 709 32.97 8.62 19.70
N LYS A 710 34.10 9.25 19.33
CA LYS A 710 35.42 8.92 19.87
C LYS A 710 36.32 10.16 19.87
N PRO A 711 36.45 10.86 21.02
CA PRO A 711 37.20 12.13 21.13
C PRO A 711 38.65 12.06 20.65
N ASP A 712 39.29 10.91 20.82
CA ASP A 712 40.71 10.70 20.50
C ASP A 712 40.95 10.21 19.05
N SER A 713 39.90 9.98 18.25
CA SER A 713 40.01 9.48 16.88
C SER A 713 40.00 10.63 15.87
N LYS A 714 41.08 10.76 15.07
CA LYS A 714 41.13 11.75 13.99
C LYS A 714 40.33 11.24 12.78
N PRO A 715 39.30 11.98 12.31
CA PRO A 715 38.57 11.58 11.11
C PRO A 715 39.45 11.68 9.86
N HIS A 716 39.13 10.84 8.87
CA HIS A 716 39.70 10.86 7.54
C HIS A 716 39.00 11.94 6.71
N HIS A 717 39.69 13.04 6.45
CA HIS A 717 39.16 14.12 5.61
C HIS A 717 39.37 13.78 4.14
N LEU A 718 38.29 13.42 3.44
CA LEU A 718 38.37 13.14 2.02
C LEU A 718 38.66 14.45 1.26
N ARG A 719 39.71 14.46 0.43
CA ARG A 719 40.08 15.62 -0.39
C ARG A 719 39.21 15.74 -1.66
N PRO A 720 39.02 16.95 -2.21
CA PRO A 720 38.49 17.11 -3.57
C PRO A 720 39.45 16.54 -4.62
N LEU A 721 38.90 16.25 -5.81
CA LEU A 721 39.71 15.90 -6.98
C LEU A 721 40.56 17.08 -7.42
N THR A 722 41.79 16.80 -7.85
CA THR A 722 42.62 17.79 -8.52
C THR A 722 42.01 18.15 -9.88
N SER A 723 42.40 19.28 -10.47
CA SER A 723 41.91 19.66 -11.81
C SER A 723 42.24 18.61 -12.88
N LYS A 724 43.36 17.88 -12.71
CA LYS A 724 43.75 16.80 -13.60
C LYS A 724 42.82 15.58 -13.44
N GLU A 725 42.57 15.15 -12.21
CA GLU A 725 41.67 14.03 -11.92
C GLU A 725 40.22 14.34 -12.34
N SER A 726 39.79 15.60 -12.17
CA SER A 726 38.47 16.09 -12.62
C SER A 726 38.36 16.04 -14.15
N LEU A 727 39.41 16.44 -14.86
CA LEU A 727 39.48 16.36 -16.32
C LEU A 727 39.46 14.90 -16.79
N GLU A 728 40.22 14.02 -16.15
CA GLU A 728 40.24 12.58 -16.46
C GLU A 728 38.86 11.94 -16.25
N LEU A 729 38.17 12.28 -15.15
CA LEU A 729 36.81 11.81 -14.89
C LEU A 729 35.81 12.32 -15.94
N LEU A 730 35.88 13.61 -16.28
CA LEU A 730 35.03 14.24 -17.30
C LEU A 730 35.23 13.59 -18.67
N GLN A 731 36.48 13.42 -19.09
CA GLN A 731 36.82 12.80 -20.37
C GLN A 731 36.37 11.34 -20.42
N LYS A 732 36.56 10.58 -19.34
CA LYS A 732 36.10 9.19 -19.25
C LYS A 732 34.58 9.08 -19.37
N LYS A 733 33.84 10.07 -18.86
CA LYS A 733 32.37 10.13 -18.97
C LYS A 733 31.89 10.55 -20.36
N LEU A 734 32.56 11.51 -21.01
CA LEU A 734 32.16 12.02 -22.33
C LEU A 734 32.60 11.12 -23.50
N PHE A 735 33.82 10.59 -23.44
CA PHE A 735 34.47 9.91 -24.56
C PHE A 735 34.72 8.41 -24.30
N GLY A 736 34.48 7.92 -23.08
CA GLY A 736 34.69 6.52 -22.72
C GLY A 736 36.16 6.11 -22.81
N LYS A 737 36.49 5.27 -23.80
CA LYS A 737 37.88 4.85 -24.10
C LYS A 737 38.54 5.69 -25.21
N GLN A 738 37.81 6.60 -25.84
CA GLN A 738 38.32 7.45 -26.91
C GLN A 738 38.99 8.70 -26.34
N ASP A 739 40.00 9.23 -27.04
CA ASP A 739 40.68 10.46 -26.65
C ASP A 739 39.81 11.69 -26.92
N CYS A 740 39.96 12.73 -26.10
CA CYS A 740 39.27 14.01 -26.28
C CYS A 740 39.75 14.69 -27.59
N PRO A 741 38.84 15.11 -28.49
CA PRO A 741 39.21 15.86 -29.69
C PRO A 741 40.00 17.14 -29.35
N PRO A 742 41.09 17.45 -30.08
CA PRO A 742 41.93 18.62 -29.78
C PRO A 742 41.17 19.94 -29.76
N THR A 743 40.15 20.08 -30.63
CA THR A 743 39.28 21.27 -30.73
C THR A 743 38.43 21.52 -29.49
N LEU A 744 38.12 20.48 -28.71
CA LEU A 744 37.29 20.57 -27.50
C LEU A 744 38.12 20.58 -26.21
N SER A 745 39.44 20.39 -26.31
CA SER A 745 40.32 20.23 -25.14
C SER A 745 40.28 21.43 -24.19
N GLU A 746 40.27 22.65 -24.74
CA GLU A 746 40.22 23.89 -23.96
C GLU A 746 38.88 24.06 -23.23
N VAL A 747 37.76 23.80 -23.92
CA VAL A 747 36.42 23.85 -23.35
C VAL A 747 36.23 22.82 -22.24
N VAL A 748 36.65 21.58 -22.48
CA VAL A 748 36.57 20.48 -21.49
C VAL A 748 37.45 20.77 -20.28
N LEU A 749 38.64 21.36 -20.47
CA LEU A 749 39.49 21.81 -19.37
C LEU A 749 38.85 22.94 -18.56
N HIS A 750 38.22 23.91 -19.23
CA HIS A 750 37.53 25.01 -18.57
C HIS A 750 36.37 24.50 -17.71
N VAL A 751 35.57 23.58 -18.25
CA VAL A 751 34.48 22.92 -17.54
C VAL A 751 34.99 22.10 -16.36
N ALA A 752 36.07 21.33 -16.51
CA ALA A 752 36.65 20.56 -15.41
C ALA A 752 37.13 21.45 -14.25
N LYS A 753 37.65 22.65 -14.55
CA LYS A 753 38.02 23.65 -13.54
C LYS A 753 36.79 24.26 -12.86
N TYR A 754 35.72 24.50 -13.61
CA TYR A 754 34.45 25.01 -13.07
C TYR A 754 33.92 24.11 -11.95
N CYS A 755 33.98 22.79 -12.10
CA CYS A 755 33.47 21.83 -11.12
C CYS A 755 34.24 21.78 -9.78
N LYS A 756 35.33 22.56 -9.61
CA LYS A 756 36.11 22.71 -8.36
C LYS A 756 36.52 21.40 -7.68
N GLY A 757 36.73 20.32 -8.44
CA GLY A 757 37.14 19.04 -7.88
C GLY A 757 36.04 18.18 -7.26
N LEU A 758 34.76 18.54 -7.43
CA LEU A 758 33.61 17.75 -6.95
C LEU A 758 33.22 16.66 -7.97
N PRO A 759 33.35 15.36 -7.64
CA PRO A 759 32.98 14.27 -8.55
C PRO A 759 31.53 14.35 -9.06
N LEU A 760 30.57 14.66 -8.18
CA LEU A 760 29.16 14.77 -8.58
C LEU A 760 28.94 15.92 -9.57
N ALA A 761 29.54 17.09 -9.32
CA ALA A 761 29.44 18.23 -10.24
C ALA A 761 30.03 17.90 -11.61
N VAL A 762 31.19 17.21 -11.64
CA VAL A 762 31.82 16.74 -12.89
C VAL A 762 30.87 15.81 -13.66
N ILE A 763 30.24 14.85 -12.97
CA ILE A 763 29.33 13.88 -13.59
C ILE A 763 28.05 14.55 -14.11
N LEU A 764 27.47 15.50 -13.37
CA LEU A 764 26.28 16.25 -13.79
C LEU A 764 26.56 17.09 -15.03
N VAL A 765 27.68 17.83 -15.05
CA VAL A 765 28.04 18.63 -16.23
C VAL A 765 28.39 17.75 -17.43
N ALA A 766 29.04 16.60 -17.20
CA ALA A 766 29.24 15.60 -18.26
C ALA A 766 27.91 15.14 -18.88
N GLY A 767 26.87 14.95 -18.06
CA GLY A 767 25.52 14.62 -18.52
C GLY A 767 24.86 15.71 -19.37
N ILE A 768 25.05 16.99 -19.00
CA ILE A 768 24.59 18.13 -19.80
C ILE A 768 25.28 18.16 -21.16
N LEU A 769 26.61 18.03 -21.17
CA LEU A 769 27.42 18.09 -22.40
C LEU A 769 27.16 16.89 -23.32
N ALA A 770 26.97 15.68 -22.77
CA ALA A 770 26.67 14.47 -23.53
C ALA A 770 25.34 14.55 -24.32
N THR A 771 24.43 15.44 -23.89
CA THR A 771 23.12 15.66 -24.54
C THR A 771 23.04 16.98 -25.31
N THR A 772 24.16 17.71 -25.39
CA THR A 772 24.26 19.00 -26.09
C THR A 772 25.15 18.87 -27.32
N GLN A 773 24.80 19.56 -28.42
CA GLN A 773 25.65 19.62 -29.62
C GLN A 773 27.04 20.17 -29.28
N GLN A 774 28.09 19.55 -29.82
CA GLN A 774 29.49 19.91 -29.51
C GLN A 774 29.79 21.39 -29.76
N ASP A 775 29.23 21.96 -30.84
CA ASP A 775 29.41 23.38 -31.20
C ASP A 775 28.80 24.36 -30.16
N SER A 776 27.89 23.87 -29.30
CA SER A 776 27.28 24.67 -28.23
C SER A 776 27.98 24.52 -26.87
N TRP A 777 29.03 23.71 -26.76
CA TRP A 777 29.69 23.45 -25.48
C TRP A 777 30.37 24.70 -24.90
N GLU A 778 30.90 25.58 -25.75
CA GLU A 778 31.47 26.87 -25.33
C GLU A 778 30.42 27.76 -24.64
N GLU A 779 29.21 27.81 -25.21
CA GLU A 779 28.11 28.60 -24.66
C GLU A 779 27.62 28.02 -23.33
N VAL A 780 27.53 26.70 -23.22
CA VAL A 780 27.21 26.02 -21.96
C VAL A 780 28.28 26.34 -20.91
N ALA A 781 29.56 26.25 -21.26
CA ALA A 781 30.66 26.55 -20.36
C ALA A 781 30.66 28.02 -19.90
N ARG A 782 30.34 28.95 -20.81
CA ARG A 782 30.20 30.38 -20.51
C ARG A 782 29.04 30.66 -19.55
N CYS A 783 27.89 30.03 -19.78
CA CYS A 783 26.72 30.14 -18.90
C CYS A 783 27.02 29.63 -17.50
N LEU A 784 27.63 28.45 -17.38
CA LEU A 784 28.04 27.87 -16.09
C LEU A 784 29.02 28.79 -15.34
N SER A 785 29.96 29.41 -16.05
CA SER A 785 31.04 30.23 -15.45
C SER A 785 30.65 31.67 -15.10
N SER A 786 29.46 32.13 -15.51
CA SER A 786 29.01 33.52 -15.32
C SER A 786 28.46 33.83 -13.92
N THR A 787 28.23 32.80 -13.10
CA THR A 787 27.65 32.90 -11.76
C THR A 787 28.75 33.06 -10.70
N ILE A 788 28.89 34.25 -10.13
CA ILE A 788 29.80 34.54 -9.00
C ILE A 788 29.03 34.20 -7.71
N PHE A 789 29.56 33.37 -6.79
CA PHE A 789 29.37 33.34 -5.31
C PHE A 789 29.62 31.94 -4.65
N VAL A 790 29.30 31.78 -3.35
CA VAL A 790 30.11 31.20 -2.24
C VAL A 790 30.17 29.65 -2.14
N ASP A 791 31.31 29.14 -1.65
CA ASP A 791 31.84 27.75 -1.69
C ASP A 791 31.02 26.59 -1.06
N ASN A 792 29.74 26.76 -0.66
CA ASN A 792 28.93 25.66 -0.09
C ASN A 792 27.70 25.22 -0.93
N GLU A 793 27.24 26.01 -1.91
CA GLU A 793 26.01 25.72 -2.70
C GLU A 793 26.28 25.24 -4.14
N HIS A 794 27.55 25.10 -4.51
CA HIS A 794 27.96 24.84 -5.90
C HIS A 794 27.36 23.56 -6.52
N CYS A 795 27.12 22.50 -5.73
CA CYS A 795 26.43 21.30 -6.20
C CYS A 795 24.96 21.56 -6.53
N MET A 796 24.25 22.33 -5.70
CA MET A 796 22.83 22.66 -5.91
C MET A 796 22.65 23.59 -7.12
N GLU A 797 23.57 24.53 -7.33
CA GLU A 797 23.61 25.35 -8.55
C GLU A 797 23.82 24.49 -9.80
N THR A 798 24.76 23.54 -9.74
CA THR A 798 25.02 22.62 -10.86
C THR A 798 23.78 21.76 -11.15
N LEU A 799 23.04 21.34 -10.13
CA LEU A 799 21.77 20.62 -10.26
C LEU A 799 20.67 21.49 -10.87
N GLU A 800 20.54 22.74 -10.43
CA GLU A 800 19.61 23.73 -11.01
C GLU A 800 19.91 23.96 -12.50
N HIS A 801 21.19 24.07 -12.87
CA HIS A 801 21.59 24.13 -14.27
C HIS A 801 21.22 22.85 -15.03
N SER A 802 21.53 21.67 -14.48
CA SER A 802 21.18 20.38 -15.10
C SER A 802 19.66 20.24 -15.33
N TYR A 803 18.86 20.68 -14.36
CA TYR A 803 17.40 20.74 -14.47
C TYR A 803 16.92 21.72 -15.54
N ASN A 804 17.55 22.91 -15.63
CA ASN A 804 17.20 23.91 -16.64
C ASN A 804 17.54 23.47 -18.08
N TYR A 805 18.59 22.66 -18.27
CA TYR A 805 18.93 22.04 -19.56
C TYR A 805 18.12 20.77 -19.88
N LEU A 806 17.24 20.34 -18.98
CA LEU A 806 16.38 19.19 -19.20
C LEU A 806 15.18 19.58 -20.09
N PRO A 807 14.80 18.76 -21.10
CA PRO A 807 13.57 18.96 -21.84
C PRO A 807 12.34 19.00 -20.92
N ASP A 808 11.36 19.85 -21.24
CA ASP A 808 10.19 20.08 -20.39
C ASP A 808 9.37 18.79 -20.12
N TYR A 809 9.39 17.82 -21.03
CA TYR A 809 8.69 16.54 -20.87
C TYR A 809 9.36 15.60 -19.85
N LEU A 810 10.65 15.76 -19.55
CA LEU A 810 11.37 14.95 -18.56
C LEU A 810 11.34 15.53 -17.14
N LYS A 811 11.11 16.85 -17.01
CA LYS A 811 11.07 17.52 -15.70
C LYS A 811 10.08 16.88 -14.72
N PRO A 812 8.82 16.56 -15.09
CA PRO A 812 7.90 15.87 -14.19
C PRO A 812 8.40 14.49 -13.81
N CYS A 813 8.98 13.72 -14.75
CA CYS A 813 9.50 12.39 -14.49
C CYS A 813 10.60 12.43 -13.42
N LEU A 814 11.52 13.40 -13.51
CA LEU A 814 12.58 13.62 -12.53
C LEU A 814 12.03 14.06 -11.17
N LEU A 815 11.14 15.07 -11.14
CA LEU A 815 10.56 15.55 -9.88
C LEU A 815 9.70 14.49 -9.19
N TYR A 816 9.05 13.62 -9.96
CA TYR A 816 8.22 12.55 -9.40
C TYR A 816 9.04 11.50 -8.64
N LEU A 817 10.34 11.40 -8.91
CA LEU A 817 11.24 10.54 -8.14
C LEU A 817 11.39 11.00 -6.68
N SER A 818 11.09 12.26 -6.37
CA SER A 818 11.10 12.75 -4.99
C SER A 818 9.99 12.14 -4.12
N ALA A 819 9.03 11.42 -4.71
CA ALA A 819 8.04 10.65 -3.95
C ALA A 819 8.62 9.36 -3.36
N PHE A 820 9.77 8.89 -3.85
CA PHE A 820 10.42 7.68 -3.37
C PHE A 820 11.51 8.04 -2.36
N GLN A 821 11.75 7.18 -1.38
CA GLN A 821 12.81 7.43 -0.40
C GLN A 821 14.19 7.49 -1.06
N GLU A 822 15.04 8.37 -0.51
CA GLU A 822 16.45 8.43 -0.85
C GLU A 822 17.14 7.06 -0.70
N ASP A 823 18.11 6.81 -1.59
CA ASP A 823 18.95 5.61 -1.63
C ASP A 823 18.27 4.24 -1.74
N ARG A 824 16.93 4.19 -1.81
CA ARG A 824 16.20 2.95 -2.09
C ARG A 824 16.17 2.62 -3.56
N ASP A 825 16.31 1.34 -3.86
CA ASP A 825 16.10 0.82 -5.21
C ASP A 825 14.62 0.92 -5.60
N ILE A 826 14.34 1.73 -6.61
CA ILE A 826 13.00 1.95 -7.18
C ILE A 826 12.76 0.92 -8.29
N PRO A 827 11.67 0.11 -8.21
CA PRO A 827 11.31 -0.80 -9.29
C PRO A 827 10.90 -0.03 -10.56
N VAL A 828 11.69 -0.15 -11.63
CA VAL A 828 11.47 0.65 -12.86
C VAL A 828 10.08 0.43 -13.45
N ARG A 829 9.59 -0.82 -13.50
CA ARG A 829 8.25 -1.08 -14.09
C ARG A 829 7.14 -0.30 -13.39
N GLU A 830 7.20 -0.23 -12.06
CA GLU A 830 6.21 0.48 -11.27
C GLU A 830 6.31 1.99 -11.49
N LEU A 831 7.53 2.52 -11.55
CA LEU A 831 7.80 3.92 -11.89
C LEU A 831 7.22 4.30 -13.27
N LEU A 832 7.46 3.48 -14.30
CA LEU A 832 6.95 3.74 -15.65
C LEU A 832 5.41 3.75 -15.68
N TRP A 833 4.76 2.80 -15.01
CA TRP A 833 3.30 2.78 -14.90
C TRP A 833 2.74 4.02 -14.21
N LEU A 834 3.43 4.51 -13.18
CA LEU A 834 3.05 5.76 -12.50
C LEU A 834 3.19 6.96 -13.45
N TRP A 835 4.32 7.10 -14.16
CA TRP A 835 4.52 8.19 -15.13
C TRP A 835 3.48 8.20 -16.26
N ILE A 836 3.13 7.02 -16.78
CA ILE A 836 2.09 6.85 -17.80
C ILE A 836 0.72 7.28 -17.24
N SER A 837 0.38 6.79 -16.04
CA SER A 837 -0.93 7.06 -15.40
C SER A 837 -1.10 8.52 -14.95
N GLU A 838 0.00 9.21 -14.67
CA GLU A 838 0.06 10.65 -14.42
C GLU A 838 -0.12 11.49 -15.69
N GLY A 839 0.11 10.90 -16.87
CA GLY A 839 0.10 11.59 -18.16
C GLY A 839 1.41 12.30 -18.51
N PHE A 840 2.54 11.91 -17.92
CA PHE A 840 3.85 12.52 -18.25
C PHE A 840 4.42 12.05 -19.59
N VAL A 841 4.00 10.87 -20.05
CA VAL A 841 4.53 10.21 -21.23
C VAL A 841 3.61 10.46 -22.42
N GLN A 842 4.17 11.01 -23.51
CA GLN A 842 3.42 11.30 -24.73
C GLN A 842 3.62 10.20 -25.76
N GLN A 843 2.53 9.68 -26.33
CA GLN A 843 2.63 8.64 -27.35
C GLN A 843 3.25 9.19 -28.64
N THR A 844 4.34 8.58 -29.08
CA THR A 844 4.99 8.89 -30.36
C THR A 844 4.55 7.88 -31.42
N ASN A 845 4.39 8.33 -32.67
CA ASN A 845 3.95 7.46 -33.77
C ASN A 845 4.80 6.18 -33.88
N GLY A 846 4.17 5.02 -33.75
CA GLY A 846 4.81 3.71 -33.90
C GLY A 846 5.45 3.11 -32.63
N LYS A 847 5.44 3.79 -31.49
CA LYS A 847 5.94 3.27 -30.20
C LYS A 847 4.81 3.10 -29.17
N SER A 848 4.96 2.14 -28.25
CA SER A 848 4.07 2.03 -27.08
C SER A 848 4.41 3.08 -26.02
N LEU A 849 3.46 3.39 -25.12
CA LEU A 849 3.73 4.32 -24.01
C LEU A 849 4.83 3.78 -23.09
N GLU A 850 4.88 2.47 -22.91
CA GLU A 850 5.87 1.78 -22.11
C GLU A 850 7.28 1.88 -22.72
N ASP A 851 7.39 1.85 -24.05
CA ASP A 851 8.68 2.06 -24.75
C ASP A 851 9.15 3.50 -24.61
N VAL A 852 8.26 4.49 -24.81
CA VAL A 852 8.60 5.92 -24.64
C VAL A 852 8.98 6.22 -23.19
N ALA A 853 8.29 5.62 -22.22
CA ALA A 853 8.61 5.79 -20.81
C ALA A 853 10.00 5.20 -20.45
N ASP A 854 10.36 4.05 -21.03
CA ASP A 854 11.69 3.44 -20.85
C ASP A 854 12.77 4.34 -21.50
N GLU A 855 12.51 4.93 -22.67
CA GLU A 855 13.39 5.93 -23.32
C GLU A 855 13.59 7.18 -22.45
N TYR A 856 12.53 7.70 -21.83
CA TYR A 856 12.62 8.84 -20.91
C TYR A 856 13.51 8.52 -19.71
N LEU A 857 13.39 7.33 -19.14
CA LEU A 857 14.27 6.87 -18.06
C LEU A 857 15.72 6.75 -18.55
N MET A 858 15.95 6.19 -19.73
CA MET A 858 17.31 6.07 -20.29
C MET A 858 17.94 7.43 -20.54
N ASP A 859 17.17 8.45 -20.96
CA ASP A 859 17.67 9.82 -21.12
C ASP A 859 18.08 10.43 -19.76
N LEU A 860 17.23 10.29 -18.73
CA LEU A 860 17.58 10.73 -17.37
C LEU A 860 18.86 10.05 -16.82
N ILE A 861 19.08 8.78 -17.17
CA ILE A 861 20.29 8.03 -16.81
C ILE A 861 21.49 8.48 -17.64
N GLY A 862 21.31 8.73 -18.94
CA GLY A 862 22.34 9.30 -19.82
C GLY A 862 22.82 10.67 -19.33
N ARG A 863 21.91 11.45 -18.74
CA ARG A 863 22.18 12.74 -18.09
C ARG A 863 22.76 12.62 -16.67
N SER A 864 22.96 11.40 -16.18
CA SER A 864 23.48 11.11 -14.84
C SER A 864 22.65 11.67 -13.67
N LEU A 865 21.37 11.97 -13.90
CA LEU A 865 20.42 12.40 -12.86
C LEU A 865 19.80 11.21 -12.13
N VAL A 866 19.79 10.03 -12.77
CA VAL A 866 19.29 8.77 -12.23
C VAL A 866 20.34 7.68 -12.41
N MET A 867 20.48 6.80 -11.42
CA MET A 867 21.44 5.70 -11.42
C MET A 867 20.75 4.37 -11.71
N ALA A 868 21.31 3.57 -12.62
CA ALA A 868 20.88 2.20 -12.85
C ALA A 868 21.52 1.27 -11.81
N THR A 869 20.72 0.57 -10.98
CA THR A 869 21.26 -0.28 -9.90
C THR A 869 21.22 -1.77 -10.24
N GLN A 870 20.18 -2.24 -10.93
CA GLN A 870 20.09 -3.63 -11.38
C GLN A 870 19.60 -3.71 -12.82
N GLN A 871 20.14 -4.64 -13.59
CA GLN A 871 19.63 -4.96 -14.93
C GLN A 871 18.56 -6.06 -14.92
N ARG A 872 17.68 -6.02 -15.92
CA ARG A 872 16.75 -7.13 -16.19
C ARG A 872 17.52 -8.22 -16.93
N SER A 873 16.99 -9.44 -16.88
CA SER A 873 17.59 -10.59 -17.56
C SER A 873 17.48 -10.56 -19.09
N LEU A 874 16.60 -9.74 -19.67
CA LEU A 874 16.44 -9.55 -21.13
C LEU A 874 17.12 -8.24 -21.60
N GLY A 875 18.04 -7.69 -20.81
CA GLY A 875 18.53 -6.32 -21.00
C GLY A 875 17.57 -5.24 -20.48
N GLY A 876 18.07 -4.01 -20.40
CA GLY A 876 17.36 -2.87 -19.78
C GLY A 876 17.40 -2.88 -18.24
N ILE A 877 16.77 -1.89 -17.61
CA ILE A 877 16.96 -1.62 -16.18
C ILE A 877 15.81 -2.16 -15.35
N LYS A 878 16.15 -2.94 -14.32
CA LYS A 878 15.20 -3.56 -13.39
C LYS A 878 14.88 -2.61 -12.23
N THR A 879 15.90 -2.02 -11.63
CA THR A 879 15.78 -1.04 -10.56
C THR A 879 16.71 0.13 -10.82
N CYS A 880 16.27 1.31 -10.44
CA CYS A 880 17.05 2.54 -10.48
C CYS A 880 17.08 3.20 -9.09
N ARG A 881 17.96 4.17 -8.90
CA ARG A 881 18.10 4.94 -7.66
C ARG A 881 18.38 6.40 -8.00
N ILE A 882 17.87 7.29 -7.19
CA ILE A 882 18.21 8.72 -7.24
C ILE A 882 19.29 9.01 -6.20
N HIS A 883 20.29 9.81 -6.56
CA HIS A 883 21.35 10.22 -5.63
C HIS A 883 20.76 11.18 -4.58
N ASP A 884 21.18 11.09 -3.32
CA ASP A 884 20.68 11.89 -2.19
C ASP A 884 20.52 13.40 -2.49
N LEU A 885 21.54 14.06 -3.05
CA LEU A 885 21.52 15.48 -3.41
C LEU A 885 20.57 15.79 -4.58
N VAL A 886 20.45 14.88 -5.55
CA VAL A 886 19.48 15.04 -6.64
C VAL A 886 18.06 14.91 -6.07
N HIS A 887 17.86 13.99 -5.12
CA HIS A 887 16.60 13.82 -4.42
C HIS A 887 16.24 15.06 -3.59
N GLU A 888 17.18 15.60 -2.80
CA GLU A 888 17.03 16.84 -2.03
C GLU A 888 16.67 18.03 -2.92
N PHE A 889 17.36 18.17 -4.06
CA PHE A 889 17.03 19.16 -5.08
C PHE A 889 15.60 18.96 -5.62
N CYS A 890 15.23 17.74 -6.02
CA CYS A 890 13.90 17.44 -6.54
C CYS A 890 12.80 17.71 -5.49
N LEU A 891 13.04 17.45 -4.21
CA LEU A 891 12.12 17.77 -3.12
C LEU A 891 11.87 19.28 -3.01
N ALA A 892 12.95 20.06 -2.97
CA ALA A 892 12.88 21.51 -2.91
C ALA A 892 12.17 22.08 -4.15
N LYS A 893 12.54 21.58 -5.34
CA LYS A 893 11.98 22.04 -6.61
C LYS A 893 10.52 21.63 -6.81
N ALA A 894 10.14 20.42 -6.40
CA ALA A 894 8.75 19.97 -6.45
C ALA A 894 7.84 20.81 -5.54
N LYS A 895 8.34 21.24 -4.38
CA LYS A 895 7.64 22.16 -3.49
C LYS A 895 7.56 23.58 -4.07
N GLU A 896 8.67 24.09 -4.60
CA GLU A 896 8.74 25.40 -5.28
C GLU A 896 7.72 25.49 -6.43
N GLU A 897 7.68 24.46 -7.28
CA GLU A 897 6.82 24.39 -8.46
C GLU A 897 5.40 23.85 -8.16
N ARG A 898 5.07 23.59 -6.88
CA ARG A 898 3.78 23.02 -6.43
C ARG A 898 3.41 21.72 -7.15
N PHE A 899 4.42 20.93 -7.51
CA PHE A 899 4.28 19.71 -8.29
C PHE A 899 3.84 18.52 -7.42
N LEU A 900 4.49 18.35 -6.27
CA LEU A 900 4.28 17.24 -5.32
C LEU A 900 4.52 17.76 -3.89
N GLN A 901 3.61 17.42 -2.98
CA GLN A 901 3.76 17.69 -1.56
C GLN A 901 4.00 16.38 -0.81
N ILE A 902 4.91 16.41 0.16
CA ILE A 902 5.21 15.27 1.03
C ILE A 902 4.76 15.59 2.45
N PHE A 903 4.04 14.66 3.08
CA PHE A 903 3.70 14.71 4.49
C PHE A 903 4.28 13.50 5.23
N HIS A 904 4.78 13.75 6.43
CA HIS A 904 4.98 12.69 7.42
C HIS A 904 3.67 12.52 8.23
N ALA A 905 3.33 11.32 8.68
CA ALA A 905 2.03 11.09 9.33
C ALA A 905 1.80 11.95 10.57
N ASP A 906 2.86 12.37 11.26
CA ASP A 906 2.77 13.31 12.40
C ASP A 906 2.42 14.76 11.97
N ASP A 907 2.60 15.12 10.69
CA ASP A 907 2.28 16.45 10.14
C ASP A 907 0.82 16.56 9.65
N LEU A 908 0.10 15.44 9.53
CA LEU A 908 -1.27 15.40 9.05
C LEU A 908 -2.31 16.11 9.96
N PRO A 909 -2.21 16.08 11.31
CA PRO A 909 -3.17 16.72 12.20
C PRO A 909 -3.08 18.26 12.23
N THR A 910 -1.92 18.83 11.85
CA THR A 910 -1.63 20.27 11.95
C THR A 910 -1.97 21.05 10.67
N PHE A 911 -2.35 20.35 9.59
CA PHE A 911 -2.61 20.99 8.31
C PHE A 911 -4.07 21.49 8.18
N THR A 912 -4.28 22.79 8.37
CA THR A 912 -5.61 23.43 8.36
C THR A 912 -5.87 24.37 7.16
N GLY A 913 -5.06 24.33 6.09
CA GLY A 913 -5.19 25.23 4.94
C GLY A 913 -5.94 24.65 3.71
N PRO A 914 -6.69 25.48 2.94
CA PRO A 914 -7.20 25.07 1.63
C PRO A 914 -6.03 24.92 0.65
N CYS A 915 -5.77 23.69 0.22
CA CYS A 915 -4.61 23.37 -0.58
C CYS A 915 -5.02 22.80 -1.95
N TYR A 916 -4.62 23.48 -3.03
CA TYR A 916 -4.76 23.03 -4.42
C TYR A 916 -3.69 21.98 -4.75
N LEU A 917 -3.57 20.95 -3.92
CA LEU A 917 -2.60 19.88 -4.11
C LEU A 917 -3.06 18.97 -5.23
N HIS A 918 -2.25 18.87 -6.29
CA HIS A 918 -2.47 17.90 -7.36
C HIS A 918 -1.88 16.53 -7.04
N ARG A 919 -0.76 16.48 -6.30
CA ARG A 919 -0.10 15.24 -5.93
C ARG A 919 0.34 15.27 -4.48
N LEU A 920 0.07 14.17 -3.80
CA LEU A 920 0.37 14.00 -2.40
C LEU A 920 1.12 12.69 -2.19
N CYS A 921 2.27 12.78 -1.51
CA CYS A 921 2.98 11.64 -0.96
C CYS A 921 2.88 11.67 0.57
N ILE A 922 2.57 10.54 1.18
CA ILE A 922 2.50 10.39 2.63
C ILE A 922 3.47 9.31 3.07
N TYR A 923 4.29 9.63 4.07
CA TYR A 923 5.18 8.73 4.76
C TYR A 923 4.67 8.45 6.18
N PRO A 924 4.27 7.21 6.51
CA PRO A 924 3.91 6.86 7.88
C PRO A 924 5.09 7.02 8.83
N THR A 925 4.87 7.68 9.97
CA THR A 925 5.81 7.77 11.09
C THR A 925 5.64 6.59 12.03
N THR A 926 6.63 6.32 12.88
CA THR A 926 6.66 5.19 13.83
C THR A 926 5.61 5.28 14.95
N SER A 927 4.76 6.30 14.96
CA SER A 927 3.77 6.51 16.02
C SER A 927 2.50 5.68 15.76
N GLU A 928 2.00 5.03 16.81
CA GLU A 928 0.69 4.36 16.87
C GLU A 928 -0.49 5.34 16.80
N GLY A 929 -0.28 6.53 16.21
CA GLY A 929 -1.30 7.56 16.07
C GLY A 929 -2.27 7.22 14.94
N PRO A 930 -3.59 7.21 15.18
CA PRO A 930 -4.55 7.03 14.10
C PRO A 930 -4.49 8.22 13.14
N LEU A 931 -4.42 7.96 11.83
CA LEU A 931 -4.63 8.93 10.75
C LEU A 931 -6.10 9.45 10.73
N ASN A 932 -6.58 9.97 11.86
CA ASN A 932 -7.96 10.43 12.02
C ASN A 932 -8.26 11.78 11.37
N SER A 933 -7.34 12.35 10.58
CA SER A 933 -7.58 13.61 9.87
C SER A 933 -8.23 13.37 8.51
N SER A 934 -9.50 13.77 8.40
CA SER A 934 -10.27 13.80 7.16
C SER A 934 -9.82 14.97 6.27
N LEU A 935 -8.72 14.78 5.53
CA LEU A 935 -8.18 15.80 4.62
C LEU A 935 -8.99 15.86 3.30
N PHE A 936 -9.72 16.94 3.08
CA PHE A 936 -10.47 17.16 1.83
C PHE A 936 -9.60 17.90 0.81
N PHE A 937 -9.12 17.19 -0.21
CA PHE A 937 -8.36 17.77 -1.32
C PHE A 937 -9.17 17.65 -2.62
N PRO A 938 -9.98 18.66 -2.99
CA PRO A 938 -10.90 18.56 -4.11
C PRO A 938 -10.20 18.39 -5.47
N ASN A 939 -8.96 18.84 -5.60
CA ASN A 939 -8.20 18.85 -6.86
C ASN A 939 -7.12 17.77 -6.95
N LEU A 940 -7.14 16.81 -6.02
CA LEU A 940 -6.11 15.80 -5.90
C LEU A 940 -6.18 14.80 -7.06
N ARG A 941 -5.06 14.62 -7.77
CA ARG A 941 -4.90 13.69 -8.88
C ARG A 941 -4.07 12.47 -8.52
N SER A 942 -3.21 12.58 -7.50
CA SER A 942 -2.31 11.50 -7.11
C SER A 942 -2.18 11.40 -5.59
N VAL A 943 -2.31 10.18 -5.07
CA VAL A 943 -1.97 9.83 -3.69
C VAL A 943 -1.02 8.66 -3.68
N LEU A 944 0.15 8.88 -3.10
CA LEU A 944 1.20 7.89 -2.92
C LEU A 944 1.42 7.69 -1.43
N LEU A 945 1.18 6.47 -0.96
CA LEU A 945 1.36 6.10 0.43
C LEU A 945 2.35 4.94 0.48
N PHE A 946 3.61 5.28 0.73
CA PHE A 946 4.68 4.29 0.82
C PHE A 946 4.76 3.70 2.24
N ASP A 947 5.27 2.49 2.35
CA ASP A 947 5.26 1.69 3.57
C ASP A 947 6.50 1.96 4.46
N PHE A 948 6.29 2.18 5.76
CA PHE A 948 7.30 2.07 6.81
C PHE A 948 6.88 1.02 7.84
N GLY A 949 7.70 -0.02 8.02
CA GLY A 949 7.54 -0.94 9.15
C GLY A 949 6.30 -1.84 9.08
N SER A 950 5.92 -2.43 10.21
CA SER A 950 4.86 -3.45 10.33
C SER A 950 3.52 -2.87 10.78
N LEU A 951 3.22 -1.62 10.44
CA LEU A 951 2.02 -0.95 10.95
C LEU A 951 0.74 -1.59 10.40
N LEU A 952 -0.05 -2.16 11.31
CA LEU A 952 -1.43 -2.55 11.11
C LEU A 952 -2.29 -1.31 11.35
N LEU A 953 -2.56 -0.53 10.31
CA LEU A 953 -3.61 0.49 10.42
C LEU A 953 -4.96 -0.23 10.39
N ASP A 954 -5.76 -0.01 11.43
CA ASP A 954 -7.12 -0.54 11.56
C ASP A 954 -8.04 0.05 10.48
N ARG A 955 -9.10 -0.69 10.11
CA ARG A 955 -10.11 -0.30 9.11
C ARG A 955 -10.66 1.12 9.31
N SER A 956 -10.63 1.61 10.55
CA SER A 956 -11.20 2.89 10.97
C SER A 956 -10.33 4.11 10.64
N SER A 957 -9.04 3.93 10.35
CA SER A 957 -8.04 5.01 10.43
C SER A 957 -7.74 5.72 9.11
N VAL A 958 -8.23 5.25 7.96
CA VAL A 958 -7.96 5.88 6.65
C VAL A 958 -9.25 6.44 6.06
N LYS A 959 -9.70 7.55 6.62
CA LYS A 959 -10.86 8.31 6.12
C LYS A 959 -10.38 9.47 5.24
N PHE A 960 -9.75 9.18 4.10
CA PHE A 960 -9.39 10.24 3.13
C PHE A 960 -10.60 10.56 2.23
N PRO A 961 -11.10 11.80 2.25
CA PRO A 961 -11.86 12.35 1.12
C PRO A 961 -10.92 12.49 -0.09
N LEU A 962 -10.83 11.42 -0.86
CA LEU A 962 -10.13 11.44 -2.14
C LEU A 962 -11.03 12.10 -3.18
N SER A 963 -10.44 12.96 -4.01
CA SER A 963 -11.13 13.62 -5.10
C SER A 963 -11.66 12.62 -6.13
N LYS A 964 -12.82 12.91 -6.73
CA LYS A 964 -13.29 12.23 -7.94
C LYS A 964 -12.32 12.33 -9.12
N LEU A 965 -11.44 13.33 -9.10
CA LEU A 965 -10.39 13.63 -10.10
C LEU A 965 -9.14 12.77 -9.96
N LEU A 966 -9.11 11.85 -9.00
CA LEU A 966 -7.95 11.02 -8.72
C LEU A 966 -7.62 10.12 -9.92
N ARG A 967 -6.36 10.19 -10.39
CA ARG A 967 -5.79 9.38 -11.48
C ARG A 967 -4.90 8.27 -10.94
N VAL A 968 -4.17 8.54 -9.86
CA VAL A 968 -3.22 7.60 -9.25
C VAL A 968 -3.57 7.41 -7.78
N LEU A 969 -3.87 6.17 -7.42
CA LEU A 969 -3.99 5.74 -6.03
C LEU A 969 -3.00 4.61 -5.78
N HIS A 970 -1.92 4.93 -5.08
CA HIS A 970 -0.90 3.98 -4.67
C HIS A 970 -0.91 3.84 -3.16
N LEU A 971 -1.28 2.65 -2.70
CA LEU A 971 -1.34 2.31 -1.29
C LEU A 971 -0.40 1.14 -1.05
N GLY A 972 0.59 1.38 -0.18
CA GLY A 972 1.68 0.45 0.10
C GLY A 972 1.20 -0.96 0.43
N GLY A 973 1.99 -1.97 0.04
CA GLY A 973 1.59 -3.37 0.12
C GLY A 973 1.42 -3.97 1.52
N ARG A 974 1.57 -3.16 2.59
CA ARG A 974 1.29 -3.53 3.99
C ARG A 974 0.10 -2.81 4.60
N PHE A 975 -0.47 -1.81 3.92
CA PHE A 975 -1.73 -1.19 4.34
C PHE A 975 -2.85 -2.22 4.25
N TYR A 976 -3.63 -2.36 5.32
CA TYR A 976 -4.68 -3.37 5.46
C TYR A 976 -6.05 -2.70 5.37
N TRP A 977 -6.84 -3.04 4.36
CA TRP A 977 -8.19 -2.51 4.20
C TRP A 977 -9.31 -3.37 4.79
N GLY A 978 -9.00 -4.20 5.79
CA GLY A 978 -9.98 -5.15 6.28
C GLY A 978 -10.08 -6.42 5.43
N THR A 979 -11.16 -7.15 5.65
CA THR A 979 -11.40 -8.45 5.02
C THR A 979 -11.91 -8.36 3.58
N CYS A 980 -12.35 -7.18 3.10
CA CYS A 980 -13.08 -7.00 1.84
C CYS A 980 -12.45 -5.91 0.94
N PHE A 981 -12.85 -5.88 -0.34
CA PHE A 981 -12.45 -4.84 -1.30
C PHE A 981 -12.97 -3.45 -0.88
N PRO A 982 -12.14 -2.38 -0.89
CA PRO A 982 -12.53 -1.02 -0.53
C PRO A 982 -13.42 -0.40 -1.62
N ARG A 983 -14.73 -0.37 -1.39
CA ARG A 983 -15.73 0.03 -2.40
C ARG A 983 -15.69 1.52 -2.73
N GLU A 984 -15.14 2.34 -1.84
CA GLU A 984 -14.96 3.78 -2.03
C GLU A 984 -14.10 4.08 -3.26
N VAL A 985 -13.19 3.18 -3.62
CA VAL A 985 -12.34 3.30 -4.80
C VAL A 985 -13.14 3.35 -6.09
N LEU A 986 -14.32 2.72 -6.11
CA LEU A 986 -15.19 2.61 -7.30
C LEU A 986 -15.82 3.95 -7.72
N PHE A 987 -15.65 5.00 -6.91
CA PHE A 987 -16.13 6.35 -7.21
C PHE A 987 -15.09 7.23 -7.94
N PHE A 988 -13.85 6.77 -8.08
CA PHE A 988 -12.79 7.54 -8.75
C PHE A 988 -12.81 7.27 -10.26
N VAL A 989 -13.78 7.85 -10.96
CA VAL A 989 -14.01 7.59 -12.40
C VAL A 989 -12.83 7.99 -13.30
N HIS A 990 -11.95 8.89 -12.83
CA HIS A 990 -10.73 9.30 -13.52
C HIS A 990 -9.51 8.42 -13.23
N LEU A 991 -9.66 7.38 -12.40
CA LEU A 991 -8.55 6.56 -11.95
C LEU A 991 -7.94 5.75 -13.09
N ARG A 992 -6.62 5.86 -13.25
CA ARG A 992 -5.79 5.15 -14.24
C ARG A 992 -4.86 4.13 -13.59
N TYR A 993 -4.41 4.41 -12.36
CA TYR A 993 -3.56 3.51 -11.57
C TYR A 993 -4.19 3.22 -10.21
N LEU A 994 -4.32 1.94 -9.89
CA LEU A 994 -4.77 1.47 -8.59
C LEU A 994 -3.80 0.42 -8.05
N LYS A 995 -3.15 0.70 -6.92
CA LYS A 995 -2.41 -0.30 -6.14
C LYS A 995 -2.95 -0.36 -4.73
N ILE A 996 -3.50 -1.52 -4.36
CA ILE A 996 -4.16 -1.73 -3.05
C ILE A 996 -3.90 -3.15 -2.53
N ALA A 997 -4.05 -3.37 -1.23
CA ALA A 997 -3.97 -4.68 -0.61
C ALA A 997 -5.17 -4.91 0.33
N TRP A 998 -5.75 -6.11 0.29
CA TRP A 998 -6.83 -6.52 1.18
C TRP A 998 -6.80 -8.05 1.41
N GLN A 999 -7.56 -8.54 2.39
CA GLN A 999 -7.43 -9.92 2.87
C GLN A 999 -8.08 -10.97 1.96
N LYS A 1000 -9.36 -10.80 1.61
CA LYS A 1000 -10.16 -11.77 0.84
C LYS A 1000 -11.33 -11.06 0.12
N GLY A 1001 -12.00 -11.76 -0.78
CA GLY A 1001 -13.29 -11.34 -1.31
C GLY A 1001 -13.27 -11.10 -2.82
N GLU A 1002 -14.47 -11.09 -3.38
CA GLU A 1002 -14.72 -10.84 -4.80
C GLU A 1002 -14.52 -9.36 -5.11
N ILE A 1003 -13.98 -9.08 -6.30
CA ILE A 1003 -13.94 -7.71 -6.81
C ILE A 1003 -15.36 -7.37 -7.27
N PRO A 1004 -15.99 -6.28 -6.77
CA PRO A 1004 -17.36 -5.94 -7.12
C PRO A 1004 -17.55 -5.67 -8.62
N SER A 1005 -18.72 -6.03 -9.17
CA SER A 1005 -19.05 -5.79 -10.58
C SER A 1005 -18.98 -4.31 -11.00
N ALA A 1006 -19.18 -3.41 -10.03
CA ALA A 1006 -19.03 -1.96 -10.20
C ALA A 1006 -17.57 -1.51 -10.51
N ILE A 1007 -16.58 -2.41 -10.54
CA ILE A 1007 -15.22 -2.11 -11.03
C ILE A 1007 -15.22 -1.52 -12.45
N VAL A 1008 -16.23 -1.86 -13.26
CA VAL A 1008 -16.43 -1.30 -14.61
C VAL A 1008 -16.63 0.22 -14.62
N ASN A 1009 -17.04 0.82 -13.49
CA ASN A 1009 -17.15 2.28 -13.36
C ASN A 1009 -15.77 2.96 -13.48
N LEU A 1010 -14.69 2.25 -13.19
CA LEU A 1010 -13.31 2.70 -13.40
C LEU A 1010 -12.90 2.53 -14.88
N SER A 1011 -13.70 3.11 -15.78
CA SER A 1011 -13.57 2.93 -17.23
C SER A 1011 -12.25 3.39 -17.82
N ARG A 1012 -11.49 4.25 -17.10
CA ARG A 1012 -10.17 4.75 -17.48
C ARG A 1012 -9.01 3.99 -16.83
N LEU A 1013 -9.28 2.92 -16.07
CA LEU A 1013 -8.24 2.18 -15.34
C LEU A 1013 -7.31 1.42 -16.29
N GLU A 1014 -6.04 1.81 -16.29
CA GLU A 1014 -4.99 1.21 -17.14
C GLU A 1014 -4.19 0.15 -16.36
N THR A 1015 -3.89 0.42 -15.08
CA THR A 1015 -3.08 -0.45 -14.22
C THR A 1015 -3.82 -0.78 -12.93
N PHE A 1016 -4.06 -2.05 -12.68
CA PHE A 1016 -4.57 -2.57 -11.42
C PHE A 1016 -3.58 -3.56 -10.79
N VAL A 1017 -3.03 -3.16 -9.64
CA VAL A 1017 -2.05 -3.92 -8.87
C VAL A 1017 -2.62 -4.29 -7.51
N VAL A 1018 -2.47 -5.57 -7.13
CA VAL A 1018 -2.91 -6.05 -5.82
C VAL A 1018 -1.73 -6.56 -4.99
N GLY A 1019 -1.61 -6.06 -3.75
CA GLY A 1019 -0.60 -6.49 -2.78
C GLY A 1019 -0.96 -7.82 -2.10
N ARG A 1020 0.05 -8.66 -1.88
CA ARG A 1020 -0.11 -10.08 -1.47
C ARG A 1020 0.07 -10.28 0.03
N ARG A 1021 -0.86 -10.93 0.74
CA ARG A 1021 -0.57 -11.47 2.09
C ARG A 1021 -1.13 -12.85 2.40
N LEU A 1022 -2.28 -13.26 1.84
CA LEU A 1022 -2.90 -14.56 2.16
C LEU A 1022 -3.14 -15.49 0.97
N THR A 1023 -3.35 -16.77 1.28
CA THR A 1023 -3.32 -17.98 0.43
C THR A 1023 -4.46 -18.14 -0.59
N ILE A 1024 -5.24 -17.09 -0.91
CA ILE A 1024 -6.47 -17.19 -1.73
C ILE A 1024 -6.36 -16.29 -2.98
N ASN A 1025 -6.93 -16.75 -4.10
CA ASN A 1025 -6.96 -16.04 -5.38
C ASN A 1025 -8.04 -14.95 -5.42
N TYR A 1026 -7.85 -13.93 -6.26
CA TYR A 1026 -8.80 -12.83 -6.43
C TYR A 1026 -9.83 -13.16 -7.51
N LEU A 1027 -11.12 -13.17 -7.16
CA LEU A 1027 -12.21 -13.46 -8.08
C LEU A 1027 -12.62 -12.17 -8.83
N LEU A 1028 -12.54 -12.19 -10.17
CA LEU A 1028 -12.96 -11.08 -11.02
C LEU A 1028 -14.45 -11.21 -11.41
N PRO A 1029 -15.19 -10.09 -11.48
CA PRO A 1029 -16.59 -10.09 -11.91
C PRO A 1029 -16.70 -10.17 -13.45
N ASN A 1030 -17.85 -10.62 -13.97
CA ASN A 1030 -18.13 -10.69 -15.42
C ASN A 1030 -17.94 -9.35 -16.15
N THR A 1031 -18.11 -8.25 -15.45
CA THR A 1031 -17.95 -6.89 -16.00
C THR A 1031 -16.50 -6.52 -16.32
N ILE A 1032 -15.50 -7.30 -15.86
CA ILE A 1032 -14.08 -7.04 -16.14
C ILE A 1032 -13.78 -6.98 -17.63
N TRP A 1033 -14.48 -7.80 -18.42
CA TRP A 1033 -14.29 -7.86 -19.88
C TRP A 1033 -14.63 -6.52 -20.56
N ASN A 1034 -15.46 -5.68 -19.95
CA ASN A 1034 -15.86 -4.39 -20.51
C ASN A 1034 -14.81 -3.28 -20.29
N MET A 1035 -13.76 -3.52 -19.49
CA MET A 1035 -12.72 -2.54 -19.16
C MET A 1035 -11.64 -2.49 -20.26
N LYS A 1036 -11.97 -1.87 -21.39
CA LYS A 1036 -11.12 -1.87 -22.59
C LYS A 1036 -9.76 -1.15 -22.41
N THR A 1037 -9.67 -0.21 -21.47
CA THR A 1037 -8.46 0.57 -21.18
C THR A 1037 -7.41 -0.19 -20.37
N LEU A 1038 -7.76 -1.35 -19.81
CA LEU A 1038 -6.89 -2.11 -18.92
C LEU A 1038 -5.69 -2.70 -19.67
N ARG A 1039 -4.48 -2.34 -19.20
CA ARG A 1039 -3.18 -2.77 -19.76
C ARG A 1039 -2.44 -3.72 -18.83
N HIS A 1040 -2.57 -3.52 -17.53
CA HIS A 1040 -1.81 -4.27 -16.54
C HIS A 1040 -2.72 -4.74 -15.40
N LEU A 1041 -2.82 -6.05 -15.24
CA LEU A 1041 -3.56 -6.69 -14.15
C LEU A 1041 -2.63 -7.64 -13.40
N VAL A 1042 -2.04 -7.16 -12.30
CA VAL A 1042 -0.87 -7.77 -11.69
C VAL A 1042 -1.06 -7.99 -10.19
N VAL A 1043 -0.68 -9.18 -9.70
CA VAL A 1043 -0.53 -9.40 -8.27
C VAL A 1043 0.94 -9.20 -7.92
N PHE A 1044 1.24 -8.18 -7.13
CA PHE A 1044 2.61 -7.89 -6.75
C PHE A 1044 3.06 -8.90 -5.68
N PRO A 1045 4.15 -9.65 -5.92
CA PRO A 1045 4.59 -10.65 -4.97
C PRO A 1045 5.17 -9.96 -3.73
N ASN A 1046 4.47 -10.04 -2.60
CA ASN A 1046 5.13 -9.92 -1.31
C ASN A 1046 5.90 -11.21 -1.01
N TYR A 1047 6.95 -11.03 -0.21
CA TYR A 1047 8.17 -11.80 0.03
C TYR A 1047 8.05 -13.30 0.38
N VAL A 1048 6.86 -13.93 0.34
CA VAL A 1048 6.68 -15.36 0.65
C VAL A 1048 6.71 -16.20 -0.64
N PRO A 1049 7.68 -17.08 -0.87
CA PRO A 1049 7.84 -17.77 -2.17
C PRO A 1049 6.78 -18.84 -2.49
N ASN A 1050 6.02 -19.32 -1.48
CA ASN A 1050 5.38 -20.65 -1.57
C ASN A 1050 3.90 -20.70 -1.98
N TYR A 1051 3.21 -19.57 -2.18
CA TYR A 1051 1.77 -19.57 -2.51
C TYR A 1051 1.45 -18.85 -3.81
N GLY A 1052 1.18 -19.61 -4.86
CA GLY A 1052 0.67 -19.03 -6.08
C GLY A 1052 -0.64 -18.27 -5.84
N ILE A 1053 -0.67 -16.96 -6.11
CA ILE A 1053 -1.89 -16.13 -6.09
C ILE A 1053 -1.99 -15.38 -7.41
N GLY A 1054 -3.18 -15.36 -8.00
CA GLY A 1054 -3.50 -14.61 -9.21
C GLY A 1054 -4.98 -14.25 -9.29
N PHE A 1055 -5.37 -13.66 -10.41
CA PHE A 1055 -6.77 -13.35 -10.70
C PHE A 1055 -7.46 -14.53 -11.38
N ARG A 1056 -8.66 -14.86 -10.93
CA ARG A 1056 -9.55 -15.83 -11.61
C ARG A 1056 -10.55 -15.06 -12.46
N PHE A 1057 -10.51 -15.29 -13.77
CA PHE A 1057 -11.49 -14.73 -14.68
C PHE A 1057 -12.80 -15.51 -14.63
N PRO A 1058 -13.94 -14.84 -14.81
CA PRO A 1058 -15.21 -15.50 -14.95
C PRO A 1058 -15.37 -16.05 -16.38
N ILE A 1059 -16.02 -17.20 -16.50
CA ILE A 1059 -16.11 -17.97 -17.75
C ILE A 1059 -17.54 -17.97 -18.30
N ASP A 1060 -18.52 -17.64 -17.46
CA ASP A 1060 -19.93 -17.60 -17.83
C ASP A 1060 -20.18 -16.46 -18.83
N ASN A 1061 -20.97 -16.72 -19.88
CA ASN A 1061 -21.36 -15.74 -20.90
C ASN A 1061 -20.21 -15.09 -21.69
N LEU A 1062 -19.06 -15.77 -21.84
CA LEU A 1062 -17.90 -15.25 -22.58
C LEU A 1062 -18.15 -14.98 -24.08
N GLU A 1063 -19.11 -15.66 -24.69
CA GLU A 1063 -19.40 -15.52 -26.13
C GLU A 1063 -19.90 -14.11 -26.50
N GLY A 1064 -20.49 -13.37 -25.55
CA GLY A 1064 -20.96 -12.00 -25.73
C GLY A 1064 -20.00 -10.92 -25.20
N SER A 1065 -18.90 -11.29 -24.55
CA SER A 1065 -17.98 -10.31 -23.93
C SER A 1065 -16.93 -9.78 -24.93
N PRO A 1066 -16.51 -8.51 -24.83
CA PRO A 1066 -15.48 -7.97 -25.69
C PRO A 1066 -14.08 -8.48 -25.30
N ASP A 1067 -13.16 -8.45 -26.27
CA ASP A 1067 -11.77 -8.86 -26.06
C ASP A 1067 -10.99 -7.73 -25.37
N LEU A 1068 -10.06 -8.09 -24.47
CA LEU A 1068 -9.17 -7.13 -23.81
C LEU A 1068 -7.93 -6.87 -24.68
N LYS A 1069 -8.12 -6.08 -25.74
CA LYS A 1069 -7.11 -5.82 -26.79
C LYS A 1069 -5.89 -5.04 -26.33
N HIS A 1070 -5.95 -4.35 -25.19
CA HIS A 1070 -4.85 -3.54 -24.67
C HIS A 1070 -4.12 -4.20 -23.49
N LEU A 1071 -4.58 -5.37 -23.02
CA LEU A 1071 -3.97 -6.05 -21.88
C LEU A 1071 -2.62 -6.65 -22.25
N ASP A 1072 -1.54 -6.05 -21.74
CA ASP A 1072 -0.14 -6.44 -21.99
C ASP A 1072 0.40 -7.41 -20.94
N THR A 1073 0.13 -7.15 -19.66
CA THR A 1073 0.68 -7.89 -18.53
C THR A 1073 -0.42 -8.44 -17.62
N LEU A 1074 -0.40 -9.76 -17.36
CA LEU A 1074 -1.41 -10.44 -16.56
C LEU A 1074 -0.83 -11.44 -15.54
N THR A 1075 -1.39 -11.48 -14.33
CA THR A 1075 -1.21 -12.58 -13.35
C THR A 1075 -2.50 -13.40 -13.22
N LEU A 1076 -2.56 -14.55 -13.89
CA LEU A 1076 -3.73 -15.41 -14.01
C LEU A 1076 -3.65 -16.61 -13.05
N ALA A 1077 -4.70 -16.81 -12.26
CA ALA A 1077 -4.92 -18.03 -11.49
C ALA A 1077 -5.87 -18.96 -12.26
N ILE A 1078 -5.44 -20.20 -12.47
CA ILE A 1078 -6.15 -21.18 -13.32
C ILE A 1078 -6.43 -22.43 -12.50
N ASP A 1079 -7.62 -22.98 -12.66
CA ASP A 1079 -7.92 -24.37 -12.34
C ASP A 1079 -7.73 -25.21 -13.63
N PRO A 1080 -6.61 -25.92 -13.80
CA PRO A 1080 -6.29 -26.64 -15.02
C PRO A 1080 -7.26 -27.79 -15.35
N SER A 1081 -8.05 -28.27 -14.37
CA SER A 1081 -9.10 -29.27 -14.62
C SER A 1081 -10.29 -28.73 -15.43
N SER A 1082 -10.37 -27.41 -15.61
CA SER A 1082 -11.47 -26.75 -16.32
C SER A 1082 -11.09 -26.46 -17.79
N ARG A 1083 -12.01 -26.69 -18.74
CA ARG A 1083 -11.89 -26.27 -20.16
C ARG A 1083 -11.86 -24.73 -20.35
N SER A 1084 -11.59 -23.98 -19.29
CA SER A 1084 -11.69 -22.53 -19.21
C SER A 1084 -10.50 -21.79 -19.78
N LEU A 1085 -9.30 -22.37 -19.72
CA LEU A 1085 -8.07 -21.68 -20.10
C LEU A 1085 -8.12 -21.21 -21.55
N GLN A 1086 -8.43 -22.09 -22.49
CA GLN A 1086 -8.49 -21.72 -23.91
C GLN A 1086 -9.53 -20.64 -24.20
N LYS A 1087 -10.67 -20.69 -23.51
CA LYS A 1087 -11.71 -19.66 -23.62
C LYS A 1087 -11.18 -18.30 -23.16
N ILE A 1088 -10.53 -18.26 -22.00
CA ILE A 1088 -9.92 -17.03 -21.46
C ILE A 1088 -8.82 -16.52 -22.40
N LEU A 1089 -7.87 -17.37 -22.81
CA LEU A 1089 -6.75 -16.96 -23.66
C LEU A 1089 -7.19 -16.44 -25.03
N SER A 1090 -8.28 -16.97 -25.59
CA SER A 1090 -8.85 -16.47 -26.86
C SER A 1090 -9.32 -15.01 -26.79
N LYS A 1091 -9.61 -14.49 -25.58
CA LYS A 1091 -10.02 -13.12 -25.33
C LYS A 1091 -8.87 -12.17 -25.01
N LEU A 1092 -7.63 -12.65 -25.07
CA LEU A 1092 -6.43 -11.95 -24.63
C LEU A 1092 -5.35 -11.87 -25.74
N PRO A 1093 -5.67 -11.28 -26.90
CA PRO A 1093 -4.84 -11.39 -28.10
C PRO A 1093 -3.50 -10.65 -28.03
N SER A 1094 -3.35 -9.68 -27.12
CA SER A 1094 -2.20 -8.76 -27.10
C SER A 1094 -1.26 -8.96 -25.90
N ILE A 1095 -1.44 -10.05 -25.13
CA ILE A 1095 -0.60 -10.32 -23.96
C ILE A 1095 0.84 -10.59 -24.38
N ARG A 1096 1.77 -9.81 -23.83
CA ARG A 1096 3.21 -10.01 -23.98
C ARG A 1096 3.83 -10.66 -22.74
N ARG A 1097 3.17 -10.54 -21.57
CA ARG A 1097 3.70 -10.99 -20.28
C ARG A 1097 2.64 -11.70 -19.45
N LEU A 1098 2.81 -12.99 -19.23
CA LEU A 1098 1.85 -13.83 -18.51
C LEU A 1098 2.51 -14.50 -17.31
N THR A 1099 1.86 -14.41 -16.15
CA THR A 1099 2.15 -15.27 -15.00
C THR A 1099 0.96 -16.18 -14.75
N CYS A 1100 1.13 -17.49 -14.94
CA CYS A 1100 0.14 -18.51 -14.67
C CYS A 1100 0.41 -19.18 -13.34
N VAL A 1101 -0.66 -19.38 -12.57
CA VAL A 1101 -0.58 -19.89 -11.21
C VAL A 1101 -1.69 -20.90 -10.95
N GLU A 1102 -1.35 -22.04 -10.36
CA GLU A 1102 -2.34 -23.07 -10.03
C GLU A 1102 -3.18 -22.70 -8.80
N VAL A 1103 -4.48 -22.92 -8.92
CA VAL A 1103 -5.52 -22.59 -7.93
C VAL A 1103 -5.51 -23.46 -6.67
N ASN A 1104 -5.23 -24.77 -6.77
CA ASN A 1104 -5.48 -25.75 -5.71
C ASN A 1104 -4.32 -26.75 -5.53
N ARG A 1105 -3.19 -26.30 -4.97
CA ARG A 1105 -2.02 -27.17 -4.69
C ARG A 1105 -2.27 -28.33 -3.72
N ARG A 1106 -3.39 -28.35 -2.98
CA ARG A 1106 -3.74 -29.46 -2.06
C ARG A 1106 -4.40 -30.64 -2.78
N ALA A 1107 -4.87 -30.45 -4.02
CA ALA A 1107 -5.50 -31.50 -4.82
C ALA A 1107 -4.50 -32.25 -5.72
N SER A 1108 -3.26 -31.76 -5.85
CA SER A 1108 -2.21 -32.28 -6.75
C SER A 1108 -1.58 -33.61 -6.30
N ALA A 1109 -2.24 -34.35 -5.39
CA ALA A 1109 -1.94 -35.76 -5.12
C ALA A 1109 -2.64 -36.71 -6.12
N ARG A 1110 -3.26 -36.17 -7.18
CA ARG A 1110 -3.91 -36.94 -8.24
C ARG A 1110 -3.06 -36.91 -9.51
N ASN A 1111 -2.72 -38.10 -10.02
CA ASN A 1111 -2.01 -38.33 -11.28
C ASN A 1111 -2.84 -37.82 -12.47
N HIS A 1112 -2.68 -36.56 -12.85
CA HIS A 1112 -3.26 -36.00 -14.07
C HIS A 1112 -2.14 -35.84 -15.12
N ASN A 1113 -2.18 -36.63 -16.19
CA ASN A 1113 -1.32 -36.45 -17.39
C ASN A 1113 -1.97 -35.43 -18.35
N ASP A 1114 -2.33 -34.25 -17.84
CA ASP A 1114 -3.03 -33.23 -18.62
C ASP A 1114 -2.02 -32.21 -19.19
N ILE A 1115 -2.32 -31.66 -20.36
CA ILE A 1115 -1.45 -30.71 -21.08
C ILE A 1115 -1.99 -29.28 -20.91
N LEU A 1116 -1.14 -28.37 -20.46
CA LEU A 1116 -1.41 -26.94 -20.41
C LEU A 1116 -1.00 -26.29 -21.75
N VAL A 1117 -1.99 -26.07 -22.61
CA VAL A 1117 -1.78 -25.54 -23.96
C VAL A 1117 -1.71 -24.01 -23.94
N LEU A 1118 -0.55 -23.41 -24.25
CA LEU A 1118 -0.34 -21.95 -24.27
C LEU A 1118 0.14 -21.43 -25.64
N ASN A 1119 0.21 -22.30 -26.65
CA ASN A 1119 0.72 -22.01 -27.99
C ASN A 1119 -0.11 -21.00 -28.80
N CYS A 1120 -1.34 -20.69 -28.38
CA CYS A 1120 -2.23 -19.74 -29.05
C CYS A 1120 -1.84 -18.25 -28.84
N LEU A 1121 -0.93 -17.96 -27.90
CA LEU A 1121 -0.49 -16.60 -27.57
C LEU A 1121 0.72 -16.18 -28.40
N SER A 1122 0.48 -15.72 -29.63
CA SER A 1122 1.55 -15.40 -30.60
C SER A 1122 2.44 -14.22 -30.20
N PHE A 1123 1.96 -13.27 -29.39
CA PHE A 1123 2.74 -12.10 -28.93
C PHE A 1123 3.42 -12.31 -27.57
N LEU A 1124 3.32 -13.49 -26.97
CA LEU A 1124 3.84 -13.74 -25.63
C LEU A 1124 5.37 -13.82 -25.62
N GLU A 1125 6.01 -12.84 -24.99
CA GLU A 1125 7.47 -12.74 -24.89
C GLU A 1125 8.02 -13.25 -23.54
N SER A 1126 7.23 -13.16 -22.46
CA SER A 1126 7.65 -13.58 -21.12
C SER A 1126 6.55 -14.36 -20.42
N LEU A 1127 6.89 -15.56 -19.96
CA LEU A 1127 6.00 -16.48 -19.28
C LEU A 1127 6.58 -16.93 -17.94
N LYS A 1128 5.75 -16.89 -16.90
CA LYS A 1128 6.05 -17.49 -15.59
C LYS A 1128 4.96 -18.49 -15.24
N ILE A 1129 5.32 -19.74 -14.98
CA ILE A 1129 4.38 -20.80 -14.56
C ILE A 1129 4.77 -21.28 -13.17
N SER A 1130 3.78 -21.36 -12.27
CA SER A 1130 4.03 -21.77 -10.90
C SER A 1130 2.95 -22.68 -10.32
N GLY A 1131 3.37 -23.83 -9.78
CA GLY A 1131 2.52 -24.75 -9.02
C GLY A 1131 1.87 -25.88 -9.81
N PHE A 1132 2.13 -26.04 -11.11
CA PHE A 1132 1.44 -27.04 -11.93
C PHE A 1132 2.18 -28.39 -11.90
N ALA A 1133 2.13 -29.08 -10.76
CA ALA A 1133 2.71 -30.42 -10.63
C ALA A 1133 1.91 -31.46 -11.43
N GLY A 1134 2.60 -32.28 -12.25
CA GLY A 1134 1.99 -33.34 -13.05
C GLY A 1134 1.53 -32.93 -14.46
N TYR A 1135 1.48 -31.63 -14.79
CA TYR A 1135 1.04 -31.16 -16.11
C TYR A 1135 2.19 -31.06 -17.11
N GLU A 1136 1.94 -31.41 -18.37
CA GLU A 1136 2.85 -31.08 -19.48
C GLU A 1136 2.56 -29.67 -20.03
N PHE A 1137 3.52 -29.05 -20.72
CA PHE A 1137 3.41 -27.68 -21.21
C PHE A 1137 3.62 -27.59 -22.73
N GLU A 1138 2.69 -26.95 -23.44
CA GLU A 1138 2.92 -26.51 -24.82
C GLU A 1138 3.17 -25.00 -24.85
N PHE A 1139 4.40 -24.61 -25.17
CA PHE A 1139 4.85 -23.22 -25.14
C PHE A 1139 4.64 -22.50 -26.49
N PRO A 1140 4.34 -21.19 -26.49
CA PRO A 1140 4.38 -20.37 -27.70
C PRO A 1140 5.82 -20.13 -28.19
N LEU A 1141 6.00 -20.06 -29.51
CA LEU A 1141 7.32 -20.02 -30.16
C LEU A 1141 8.06 -18.66 -30.04
N ASN A 1142 7.33 -17.58 -29.80
CA ASN A 1142 7.91 -16.22 -29.66
C ASN A 1142 8.44 -15.93 -28.25
N LEU A 1143 8.49 -16.94 -27.38
CA LEU A 1143 8.88 -16.79 -25.99
C LEU A 1143 10.37 -16.48 -25.85
N LYS A 1144 10.68 -15.29 -25.31
CA LYS A 1144 12.05 -14.86 -25.01
C LYS A 1144 12.49 -15.19 -23.59
N LYS A 1145 11.53 -15.28 -22.66
CA LYS A 1145 11.80 -15.53 -21.25
C LYS A 1145 10.82 -16.51 -20.62
N LEU A 1146 11.36 -17.55 -20.00
CA LEU A 1146 10.61 -18.54 -19.25
C LEU A 1146 11.07 -18.62 -17.79
N ILE A 1147 10.11 -18.62 -16.87
CA ILE A 1147 10.33 -18.86 -15.45
C ILE A 1147 9.42 -20.00 -14.99
N LEU A 1148 10.01 -21.08 -14.49
CA LEU A 1148 9.27 -22.20 -13.91
C LEU A 1148 9.56 -22.27 -12.41
N SER A 1149 8.52 -22.50 -11.61
CA SER A 1149 8.62 -22.54 -10.15
C SER A 1149 7.69 -23.59 -9.55
N SER A 1150 8.20 -24.52 -8.75
CA SER A 1150 7.35 -25.50 -8.03
C SER A 1150 6.39 -26.28 -8.93
N ASN A 1151 6.86 -26.67 -10.12
CA ASN A 1151 6.09 -27.44 -11.11
C ASN A 1151 6.47 -28.92 -11.14
N TYR A 1152 7.53 -29.34 -10.43
CA TYR A 1152 7.92 -30.74 -10.25
C TYR A 1152 7.98 -31.56 -11.57
N GLN A 1153 8.49 -30.94 -12.64
CA GLN A 1153 8.63 -31.62 -13.93
C GLN A 1153 9.79 -32.63 -13.91
N PRO A 1154 9.69 -33.79 -14.57
CA PRO A 1154 10.85 -34.65 -14.76
C PRO A 1154 11.84 -33.99 -15.73
N TRP A 1155 13.15 -34.20 -15.52
CA TRP A 1155 14.19 -33.67 -16.41
C TRP A 1155 14.05 -34.14 -17.87
N SER A 1156 13.41 -35.28 -18.14
CA SER A 1156 13.08 -35.73 -19.50
C SER A 1156 12.28 -34.72 -20.32
N ASN A 1157 11.53 -33.82 -19.67
CA ASN A 1157 10.68 -32.84 -20.35
C ASN A 1157 11.42 -31.51 -20.67
N ILE A 1158 12.67 -31.35 -20.22
CA ILE A 1158 13.45 -30.12 -20.42
C ILE A 1158 13.72 -29.85 -21.91
N SER A 1159 13.80 -30.91 -22.73
CA SER A 1159 14.07 -30.84 -24.17
C SER A 1159 13.06 -29.99 -24.93
N ALA A 1160 11.78 -30.04 -24.53
CA ALA A 1160 10.73 -29.20 -25.12
C ALA A 1160 11.01 -27.69 -24.93
N ILE A 1161 11.69 -27.32 -23.84
CA ILE A 1161 12.13 -25.95 -23.57
C ILE A 1161 13.41 -25.64 -24.35
N GLY A 1162 14.34 -26.60 -24.42
CA GLY A 1162 15.62 -26.48 -25.14
C GLY A 1162 15.45 -26.23 -26.64
N LYS A 1163 14.34 -26.67 -27.22
CA LYS A 1163 13.99 -26.51 -28.65
C LYS A 1163 13.28 -25.18 -28.97
N LEU A 1164 13.03 -24.31 -27.98
CA LEU A 1164 12.40 -23.01 -28.22
C LEU A 1164 13.33 -22.05 -28.98
N PRO A 1165 12.91 -21.50 -30.14
CA PRO A 1165 13.82 -20.83 -31.05
C PRO A 1165 14.29 -19.46 -30.54
N ASN A 1166 13.46 -18.75 -29.78
CA ASN A 1166 13.73 -17.37 -29.37
C ASN A 1166 14.07 -17.24 -27.87
N LEU A 1167 14.28 -18.36 -27.16
CA LEU A 1167 14.44 -18.35 -25.71
C LEU A 1167 15.82 -17.82 -25.31
N GLU A 1168 15.86 -16.60 -24.77
CA GLU A 1168 17.07 -15.93 -24.28
C GLU A 1168 17.27 -16.10 -22.77
N VAL A 1169 16.18 -16.29 -22.00
CA VAL A 1169 16.23 -16.32 -20.54
C VAL A 1169 15.46 -17.51 -19.97
N LEU A 1170 16.14 -18.33 -19.18
CA LEU A 1170 15.54 -19.44 -18.44
C LEU A 1170 15.82 -19.30 -16.94
N LYS A 1171 14.77 -19.39 -16.12
CA LYS A 1171 14.90 -19.45 -14.65
C LYS A 1171 14.11 -20.62 -14.10
N LEU A 1172 14.81 -21.57 -13.49
CA LEU A 1172 14.27 -22.75 -12.84
C LEU A 1172 14.37 -22.57 -11.33
N ARG A 1173 13.25 -22.64 -10.61
CA ARG A 1173 13.17 -22.30 -9.18
C ARG A 1173 12.36 -23.32 -8.38
N TYR A 1174 12.73 -23.53 -7.12
CA TYR A 1174 11.91 -24.21 -6.10
C TYR A 1174 11.32 -25.54 -6.60
N ASN A 1175 12.18 -26.52 -6.91
CA ASN A 1175 11.77 -27.82 -7.49
C ASN A 1175 10.87 -27.67 -8.73
N SER A 1176 11.21 -26.75 -9.63
CA SER A 1176 10.52 -26.64 -10.93
C SER A 1176 10.74 -27.89 -11.78
N PHE A 1177 11.93 -28.48 -11.66
CA PHE A 1177 12.27 -29.80 -12.16
C PHE A 1177 12.73 -30.67 -10.99
N VAL A 1178 12.50 -31.97 -11.10
CA VAL A 1178 12.88 -32.98 -10.12
C VAL A 1178 13.63 -34.14 -10.79
N GLY A 1179 14.69 -34.56 -10.11
CA GLY A 1179 15.55 -35.67 -10.52
C GLY A 1179 17.02 -35.26 -10.39
N GLU A 1180 17.89 -36.26 -10.24
CA GLU A 1180 19.30 -36.03 -9.94
C GLU A 1180 20.14 -35.69 -11.19
N LYS A 1181 19.66 -36.04 -12.39
CA LYS A 1181 20.41 -35.92 -13.65
C LYS A 1181 19.69 -35.03 -14.66
N TRP A 1182 20.41 -34.06 -15.22
CA TRP A 1182 20.04 -33.32 -16.42
C TRP A 1182 21.04 -33.63 -17.54
N GLU A 1183 20.62 -34.49 -18.47
CA GLU A 1183 21.36 -34.85 -19.68
C GLU A 1183 20.75 -34.10 -20.87
N MET A 1184 21.57 -33.37 -21.62
CA MET A 1184 21.11 -32.51 -22.72
C MET A 1184 21.28 -33.19 -24.09
N GLU A 1185 20.33 -32.98 -25.00
CA GLU A 1185 20.46 -33.38 -26.40
C GLU A 1185 21.28 -32.34 -27.20
N GLU A 1186 21.93 -32.79 -28.28
CA GLU A 1186 22.68 -31.93 -29.19
C GLU A 1186 21.76 -30.85 -29.79
N GLY A 1187 22.19 -29.59 -29.70
CA GLY A 1187 21.53 -28.43 -30.30
C GLY A 1187 20.45 -27.75 -29.45
N GLU A 1188 20.29 -28.12 -28.19
CA GLU A 1188 19.37 -27.46 -27.25
C GLU A 1188 19.94 -26.15 -26.68
N PHE A 1189 19.05 -25.17 -26.41
CA PHE A 1189 19.36 -23.88 -25.77
C PHE A 1189 20.38 -22.99 -26.50
N ARG A 1190 20.42 -23.04 -27.83
CA ARG A 1190 21.41 -22.29 -28.65
C ARG A 1190 21.40 -20.77 -28.45
N ASN A 1191 20.23 -20.18 -28.26
CA ASN A 1191 20.05 -18.73 -28.11
C ASN A 1191 19.96 -18.27 -26.65
N LEU A 1192 20.19 -19.17 -25.68
CA LEU A 1192 20.05 -18.86 -24.27
C LEU A 1192 21.21 -17.99 -23.79
N ARG A 1193 20.91 -16.80 -23.24
CA ARG A 1193 21.86 -15.81 -22.74
C ARG A 1193 21.94 -15.76 -21.22
N PHE A 1194 20.83 -16.06 -20.54
CA PHE A 1194 20.77 -16.06 -19.07
C PHE A 1194 20.14 -17.35 -18.53
N LEU A 1195 20.88 -18.07 -17.70
CA LEU A 1195 20.41 -19.26 -16.98
C LEU A 1195 20.46 -19.03 -15.47
N LYS A 1196 19.35 -19.26 -14.77
CA LYS A 1196 19.30 -19.30 -13.31
C LYS A 1196 18.69 -20.59 -12.80
N LEU A 1197 19.45 -21.30 -11.97
CA LEU A 1197 19.01 -22.48 -11.22
C LEU A 1197 18.91 -22.10 -9.75
N SER A 1198 17.79 -22.38 -9.10
CA SER A 1198 17.63 -22.05 -7.68
C SER A 1198 16.76 -23.03 -6.92
N TYR A 1199 17.21 -23.50 -5.76
CA TYR A 1199 16.48 -24.46 -4.92
C TYR A 1199 16.02 -25.69 -5.73
N LEU A 1200 16.95 -26.32 -6.45
CA LEU A 1200 16.73 -27.55 -7.22
C LEU A 1200 17.48 -28.72 -6.58
N ASN A 1201 17.00 -29.94 -6.80
CA ASN A 1201 17.58 -31.20 -6.31
C ASN A 1201 18.50 -31.89 -7.34
N ILE A 1202 19.05 -31.14 -8.29
CA ILE A 1202 19.97 -31.65 -9.32
C ILE A 1202 21.34 -31.99 -8.69
N ARG A 1203 21.95 -33.10 -9.14
CA ARG A 1203 23.30 -33.51 -8.78
C ARG A 1203 24.29 -33.44 -9.93
N TRP A 1204 23.89 -33.99 -11.08
CA TRP A 1204 24.71 -34.08 -12.28
C TRP A 1204 24.05 -33.33 -13.44
N TRP A 1205 24.83 -32.48 -14.09
CA TRP A 1205 24.40 -31.68 -15.23
C TRP A 1205 25.44 -31.85 -16.35
N THR A 1206 25.03 -32.46 -17.47
CA THR A 1206 25.90 -32.72 -18.63
C THR A 1206 25.36 -32.04 -19.89
N ALA A 1207 26.27 -31.47 -20.68
CA ALA A 1207 25.96 -30.76 -21.92
C ALA A 1207 27.16 -30.83 -22.88
N SER A 1208 26.91 -30.74 -24.19
CA SER A 1208 27.94 -30.68 -25.23
C SER A 1208 28.29 -29.23 -25.61
N SER A 1209 29.38 -29.03 -26.36
CA SER A 1209 29.92 -27.72 -26.75
C SER A 1209 28.99 -26.88 -27.63
N ASP A 1210 28.03 -27.51 -28.29
CA ASP A 1210 26.99 -26.87 -29.10
C ASP A 1210 25.72 -26.51 -28.29
N ASN A 1211 25.67 -26.89 -27.02
CA ASN A 1211 24.69 -26.36 -26.07
C ASN A 1211 25.21 -25.03 -25.50
N PHE A 1212 24.30 -24.09 -25.21
CA PHE A 1212 24.62 -22.80 -24.56
C PHE A 1212 25.61 -21.87 -25.29
N CYS A 1213 25.72 -21.95 -26.61
CA CYS A 1213 26.67 -21.16 -27.41
C CYS A 1213 26.62 -19.64 -27.21
N CYS A 1214 25.49 -19.11 -26.73
CA CYS A 1214 25.27 -17.67 -26.51
C CYS A 1214 25.14 -17.31 -25.02
N LEU A 1215 25.48 -18.22 -24.09
CA LEU A 1215 25.28 -18.00 -22.67
C LEU A 1215 26.23 -16.92 -22.17
N GLU A 1216 25.65 -15.86 -21.60
CA GLU A 1216 26.37 -14.73 -21.03
C GLU A 1216 26.45 -14.90 -19.50
N LYS A 1217 25.32 -15.21 -18.85
CA LYS A 1217 25.24 -15.23 -17.40
C LYS A 1217 24.65 -16.52 -16.82
N LEU A 1218 25.38 -17.12 -15.89
CA LEU A 1218 24.96 -18.29 -15.10
C LEU A 1218 24.80 -17.93 -13.62
N VAL A 1219 23.65 -18.29 -13.03
CA VAL A 1219 23.36 -18.09 -11.60
C VAL A 1219 22.92 -19.39 -10.96
N LEU A 1220 23.69 -19.88 -10.00
CA LEU A 1220 23.43 -21.06 -9.17
C LEU A 1220 23.16 -20.61 -7.74
N HIS A 1221 21.99 -20.94 -7.18
CA HIS A 1221 21.59 -20.43 -5.87
C HIS A 1221 20.87 -21.47 -5.04
N ALA A 1222 21.40 -21.84 -3.87
CA ALA A 1222 20.82 -22.87 -3.00
C ALA A 1222 20.59 -24.21 -3.73
N CYS A 1223 21.53 -24.60 -4.59
CA CYS A 1223 21.57 -25.92 -5.26
C CYS A 1223 22.47 -26.85 -4.45
N HIS A 1224 22.00 -27.24 -3.26
CA HIS A 1224 22.81 -27.93 -2.23
C HIS A 1224 23.33 -29.31 -2.63
N TRP A 1225 22.80 -29.90 -3.70
CA TRP A 1225 23.14 -31.25 -4.14
C TRP A 1225 23.97 -31.26 -5.43
N LEU A 1226 24.22 -30.10 -6.04
CA LEU A 1226 24.94 -30.01 -7.31
C LEU A 1226 26.41 -30.39 -7.08
N GLU A 1227 26.85 -31.47 -7.72
CA GLU A 1227 28.21 -31.99 -7.63
C GLU A 1227 29.02 -31.67 -8.88
N GLU A 1228 28.39 -31.68 -10.05
CA GLU A 1228 29.03 -31.50 -11.35
C GLU A 1228 28.26 -30.51 -12.24
N VAL A 1229 29.02 -29.69 -12.97
CA VAL A 1229 28.55 -28.64 -13.89
C VAL A 1229 29.19 -28.93 -15.27
N PRO A 1230 28.53 -28.66 -16.42
CA PRO A 1230 29.05 -29.06 -17.71
C PRO A 1230 30.43 -28.46 -18.02
N SER A 1231 31.38 -29.31 -18.40
CA SER A 1231 32.73 -28.87 -18.79
C SER A 1231 32.73 -27.99 -20.03
N CYS A 1232 31.74 -28.12 -20.93
CA CYS A 1232 31.61 -27.27 -22.11
C CYS A 1232 31.45 -25.77 -21.79
N LEU A 1233 31.05 -25.42 -20.56
CA LEU A 1233 31.04 -24.03 -20.08
C LEU A 1233 32.45 -23.44 -20.02
N GLY A 1234 33.50 -24.26 -19.90
CA GLY A 1234 34.89 -23.83 -20.06
C GLY A 1234 35.17 -23.33 -21.48
N GLU A 1235 34.47 -23.88 -22.47
CA GLU A 1235 34.64 -23.57 -23.90
C GLU A 1235 33.78 -22.37 -24.38
N THR A 1236 32.76 -21.99 -23.61
CA THR A 1236 31.79 -20.95 -23.99
C THR A 1236 32.31 -19.52 -23.74
N LEU A 1237 33.04 -18.93 -24.69
CA LEU A 1237 33.66 -17.60 -24.54
C LEU A 1237 32.67 -16.42 -24.42
N THR A 1238 31.37 -16.64 -24.61
CA THR A 1238 30.34 -15.61 -24.40
C THR A 1238 30.03 -15.34 -22.93
N LEU A 1239 30.46 -16.23 -22.01
CA LEU A 1239 30.23 -16.09 -20.58
C LEU A 1239 30.89 -14.82 -20.03
N ASP A 1240 30.07 -13.93 -19.48
CA ASP A 1240 30.46 -12.68 -18.84
C ASP A 1240 30.42 -12.77 -17.31
N MET A 1241 29.57 -13.64 -16.76
CA MET A 1241 29.34 -13.73 -15.32
C MET A 1241 28.89 -15.11 -14.85
N ILE A 1242 29.53 -15.61 -13.80
CA ILE A 1242 29.08 -16.76 -13.02
C ILE A 1242 28.85 -16.34 -11.56
N GLU A 1243 27.65 -16.58 -11.05
CA GLU A 1243 27.26 -16.31 -9.66
C GLU A 1243 26.86 -17.62 -8.99
N ILE A 1244 27.57 -18.02 -7.94
CA ILE A 1244 27.28 -19.22 -7.14
C ILE A 1244 27.08 -18.82 -5.68
N LYS A 1245 25.90 -19.13 -5.14
CA LYS A 1245 25.50 -18.79 -3.77
C LYS A 1245 24.91 -19.98 -3.05
N TRP A 1246 25.38 -20.26 -1.84
CA TRP A 1246 24.84 -21.32 -0.96
C TRP A 1246 24.77 -22.71 -1.65
N CYS A 1247 25.76 -23.04 -2.47
CA CYS A 1247 25.87 -24.33 -3.15
C CYS A 1247 26.94 -25.21 -2.49
N HIS A 1248 26.95 -26.52 -2.79
CA HIS A 1248 27.94 -27.44 -2.22
C HIS A 1248 29.37 -27.11 -2.71
N GLU A 1249 30.37 -27.42 -1.89
CA GLU A 1249 31.79 -27.13 -2.18
C GLU A 1249 32.27 -27.77 -3.50
N SER A 1250 31.76 -28.95 -3.84
CA SER A 1250 32.05 -29.64 -5.10
C SER A 1250 31.71 -28.78 -6.33
N ALA A 1251 30.51 -28.17 -6.37
CA ALA A 1251 30.11 -27.28 -7.47
C ALA A 1251 31.00 -26.02 -7.52
N VAL A 1252 31.38 -25.48 -6.36
CA VAL A 1252 32.30 -24.33 -6.27
C VAL A 1252 33.67 -24.68 -6.88
N ASN A 1253 34.20 -25.87 -6.58
CA ASN A 1253 35.48 -26.32 -7.11
C ASN A 1253 35.44 -26.56 -8.63
N TYR A 1254 34.38 -27.15 -9.15
CA TYR A 1254 34.19 -27.29 -10.60
C TYR A 1254 34.08 -25.95 -11.32
N VAL A 1255 33.30 -25.00 -10.78
CA VAL A 1255 33.20 -23.65 -11.35
C VAL A 1255 34.57 -22.96 -11.38
N LYS A 1256 35.40 -23.13 -10.34
CA LYS A 1256 36.77 -22.59 -10.35
C LYS A 1256 37.64 -23.18 -11.46
N GLN A 1257 37.45 -24.47 -11.78
CA GLN A 1257 38.15 -25.09 -12.91
C GLN A 1257 37.69 -24.50 -14.25
N ILE A 1258 36.38 -24.37 -14.48
CA ILE A 1258 35.80 -23.74 -15.68
C ILE A 1258 36.34 -22.32 -15.88
N VAL A 1259 36.47 -21.56 -14.79
CA VAL A 1259 37.05 -20.22 -14.81
C VAL A 1259 38.50 -20.24 -15.27
N GLN A 1260 39.30 -21.18 -14.77
CA GLN A 1260 40.69 -21.30 -15.19
C GLN A 1260 40.80 -21.63 -16.68
N GLU A 1261 39.97 -22.55 -17.17
CA GLU A 1261 39.89 -22.92 -18.59
C GLU A 1261 39.52 -21.70 -19.47
N GLN A 1262 38.56 -20.89 -19.02
CA GLN A 1262 38.17 -19.63 -19.69
C GLN A 1262 39.30 -18.61 -19.73
N MET A 1263 40.06 -18.47 -18.64
CA MET A 1263 41.24 -17.59 -18.59
C MET A 1263 42.34 -18.08 -19.53
N ASP A 1264 42.61 -19.38 -19.55
CA ASP A 1264 43.62 -20.00 -20.42
C ASP A 1264 43.26 -19.81 -21.91
N MET A 1265 41.97 -19.74 -22.23
CA MET A 1265 41.47 -19.42 -23.58
C MET A 1265 41.34 -17.91 -23.90
N GLY A 1266 41.75 -17.04 -22.97
CA GLY A 1266 41.82 -15.60 -23.19
C GLY A 1266 40.58 -14.79 -22.77
N ASN A 1267 39.58 -15.40 -22.11
CA ASN A 1267 38.45 -14.69 -21.52
C ASN A 1267 38.79 -14.09 -20.14
N ASN A 1268 39.72 -13.13 -20.14
CA ASN A 1268 40.17 -12.45 -18.93
C ASN A 1268 39.12 -11.49 -18.30
N GLY A 1269 37.95 -11.34 -18.94
CA GLY A 1269 36.88 -10.43 -18.52
C GLY A 1269 35.76 -11.07 -17.69
N LEU A 1270 35.80 -12.40 -17.48
CA LEU A 1270 34.78 -13.16 -16.76
C LEU A 1270 34.67 -12.72 -15.29
N LYS A 1271 33.46 -12.31 -14.87
CA LYS A 1271 33.17 -11.93 -13.48
C LYS A 1271 32.66 -13.12 -12.69
N ILE A 1272 33.23 -13.35 -11.51
CA ILE A 1272 32.82 -14.46 -10.63
C ILE A 1272 32.43 -13.92 -9.26
N VAL A 1273 31.28 -14.40 -8.77
CA VAL A 1273 30.79 -14.13 -7.42
C VAL A 1273 30.52 -15.46 -6.74
N ILE A 1274 31.25 -15.74 -5.65
CA ILE A 1274 31.12 -16.94 -4.82
C ILE A 1274 30.72 -16.47 -3.41
N GLU A 1275 29.56 -16.90 -2.93
CA GLU A 1275 29.04 -16.62 -1.57
C GLU A 1275 28.58 -17.88 -0.83
#